data_AF-A0A8H5MVT7-F1
#
_entry.id   AF-A0A8H5MVT7-F1
#
_cell.length_a   1.000
_cell.length_b   1.000
_cell.length_c   1.000
_cell.angle_alpha   90.00
_cell.angle_beta   90.00
_cell.angle_gamma   90.00
#
_symmetry.space_group_name_H-M   'P 1'
#
loop_
_entity.id
_entity.type
_entity.pdbx_description
1 polymer ?
#
loop_
_entity_poly.entity_id
_entity_poly.type
_entity_poly.pdbx_seq_one_letter_code
_entity_poly.pdbx_strand_id
1 'polypeptide(L)'
;MACCYIAAFCISQLVKVYQFLDVDDAIRYNEDEPELPYPATKSADGGYTGCEKRNASLVLSLSGLTCSACSSAVETALRSHPDVDQVRVSLALQQAILIGKTTSFDTQSITRLVADLGYGVELGPRSPQEVIRVLKSKEDIARLKSSLSSLAGCATVIQMTGILISLGQGRIPSIILFAAHLLCAALTLFAQWQYISWIHKDGWKAICRGQPNMNTLVSSSISLGTFISFIDMLAYGTTGANSYYTTVIGLALVVVAGRYIELMSRRTTSEDLLRVYKPLTQSNHTRLHPSGKVVPQSYLAAGDHIIIPPYSIIPCDCYVAEGTSSINQALITGEALPVRKSVGDFLLGGTRNLGNELVAVVDKEQGNSFYSQLVHGAVEAAGSKDQENRTVDMVTKYLVGFVMSLAIAVPFKDIYISAKLLSYEAIRLAMARAMTILTCACPCALGLAIPSAVVAAVGIASQNGLLITRGYNTIQKLSSTQSIVFDKTGTLTRAVLDITEFETTEGWKKPITEFWTYICAVEEGSVTSHPIGRAIFTAGVSHLNGPWPETKSLVDTRNIASESGKGVSGEVSLGQEPWRRVDIGSMRYLLSSGVSDLPGVSEGKDSGMIAVYVAIDRKYAGTLYVMDAVREDAEKTIQRLYAKGYETHLLTGDMPQSANRISQQLKIPVLASEATPQDKLDLVKKLQKQGKAVAMVGDGLNDGLSLAAADVGIALYHDVATPTVGATVFILNSKLESIPLLLEIAELTMKQIRYNLVWVFGYNTLALSMASGLFSPFGIVLTPPLAAASNQNTPRIAKMTKPSINFKGDFVQIIDGQSAPTKETRHGLNPANLQEMDKVPVATQQDLDRAVAAAKKAFKTWSKTLYEERRESVLAFADAVDSYRDEFQALLTAEQGKPIPQAAYETDAAIEWMRGMAQIPLPEDVLEDTEQRTIISRYTPIGVVAALVPWNFPLLLATGKIAPALLTGNVIIVKPSPFTPYGGLKLVELAQQFFPPGVVQSLSGDDKLGPWMTSHPGVDKISFTGSTATGKAVLRSASSTLKRVTLELGGNDPAIIFPDVDIDKVAEKVAFFAFLNSGQICLNLKRIFVHQSIYPQFKEALVKHVKSYTLGDGSKEGVTHGPLQNAPQFKRVKGFFEDIEKEGWNVAVGGKIESSEGYFVNPTIIDVPPETSRIVVEEPFGPIVPLLTWSSEEEVIERANDTTMGLGASIWCNDIRRAHRIAREIQAGNVWVNTHFDLTPMAAFGGHKESGIGTEWGANGLKGFCNVQTLFLNKNVVS
;
A
#
# COMPACT_ATOMS: atom_id res chain seq x y z
N MET A 1 -28.98 9.79 10.61
CA MET A 1 -27.81 10.60 10.21
C MET A 1 -26.52 10.27 10.98
N ALA A 2 -26.31 10.50 12.27
CA ALA A 2 -25.05 10.18 12.99
C ALA A 2 -24.69 8.71 12.95
N CYS A 3 -25.61 7.75 13.03
CA CYS A 3 -25.22 6.34 12.86
C CYS A 3 -24.80 6.03 11.42
N CYS A 4 -25.40 6.68 10.42
CA CYS A 4 -24.97 6.57 9.02
C CYS A 4 -23.73 7.41 8.73
N TYR A 5 -23.46 8.47 9.50
CA TYR A 5 -22.30 9.34 9.40
C TYR A 5 -21.14 8.81 10.25
N ILE A 6 -21.38 8.01 11.28
CA ILE A 6 -20.42 7.27 12.12
C ILE A 6 -20.15 5.92 11.46
N ALA A 7 -21.13 5.23 10.91
CA ALA A 7 -20.87 4.10 10.01
C ALA A 7 -20.17 4.60 8.75
N ALA A 8 -20.62 5.68 8.10
CA ALA A 8 -19.88 6.28 6.98
C ALA A 8 -18.59 6.96 7.40
N PHE A 9 -18.36 7.36 8.65
CA PHE A 9 -17.09 7.91 9.13
C PHE A 9 -16.14 6.78 9.53
N CYS A 10 -16.57 5.73 10.22
CA CYS A 10 -15.76 4.53 10.47
C CYS A 10 -15.46 3.79 9.16
N ILE A 11 -16.42 3.71 8.24
CA ILE A 11 -16.22 3.21 6.88
C ILE A 11 -15.46 4.23 6.04
N SER A 12 -15.58 5.56 6.23
CA SER A 12 -14.72 6.57 5.57
C SER A 12 -13.32 6.62 6.16
N GLN A 13 -13.09 6.21 7.40
CA GLN A 13 -11.77 6.12 8.01
C GLN A 13 -11.13 4.80 7.56
N LEU A 14 -11.89 3.71 7.44
CA LEU A 14 -11.46 2.49 6.74
C LEU A 14 -11.22 2.74 5.24
N VAL A 15 -12.12 3.43 4.55
CA VAL A 15 -11.99 3.85 3.13
C VAL A 15 -10.95 4.94 2.99
N LYS A 16 -10.62 5.76 3.98
CA LYS A 16 -9.49 6.70 3.93
C LYS A 16 -8.18 6.01 4.20
N VAL A 17 -8.14 4.98 5.05
CA VAL A 17 -7.00 4.06 5.18
C VAL A 17 -6.82 3.25 3.88
N TYR A 18 -7.91 2.91 3.18
CA TYR A 18 -7.89 2.25 1.87
C TYR A 18 -7.66 3.20 0.68
N GLN A 19 -8.11 4.46 0.74
CA GLN A 19 -7.81 5.52 -0.23
C GLN A 19 -6.40 6.10 0.00
N PHE A 20 -5.85 5.93 1.20
CA PHE A 20 -4.41 6.08 1.45
C PHE A 20 -3.58 5.01 0.72
N LEU A 21 -4.21 3.89 0.36
CA LEU A 21 -3.64 2.81 -0.46
C LEU A 21 -4.14 2.86 -1.92
N ASP A 22 -5.06 3.78 -2.23
CA ASP A 22 -5.45 4.12 -3.60
C ASP A 22 -4.44 5.12 -4.15
N VAL A 23 -3.28 4.58 -4.53
CA VAL A 23 -2.38 5.24 -5.47
C VAL A 23 -3.16 5.45 -6.76
N ASP A 24 -3.60 6.68 -7.01
CA ASP A 24 -3.83 7.17 -8.37
C ASP A 24 -2.44 7.22 -9.03
N ASP A 25 -2.01 6.04 -9.48
CA ASP A 25 -0.87 5.89 -10.37
C ASP A 25 -1.25 6.59 -11.67
N ALA A 26 -0.58 7.70 -11.94
CA ALA A 26 -0.47 8.25 -13.27
C ALA A 26 0.35 7.30 -14.17
N ILE A 27 -0.22 6.13 -14.48
CA ILE A 27 0.15 5.37 -15.66
C ILE A 27 -0.97 5.56 -16.68
N ARG A 28 -0.81 6.61 -17.50
CA ARG A 28 -1.51 6.69 -18.79
C ARG A 28 -0.97 5.54 -19.66
N TYR A 29 -1.76 4.49 -19.81
CA TYR A 29 -1.58 3.57 -20.93
C TYR A 29 -2.31 4.16 -22.14
N ASN A 30 -1.60 4.27 -23.27
CA ASN A 30 -2.19 4.53 -24.58
C ASN A 30 -3.30 3.48 -24.83
N GLU A 31 -4.54 3.93 -25.01
CA GLU A 31 -5.68 3.09 -25.41
C GLU A 31 -5.80 2.96 -26.95
N ASP A 32 -4.75 3.29 -27.70
CA ASP A 32 -4.75 3.24 -29.17
C ASP A 32 -3.99 2.01 -29.69
N GLU A 33 -4.60 0.82 -29.58
CA GLU A 33 -4.32 -0.29 -30.51
C GLU A 33 -5.63 -0.70 -31.21
N PRO A 34 -5.65 -0.80 -32.55
CA PRO A 34 -6.85 -1.11 -33.30
C PRO A 34 -7.28 -2.57 -33.09
N GLU A 35 -8.57 -2.77 -32.81
CA GLU A 35 -9.23 -4.08 -32.83
C GLU A 35 -9.02 -4.75 -34.20
N LEU A 36 -8.30 -5.88 -34.21
CA LEU A 36 -8.27 -6.77 -35.38
C LEU A 36 -9.50 -7.71 -35.34
N PRO A 37 -10.22 -7.88 -36.46
CA PRO A 37 -11.44 -8.69 -36.49
C PRO A 37 -11.12 -10.18 -36.41
N TYR A 38 -11.84 -10.89 -35.53
CA TYR A 38 -11.80 -12.35 -35.42
C TYR A 38 -12.53 -13.04 -36.59
N PRO A 39 -11.93 -14.03 -37.25
CA PRO A 39 -12.66 -14.97 -38.08
C PRO A 39 -13.22 -16.12 -37.25
N ALA A 40 -14.53 -16.33 -37.35
CA ALA A 40 -15.20 -17.52 -36.83
C ALA A 40 -14.74 -18.76 -37.61
N THR A 41 -14.27 -19.80 -36.92
CA THR A 41 -14.08 -21.13 -37.51
C THR A 41 -14.68 -22.23 -36.64
N LYS A 42 -15.55 -23.03 -37.26
CA LYS A 42 -16.00 -24.35 -36.82
C LYS A 42 -15.01 -25.41 -37.29
N SER A 43 -14.77 -26.42 -36.47
CA SER A 43 -14.60 -27.84 -36.86
C SER A 43 -14.66 -28.68 -35.58
N ALA A 44 -15.58 -29.63 -35.44
CA ALA A 44 -15.64 -30.95 -36.10
C ALA A 44 -14.56 -31.91 -35.58
N ASP A 45 -15.04 -32.81 -34.72
CA ASP A 45 -14.67 -34.22 -34.49
C ASP A 45 -13.22 -34.57 -34.08
N GLY A 46 -13.10 -35.19 -32.89
CA GLY A 46 -11.89 -35.88 -32.45
C GLY A 46 -11.90 -36.18 -30.95
N GLY A 47 -12.57 -37.26 -30.54
CA GLY A 47 -12.64 -37.67 -29.14
C GLY A 47 -11.37 -38.35 -28.63
N TYR A 48 -11.15 -38.25 -27.31
CA TYR A 48 -10.40 -39.24 -26.53
C TYR A 48 -11.14 -39.54 -25.23
N THR A 49 -11.37 -40.83 -25.01
CA THR A 49 -12.05 -41.45 -23.89
C THR A 49 -11.08 -41.71 -22.75
N GLY A 50 -11.50 -41.40 -21.52
CA GLY A 50 -10.85 -41.89 -20.30
C GLY A 50 -10.76 -40.86 -19.18
N CYS A 51 -11.88 -40.55 -18.51
CA CYS A 51 -11.79 -39.99 -17.16
C CYS A 51 -12.99 -40.45 -16.33
N GLU A 52 -12.70 -40.87 -15.11
CA GLU A 52 -13.62 -41.38 -14.11
C GLU A 52 -14.77 -40.40 -13.85
N LYS A 53 -15.95 -40.96 -13.51
CA LYS A 53 -17.21 -40.25 -13.26
C LYS A 53 -17.03 -39.06 -12.31
N ARG A 54 -16.87 -37.85 -12.87
CA ARG A 54 -17.04 -36.58 -12.16
C ARG A 54 -18.46 -36.05 -12.41
N ASN A 55 -19.10 -35.53 -11.37
CA ASN A 55 -20.37 -34.81 -11.49
C ASN A 55 -20.17 -33.63 -12.44
N ALA A 56 -21.11 -33.42 -13.38
CA ALA A 56 -21.01 -32.31 -14.32
C ALA A 56 -21.17 -30.97 -13.59
N SER A 57 -20.37 -29.97 -13.97
CA SER A 57 -20.52 -28.58 -13.50
C SER A 57 -20.98 -27.69 -14.66
N LEU A 58 -22.03 -26.89 -14.45
CA LEU A 58 -22.52 -25.92 -15.43
C LEU A 58 -22.44 -24.51 -14.85
N VAL A 59 -21.88 -23.60 -15.64
CA VAL A 59 -21.77 -22.18 -15.29
C VAL A 59 -22.77 -21.37 -16.10
N LEU A 60 -23.52 -20.50 -15.42
CA LEU A 60 -24.49 -19.58 -16.00
C LEU A 60 -24.08 -18.14 -15.71
N SER A 61 -24.08 -17.30 -16.72
CA SER A 61 -23.98 -15.85 -16.58
C SER A 61 -25.38 -15.27 -16.43
N LEU A 62 -25.61 -14.44 -15.41
CA LEU A 62 -26.91 -13.88 -15.05
C LEU A 62 -26.92 -12.37 -15.29
N SER A 63 -28.09 -11.78 -15.56
CA SER A 63 -28.26 -10.33 -15.65
C SER A 63 -29.54 -9.86 -14.97
N GLY A 64 -29.49 -8.65 -14.36
CA GLY A 64 -30.63 -8.05 -13.66
C GLY A 64 -30.74 -8.38 -12.16
N LEU A 65 -29.75 -9.06 -11.58
CA LEU A 65 -29.69 -9.30 -10.13
C LEU A 65 -29.24 -8.04 -9.37
N THR A 66 -30.14 -7.45 -8.58
CA THR A 66 -29.91 -6.15 -7.90
C THR A 66 -29.79 -6.21 -6.37
N CYS A 67 -30.11 -7.36 -5.76
CA CYS A 67 -30.01 -7.53 -4.31
C CYS A 67 -29.86 -9.00 -3.89
N SER A 68 -29.54 -9.23 -2.62
CA SER A 68 -29.40 -10.56 -2.02
C SER A 68 -30.67 -11.41 -2.09
N ALA A 69 -31.85 -10.77 -2.09
CA ALA A 69 -33.13 -11.47 -2.24
C ALA A 69 -33.35 -11.96 -3.69
N CYS A 70 -32.86 -11.22 -4.69
CA CYS A 70 -32.87 -11.64 -6.10
C CYS A 70 -32.00 -12.89 -6.29
N SER A 71 -30.78 -12.89 -5.73
CA SER A 71 -29.90 -14.07 -5.84
C SER A 71 -30.46 -15.29 -5.12
N SER A 72 -31.06 -15.11 -3.93
CA SER A 72 -31.71 -16.21 -3.20
C SER A 72 -32.92 -16.79 -3.96
N ALA A 73 -33.68 -15.95 -4.67
CA ALA A 73 -34.81 -16.42 -5.49
C ALA A 73 -34.33 -17.29 -6.66
N VAL A 74 -33.30 -16.84 -7.38
CA VAL A 74 -32.67 -17.61 -8.47
C VAL A 74 -32.03 -18.89 -7.95
N GLU A 75 -31.32 -18.82 -6.82
CA GLU A 75 -30.71 -20.00 -6.20
C GLU A 75 -31.74 -21.04 -5.77
N THR A 76 -32.85 -20.61 -5.17
CA THR A 76 -33.92 -21.51 -4.71
C THR A 76 -34.60 -22.20 -5.89
N ALA A 77 -34.86 -21.47 -6.97
CA ALA A 77 -35.44 -22.05 -8.17
C ALA A 77 -34.48 -23.03 -8.85
N LEU A 78 -33.22 -22.64 -9.04
CA LEU A 78 -32.22 -23.52 -9.66
C LEU A 78 -31.99 -24.80 -8.84
N ARG A 79 -32.07 -24.73 -7.49
CA ARG A 79 -31.98 -25.90 -6.61
C ARG A 79 -33.17 -26.85 -6.72
N SER A 80 -34.34 -26.36 -7.11
CA SER A 80 -35.51 -27.22 -7.31
C SER A 80 -35.52 -27.94 -8.66
N HIS A 81 -34.52 -27.70 -9.52
CA HIS A 81 -34.39 -28.39 -10.80
C HIS A 81 -33.87 -29.82 -10.60
N PRO A 82 -34.45 -30.84 -11.26
CA PRO A 82 -34.13 -32.26 -11.01
C PRO A 82 -32.67 -32.64 -11.30
N ASP A 83 -32.05 -32.01 -12.29
CA ASP A 83 -30.65 -32.27 -12.68
C ASP A 83 -29.61 -31.68 -11.71
N VAL A 84 -30.04 -30.86 -10.75
CA VAL A 84 -29.15 -30.03 -9.94
C VAL A 84 -29.04 -30.60 -8.52
N ASP A 85 -27.80 -30.83 -8.07
CA ASP A 85 -27.46 -31.24 -6.71
C ASP A 85 -27.15 -30.02 -5.83
N GLN A 86 -26.27 -29.15 -6.35
CA GLN A 86 -25.86 -27.94 -5.65
C GLN A 86 -25.93 -26.74 -6.58
N VAL A 87 -26.32 -25.60 -6.00
CA VAL A 87 -26.33 -24.31 -6.68
C VAL A 87 -25.58 -23.31 -5.83
N ARG A 88 -24.75 -22.52 -6.50
CA ARG A 88 -24.12 -21.34 -5.93
C ARG A 88 -24.41 -20.16 -6.83
N VAL A 89 -24.96 -19.08 -6.29
CA VAL A 89 -25.24 -17.85 -7.05
C VAL A 89 -24.42 -16.70 -6.47
N SER A 90 -23.48 -16.19 -7.27
CA SER A 90 -22.74 -14.97 -6.97
C SER A 90 -23.52 -13.75 -7.46
N LEU A 91 -23.96 -12.92 -6.52
CA LEU A 91 -24.58 -11.63 -6.84
C LEU A 91 -23.56 -10.64 -7.43
N ALA A 92 -22.32 -10.65 -6.92
CA ALA A 92 -21.27 -9.72 -7.32
C ALA A 92 -20.85 -9.92 -8.79
N LEU A 93 -20.79 -11.18 -9.22
CA LEU A 93 -20.41 -11.55 -10.58
C LEU A 93 -21.61 -11.66 -11.53
N GLN A 94 -22.81 -11.59 -10.95
CA GLN A 94 -24.06 -12.04 -11.55
C GLN A 94 -23.85 -13.36 -12.29
N GLN A 95 -23.51 -14.42 -11.55
CA GLN A 95 -23.16 -15.73 -12.11
C GLN A 95 -23.71 -16.84 -11.21
N ALA A 96 -24.12 -17.96 -11.78
CA ALA A 96 -24.48 -19.16 -11.05
C ALA A 96 -23.61 -20.35 -11.47
N ILE A 97 -23.24 -21.18 -10.49
CA ILE A 97 -22.55 -22.45 -10.69
C ILE A 97 -23.48 -23.56 -10.21
N LEU A 98 -23.72 -24.52 -11.08
CA LEU A 98 -24.56 -25.68 -10.85
C LEU A 98 -23.68 -26.92 -10.83
N ILE A 99 -23.89 -27.78 -9.83
CA ILE A 99 -23.28 -29.11 -9.77
C ILE A 99 -24.40 -30.13 -9.97
N GLY A 100 -24.22 -31.00 -10.96
CA GLY A 100 -25.27 -31.89 -11.44
C GLY A 100 -25.31 -33.21 -10.68
N LYS A 101 -26.50 -33.79 -10.54
CA LYS A 101 -26.68 -35.18 -10.09
C LYS A 101 -26.33 -36.20 -11.18
N THR A 102 -26.34 -35.74 -12.42
CA THR A 102 -26.10 -36.50 -13.66
C THR A 102 -24.84 -35.96 -14.37
N THR A 103 -24.37 -36.67 -15.39
CA THR A 103 -23.23 -36.26 -16.22
C THR A 103 -23.56 -35.17 -17.26
N SER A 104 -24.81 -34.67 -17.30
CA SER A 104 -25.28 -33.67 -18.25
C SER A 104 -26.50 -32.90 -17.72
N PHE A 105 -26.61 -31.61 -18.03
CA PHE A 105 -27.73 -30.74 -17.64
C PHE A 105 -28.66 -30.46 -18.82
N ASP A 106 -29.98 -30.38 -18.59
CA ASP A 106 -30.91 -29.74 -19.53
C ASP A 106 -30.79 -28.21 -19.47
N THR A 107 -29.90 -27.67 -20.30
CA THR A 107 -29.59 -26.24 -20.36
C THR A 107 -30.77 -25.37 -20.81
N GLN A 108 -31.73 -25.90 -21.58
CA GLN A 108 -32.90 -25.13 -22.03
C GLN A 108 -33.95 -24.96 -20.92
N SER A 109 -34.20 -26.01 -20.13
CA SER A 109 -35.09 -25.94 -18.98
C SER A 109 -34.53 -25.01 -17.90
N ILE A 110 -33.23 -25.11 -17.62
CA ILE A 110 -32.53 -24.27 -16.62
C ILE A 110 -32.54 -22.79 -17.02
N THR A 111 -32.32 -22.46 -18.29
CA THR A 111 -32.33 -21.07 -18.76
C THR A 111 -33.74 -20.47 -18.74
N ARG A 112 -34.78 -21.23 -19.12
CA ARG A 112 -36.18 -20.78 -18.97
C ARG A 112 -36.55 -20.50 -17.53
N LEU A 113 -36.14 -21.35 -16.59
CA LEU A 113 -36.41 -21.17 -15.17
C LEU A 113 -35.90 -19.83 -14.62
N VAL A 114 -34.73 -19.40 -15.07
CA VAL A 114 -34.14 -18.11 -14.69
C VAL A 114 -34.84 -16.93 -15.41
N ALA A 115 -35.20 -17.12 -16.68
CA ALA A 115 -35.94 -16.12 -17.47
C ALA A 115 -37.35 -15.86 -16.92
N ASP A 116 -38.06 -16.90 -16.48
CA ASP A 116 -39.40 -16.81 -15.88
C ASP A 116 -39.40 -16.03 -14.54
N LEU A 117 -38.27 -16.02 -13.85
CA LEU A 117 -38.05 -15.18 -12.67
C LEU A 117 -37.77 -13.71 -13.03
N GLY A 118 -37.64 -13.38 -14.32
CA GLY A 118 -37.39 -12.04 -14.83
C GLY A 118 -35.92 -11.65 -14.87
N TYR A 119 -35.00 -12.61 -14.93
CA TYR A 119 -33.55 -12.38 -15.02
C TYR A 119 -33.00 -12.88 -16.35
N GLY A 120 -32.02 -12.18 -16.92
CA GLY A 120 -31.34 -12.66 -18.13
C GLY A 120 -30.34 -13.75 -17.78
N VAL A 121 -30.11 -14.67 -18.72
CA VAL A 121 -29.23 -15.83 -18.51
C VAL A 121 -28.53 -16.23 -19.81
N GLU A 122 -27.23 -16.51 -19.71
CA GLU A 122 -26.36 -17.01 -20.78
C GLU A 122 -25.55 -18.20 -20.29
N LEU A 123 -25.23 -19.13 -21.19
CA LEU A 123 -24.46 -20.35 -20.88
C LEU A 123 -22.95 -20.08 -20.97
N GLY A 124 -22.20 -20.51 -19.95
CA GLY A 124 -20.74 -20.37 -19.88
C GLY A 124 -20.28 -19.24 -18.95
N PRO A 125 -19.00 -19.26 -18.52
CA PRO A 125 -18.42 -18.22 -17.70
C PRO A 125 -18.24 -16.92 -18.49
N ARG A 126 -18.41 -15.77 -17.83
CA ARG A 126 -18.00 -14.47 -18.39
C ARG A 126 -16.49 -14.43 -18.57
N SER A 127 -16.03 -13.80 -19.65
CA SER A 127 -14.60 -13.52 -19.82
C SER A 127 -14.08 -12.64 -18.66
N PRO A 128 -12.79 -12.73 -18.27
CA PRO A 128 -12.23 -11.87 -17.22
C PRO A 128 -12.48 -10.38 -17.46
N GLN A 129 -12.49 -9.94 -18.73
CA GLN A 129 -12.80 -8.57 -19.12
C GLN A 129 -14.28 -8.21 -18.91
N GLU A 130 -15.21 -9.13 -19.16
CA GLU A 130 -16.63 -8.96 -18.86
C GLU A 130 -16.90 -9.01 -17.35
N VAL A 131 -16.21 -9.87 -16.59
CA VAL A 131 -16.24 -9.87 -15.12
C VAL A 131 -15.76 -8.54 -14.58
N ILE A 132 -14.65 -8.00 -15.12
CA ILE A 132 -14.16 -6.66 -14.79
C ILE A 132 -15.19 -5.59 -15.18
N ARG A 133 -15.87 -5.70 -16.33
CA ARG A 133 -16.89 -4.74 -16.77
C ARG A 133 -18.14 -4.77 -15.88
N VAL A 134 -18.54 -5.95 -15.41
CA VAL A 134 -19.66 -6.18 -14.48
C VAL A 134 -19.33 -5.69 -13.08
N LEU A 135 -18.11 -5.95 -12.60
CA LEU A 135 -17.59 -5.41 -11.32
C LEU A 135 -17.39 -3.89 -11.39
N LYS A 136 -17.07 -3.35 -12.57
CA LYS A 136 -17.00 -1.91 -12.87
C LYS A 136 -18.35 -1.33 -13.32
N SER A 137 -19.50 -1.70 -12.73
CA SER A 137 -20.78 -1.05 -13.10
C SER A 137 -20.81 0.44 -12.71
N LYS A 138 -20.11 1.26 -13.50
CA LYS A 138 -20.03 2.72 -13.45
C LYS A 138 -21.44 3.30 -13.54
N GLU A 139 -22.35 2.63 -14.23
CA GLU A 139 -23.71 3.08 -14.45
C GLU A 139 -24.54 3.14 -13.16
N ASP A 140 -24.48 2.12 -12.29
CA ASP A 140 -25.28 2.11 -11.04
C ASP A 140 -24.74 3.12 -10.02
N ILE A 141 -23.41 3.23 -9.91
CA ILE A 141 -22.75 4.22 -9.06
C ILE A 141 -23.00 5.63 -9.58
N ALA A 142 -22.96 5.86 -10.90
CA ALA A 142 -23.27 7.16 -11.50
C ALA A 142 -24.74 7.54 -11.32
N ARG A 143 -25.67 6.59 -11.48
CA ARG A 143 -27.10 6.80 -11.20
C ARG A 143 -27.34 7.18 -9.74
N LEU A 144 -26.70 6.50 -8.79
CA LEU A 144 -26.82 6.83 -7.36
C LEU A 144 -26.14 8.15 -7.01
N LYS A 145 -24.98 8.47 -7.59
CA LYS A 145 -24.29 9.76 -7.43
C LYS A 145 -25.14 10.92 -7.95
N SER A 146 -25.74 10.75 -9.14
CA SER A 146 -26.66 11.72 -9.74
C SER A 146 -27.95 11.89 -8.91
N SER A 147 -28.48 10.78 -8.39
CA SER A 147 -29.63 10.80 -7.48
C SER A 147 -29.29 11.52 -6.17
N LEU A 148 -28.08 11.33 -5.64
CA LEU A 148 -27.62 11.98 -4.41
C LEU A 148 -27.48 13.50 -4.56
N SER A 149 -26.81 13.97 -5.63
CA SER A 149 -26.65 15.40 -5.89
C SER A 149 -28.00 16.08 -6.15
N SER A 150 -28.89 15.41 -6.89
CA SER A 150 -30.22 15.92 -7.20
C SER A 150 -31.13 15.97 -5.96
N LEU A 151 -31.11 14.94 -5.11
CA LEU A 151 -31.83 14.93 -3.83
C LEU A 151 -31.30 16.00 -2.87
N ALA A 152 -29.98 16.25 -2.85
CA ALA A 152 -29.39 17.32 -2.05
C ALA A 152 -29.85 18.71 -2.53
N GLY A 153 -29.96 18.91 -3.85
CA GLY A 153 -30.55 20.11 -4.43
C GLY A 153 -32.00 20.31 -3.99
N CYS A 154 -32.85 19.29 -4.13
CA CYS A 154 -34.24 19.33 -3.65
C CYS A 154 -34.32 19.61 -2.13
N ALA A 155 -33.46 18.99 -1.32
CA ALA A 155 -33.40 19.20 0.12
C ALA A 155 -33.07 20.66 0.47
N THR A 156 -32.11 21.25 -0.25
CA THR A 156 -31.66 22.64 -0.04
C THR A 156 -32.78 23.62 -0.34
N VAL A 157 -33.47 23.44 -1.47
CA VAL A 157 -34.62 24.29 -1.84
C VAL A 157 -35.73 24.18 -0.80
N ILE A 158 -36.10 22.96 -0.38
CA ILE A 158 -37.17 22.74 0.61
C ILE A 158 -36.79 23.30 1.98
N GLN A 159 -35.52 23.19 2.38
CA GLN A 159 -35.02 23.76 3.63
C GLN A 159 -35.02 25.30 3.60
N MET A 160 -34.56 25.90 2.51
CA MET A 160 -34.58 27.36 2.33
C MET A 160 -36.01 27.90 2.31
N THR A 161 -36.92 27.24 1.59
CA THR A 161 -38.34 27.59 1.61
C THR A 161 -38.95 27.43 3.01
N GLY A 162 -38.59 26.38 3.76
CA GLY A 162 -39.00 26.20 5.15
C GLY A 162 -38.50 27.30 6.10
N ILE A 163 -37.26 27.75 5.93
CA ILE A 163 -36.69 28.87 6.70
C ILE A 163 -37.41 30.18 6.36
N LEU A 164 -37.67 30.44 5.07
CA LEU A 164 -38.41 31.62 4.62
C LEU A 164 -39.86 31.64 5.13
N ILE A 165 -40.53 30.49 5.15
CA ILE A 165 -41.85 30.31 5.76
C ILE A 165 -41.80 30.65 7.25
N SER A 166 -40.77 30.15 7.98
CA SER A 166 -40.61 30.39 9.41
C SER A 166 -40.27 31.85 9.74
N LEU A 167 -39.44 32.52 8.94
CA LEU A 167 -39.07 33.93 9.13
C LEU A 167 -40.19 34.90 8.72
N GLY A 168 -41.08 34.46 7.82
CA GLY A 168 -42.17 35.25 7.26
C GLY A 168 -43.50 35.18 8.01
N GLN A 169 -43.59 34.41 9.10
CA GLN A 169 -44.83 34.26 9.86
C GLN A 169 -45.35 35.63 10.35
N GLY A 170 -46.57 35.97 9.94
CA GLY A 170 -47.23 37.24 10.29
C GLY A 170 -46.91 38.44 9.39
N ARG A 171 -45.99 38.32 8.41
CA ARG A 171 -45.62 39.41 7.48
C ARG A 171 -45.87 39.07 6.00
N ILE A 172 -45.96 37.80 5.65
CA ILE A 172 -46.16 37.33 4.27
C ILE A 172 -47.65 37.00 4.02
N PRO A 173 -48.24 37.42 2.89
CA PRO A 173 -49.59 37.03 2.49
C PRO A 173 -49.80 35.52 2.50
N SER A 174 -50.95 35.07 3.01
CA SER A 174 -51.29 33.64 3.14
C SER A 174 -51.23 32.87 1.81
N ILE A 175 -51.48 33.54 0.69
CA ILE A 175 -51.41 32.98 -0.67
C ILE A 175 -49.98 32.62 -1.08
N ILE A 176 -48.98 33.39 -0.64
CA ILE A 176 -47.55 33.16 -0.94
C ILE A 176 -47.04 32.00 -0.08
N LEU A 177 -47.45 31.95 1.19
CA LEU A 177 -47.16 30.82 2.08
C LEU A 177 -47.81 29.52 1.57
N PHE A 178 -48.98 29.59 0.94
CA PHE A 178 -49.65 28.45 0.32
C PHE A 178 -48.88 27.92 -0.88
N ALA A 179 -48.49 28.83 -1.78
CA ALA A 179 -47.66 28.50 -2.94
C ALA A 179 -46.31 27.87 -2.53
N ALA A 180 -45.70 28.36 -1.45
CA ALA A 180 -44.45 27.82 -0.92
C ALA A 180 -44.59 26.37 -0.38
N HIS A 181 -45.68 26.06 0.32
CA HIS A 181 -45.95 24.69 0.78
C HIS A 181 -46.29 23.75 -0.38
N LEU A 182 -47.06 24.22 -1.37
CA LEU A 182 -47.40 23.46 -2.57
C LEU A 182 -46.14 23.15 -3.40
N LEU A 183 -45.21 24.11 -3.50
CA LEU A 183 -43.91 23.91 -4.12
C LEU A 183 -43.08 22.84 -3.38
N CYS A 184 -43.03 22.89 -2.05
CA CYS A 184 -42.32 21.87 -1.25
C CYS A 184 -42.93 20.47 -1.44
N ALA A 185 -44.26 20.36 -1.49
CA ALA A 185 -44.97 19.11 -1.73
C ALA A 185 -44.69 18.57 -3.14
N ALA A 186 -44.76 19.43 -4.17
CA ALA A 186 -44.48 19.07 -5.56
C ALA A 186 -43.03 18.61 -5.75
N LEU A 187 -42.06 19.33 -5.17
CA LEU A 187 -40.65 18.94 -5.20
C LEU A 187 -40.40 17.61 -4.47
N THR A 188 -41.08 17.37 -3.34
CA THR A 188 -40.96 16.11 -2.59
C THR A 188 -41.51 14.93 -3.39
N LEU A 189 -42.68 15.08 -4.03
CA LEU A 189 -43.27 14.04 -4.87
C LEU A 189 -42.45 13.79 -6.15
N PHE A 190 -41.94 14.86 -6.77
CA PHE A 190 -41.05 14.76 -7.93
C PHE A 190 -39.76 14.00 -7.57
N ALA A 191 -39.13 14.37 -6.45
CA ALA A 191 -37.94 13.68 -5.96
C ALA A 191 -38.21 12.20 -5.66
N GLN A 192 -39.40 11.89 -5.09
CA GLN A 192 -39.83 10.52 -4.84
C GLN A 192 -39.97 9.71 -6.12
N TRP A 193 -40.60 10.28 -7.15
CA TRP A 193 -40.83 9.62 -8.42
C TRP A 193 -39.54 9.37 -9.20
N GLN A 194 -38.69 10.40 -9.32
CA GLN A 194 -37.51 10.35 -10.18
C GLN A 194 -36.34 9.59 -9.56
N TYR A 195 -36.03 9.86 -8.28
CA TYR A 195 -34.76 9.42 -7.69
C TYR A 195 -34.89 8.21 -6.74
N ILE A 196 -36.07 7.99 -6.14
CA ILE A 196 -36.28 6.93 -5.13
C ILE A 196 -37.48 6.01 -5.39
N SER A 197 -38.07 6.03 -6.59
CA SER A 197 -39.22 5.17 -6.92
C SER A 197 -38.92 3.68 -6.82
N TRP A 198 -37.66 3.29 -7.00
CA TRP A 198 -37.20 1.91 -6.82
C TRP A 198 -37.37 1.43 -5.36
N ILE A 199 -37.22 2.31 -4.35
CA ILE A 199 -37.42 1.97 -2.94
C ILE A 199 -38.87 1.53 -2.70
N HIS A 200 -39.82 2.29 -3.25
CA HIS A 200 -41.24 1.99 -3.15
C HIS A 200 -41.61 0.69 -3.88
N LYS A 201 -41.10 0.48 -5.10
CA LYS A 201 -41.34 -0.74 -5.89
C LYS A 201 -40.81 -1.98 -5.19
N ASP A 202 -39.58 -1.92 -4.68
CA ASP A 202 -38.94 -3.05 -4.01
C ASP A 202 -39.56 -3.33 -2.63
N GLY A 203 -39.89 -2.29 -1.88
CA GLY A 203 -40.58 -2.40 -0.59
C GLY A 203 -41.96 -3.04 -0.72
N TRP A 204 -42.70 -2.70 -1.78
CA TRP A 204 -44.00 -3.31 -2.10
C TRP A 204 -43.86 -4.79 -2.48
N LYS A 205 -42.94 -5.11 -3.39
CA LYS A 205 -42.65 -6.50 -3.79
C LYS A 205 -42.25 -7.37 -2.59
N ALA A 206 -41.48 -6.81 -1.65
CA ALA A 206 -41.05 -7.49 -0.43
C ALA A 206 -42.21 -7.86 0.50
N ILE A 207 -43.19 -6.96 0.65
CA ILE A 207 -44.43 -7.22 1.39
C ILE A 207 -45.23 -8.33 0.71
N CYS A 208 -45.45 -8.24 -0.61
CA CYS A 208 -46.21 -9.25 -1.37
C CYS A 208 -45.59 -10.66 -1.28
N ARG A 209 -44.27 -10.76 -1.07
CA ARG A 209 -43.53 -12.01 -0.91
C ARG A 209 -43.46 -12.52 0.54
N GLY A 210 -44.10 -11.83 1.49
CA GLY A 210 -44.06 -12.19 2.92
C GLY A 210 -42.69 -12.01 3.59
N GLN A 211 -41.82 -11.19 2.99
CA GLN A 211 -40.45 -10.93 3.46
C GLN A 211 -40.19 -9.42 3.54
N PRO A 212 -40.80 -8.71 4.51
CA PRO A 212 -40.58 -7.28 4.66
C PRO A 212 -39.10 -7.00 4.93
N ASN A 213 -38.57 -5.95 4.29
CA ASN A 213 -37.15 -5.62 4.33
C ASN A 213 -36.93 -4.12 4.57
N MET A 214 -35.68 -3.66 4.45
CA MET A 214 -35.32 -2.24 4.63
C MET A 214 -36.16 -1.29 3.76
N ASN A 215 -36.35 -1.63 2.48
CA ASN A 215 -37.07 -0.79 1.54
C ASN A 215 -38.54 -0.66 1.95
N THR A 216 -39.12 -1.71 2.57
CA THR A 216 -40.45 -1.66 3.18
C THR A 216 -40.53 -0.59 4.27
N LEU A 217 -39.59 -0.60 5.23
CA LEU A 217 -39.54 0.34 6.35
C LEU A 217 -39.39 1.81 5.87
N VAL A 218 -38.40 2.05 5.00
CA VAL A 218 -38.09 3.38 4.47
C VAL A 218 -39.23 3.91 3.61
N SER A 219 -39.80 3.07 2.74
CA SER A 219 -40.96 3.42 1.91
C SER A 219 -42.14 3.84 2.79
N SER A 220 -42.47 3.05 3.82
CA SER A 220 -43.57 3.39 4.75
C SER A 220 -43.33 4.70 5.49
N SER A 221 -42.10 4.99 5.94
CA SER A 221 -41.77 6.25 6.61
C SER A 221 -41.90 7.47 5.69
N ILE A 222 -41.32 7.39 4.48
CA ILE A 222 -41.36 8.46 3.47
C ILE A 222 -42.80 8.77 3.05
N SER A 223 -43.59 7.74 2.74
CA SER A 223 -45.00 7.90 2.35
C SER A 223 -45.84 8.48 3.49
N LEU A 224 -45.63 8.02 4.73
CA LEU A 224 -46.34 8.53 5.90
C LEU A 224 -46.00 10.00 6.17
N GLY A 225 -44.73 10.39 6.10
CA GLY A 225 -44.30 11.77 6.31
C GLY A 225 -44.82 12.75 5.27
N THR A 226 -44.86 12.34 3.99
CA THR A 226 -45.47 13.14 2.92
C THR A 226 -46.98 13.29 3.13
N PHE A 227 -47.65 12.21 3.52
CA PHE A 227 -49.09 12.22 3.79
C PHE A 227 -49.45 13.15 4.95
N ILE A 228 -48.76 13.05 6.10
CA ILE A 228 -49.00 13.93 7.25
C ILE A 228 -48.78 15.40 6.88
N SER A 229 -47.68 15.71 6.16
CA SER A 229 -47.36 17.09 5.77
C SER A 229 -48.41 17.71 4.84
N PHE A 230 -49.03 16.89 3.98
CA PHE A 230 -50.09 17.34 3.08
C PHE A 230 -51.40 17.57 3.82
N ILE A 231 -51.76 16.69 4.75
CA ILE A 231 -52.99 16.82 5.54
C ILE A 231 -52.90 17.99 6.54
N ASP A 232 -51.75 18.20 7.20
CA ASP A 232 -51.52 19.36 8.09
C ASP A 232 -51.67 20.69 7.35
N MET A 233 -51.20 20.76 6.10
CA MET A 233 -51.37 21.93 5.24
C MET A 233 -52.85 22.22 4.95
N LEU A 234 -53.67 21.18 4.72
CA LEU A 234 -55.10 21.32 4.45
C LEU A 234 -55.92 21.66 5.71
N ALA A 235 -55.54 21.11 6.87
CA ALA A 235 -56.30 21.24 8.11
C ALA A 235 -56.03 22.57 8.86
N TYR A 236 -54.77 23.03 8.90
CA TYR A 236 -54.38 24.23 9.66
C TYR A 236 -54.08 25.46 8.79
N GLY A 237 -54.17 25.33 7.46
CA GLY A 237 -53.75 26.37 6.54
C GLY A 237 -52.24 26.66 6.64
N THR A 238 -51.81 27.79 6.07
CA THR A 238 -50.38 28.05 5.80
C THR A 238 -49.58 28.60 6.98
N THR A 239 -50.27 28.98 8.05
CA THR A 239 -49.69 29.66 9.23
C THR A 239 -49.49 28.74 10.43
N GLY A 240 -50.05 27.51 10.41
CA GLY A 240 -49.98 26.56 11.53
C GLY A 240 -49.60 25.11 11.17
N ALA A 241 -49.29 24.82 9.90
CA ALA A 241 -48.95 23.47 9.45
C ALA A 241 -47.51 23.05 9.85
N ASN A 242 -47.36 21.89 10.50
CA ASN A 242 -46.04 21.29 10.69
C ASN A 242 -45.66 20.51 9.43
N SER A 243 -44.68 21.02 8.69
CA SER A 243 -44.16 20.37 7.49
C SER A 243 -43.04 19.39 7.82
N TYR A 244 -43.18 18.14 7.37
CA TYR A 244 -42.13 17.11 7.44
C TYR A 244 -41.41 16.90 6.09
N TYR A 245 -41.63 17.75 5.08
CA TYR A 245 -40.99 17.61 3.76
C TYR A 245 -39.45 17.55 3.84
N THR A 246 -38.84 18.37 4.70
CA THR A 246 -37.39 18.34 4.96
C THR A 246 -36.94 17.01 5.58
N THR A 247 -37.75 16.42 6.46
CA THR A 247 -37.46 15.13 7.10
C THR A 247 -37.54 13.99 6.09
N VAL A 248 -38.54 14.03 5.20
CA VAL A 248 -38.75 13.03 4.14
C VAL A 248 -37.60 13.02 3.13
N ILE A 249 -37.22 14.19 2.58
CA ILE A 249 -36.09 14.26 1.66
C ILE A 249 -34.76 13.98 2.37
N GLY A 250 -34.60 14.43 3.62
CA GLY A 250 -33.42 14.11 4.42
C GLY A 250 -33.23 12.61 4.62
N LEU A 251 -34.31 11.87 4.90
CA LEU A 251 -34.27 10.41 5.01
C LEU A 251 -33.92 9.74 3.67
N ALA A 252 -34.55 10.19 2.58
CA ALA A 252 -34.26 9.68 1.23
C ALA A 252 -32.78 9.87 0.85
N LEU A 253 -32.23 11.06 1.12
CA LEU A 253 -30.82 11.40 0.88
C LEU A 253 -29.88 10.46 1.64
N VAL A 254 -30.17 10.19 2.91
CA VAL A 254 -29.34 9.30 3.75
C VAL A 254 -29.38 7.85 3.29
N VAL A 255 -30.53 7.36 2.87
CA VAL A 255 -30.67 5.98 2.38
C VAL A 255 -29.97 5.80 1.04
N VAL A 256 -30.09 6.77 0.12
CA VAL A 256 -29.36 6.77 -1.15
C VAL A 256 -27.84 6.89 -0.91
N ALA A 257 -27.41 7.75 0.02
CA ALA A 257 -26.02 7.87 0.42
C ALA A 257 -25.48 6.55 1.02
N GLY A 258 -26.24 5.90 1.90
CA GLY A 258 -25.86 4.62 2.50
C GLY A 258 -25.68 3.53 1.44
N ARG A 259 -26.56 3.47 0.45
CA ARG A 259 -26.46 2.51 -0.66
C ARG A 259 -25.34 2.84 -1.63
N TYR A 260 -25.06 4.13 -1.86
CA TYR A 260 -23.90 4.59 -2.61
C TYR A 260 -22.60 4.17 -1.91
N ILE A 261 -22.48 4.36 -0.60
CA ILE A 261 -21.32 3.95 0.19
C ILE A 261 -21.17 2.43 0.23
N GLU A 262 -22.26 1.69 0.37
CA GLU A 262 -22.24 0.22 0.29
C GLU A 262 -21.66 -0.27 -1.04
N LEU A 263 -22.09 0.32 -2.16
CA LEU A 263 -21.59 -0.05 -3.48
C LEU A 263 -20.15 0.43 -3.72
N MET A 264 -19.80 1.62 -3.23
CA MET A 264 -18.42 2.14 -3.30
C MET A 264 -17.46 1.28 -2.49
N SER A 265 -17.83 0.90 -1.26
CA SER A 265 -17.01 0.02 -0.42
C SER A 265 -16.80 -1.35 -1.09
N ARG A 266 -17.83 -1.95 -1.67
CA ARG A 266 -17.70 -3.20 -2.44
C ARG A 266 -16.80 -3.02 -3.67
N ARG A 267 -16.86 -1.86 -4.32
CA ARG A 267 -16.07 -1.55 -5.51
C ARG A 267 -14.60 -1.36 -5.18
N THR A 268 -14.22 -0.51 -4.24
CA THR A 268 -12.81 -0.26 -3.88
C THR A 268 -12.11 -1.55 -3.48
N THR A 269 -12.79 -2.38 -2.69
CA THR A 269 -12.37 -3.73 -2.35
C THR A 269 -12.15 -4.64 -3.56
N SER A 270 -13.09 -4.61 -4.51
CA SER A 270 -12.96 -5.39 -5.74
C SER A 270 -11.87 -4.81 -6.63
N GLU A 271 -11.62 -3.51 -6.58
CA GLU A 271 -10.57 -2.81 -7.30
C GLU A 271 -9.18 -3.09 -6.72
N ASP A 272 -9.01 -3.23 -5.41
CA ASP A 272 -7.75 -3.62 -4.76
C ASP A 272 -7.38 -5.07 -5.05
N LEU A 273 -8.38 -5.94 -4.99
CA LEU A 273 -8.30 -7.28 -5.56
C LEU A 273 -7.87 -7.16 -7.03
N LEU A 274 -8.57 -6.37 -7.85
CA LEU A 274 -8.22 -6.16 -9.25
C LEU A 274 -6.87 -5.48 -9.49
N ARG A 275 -6.27 -4.73 -8.55
CA ARG A 275 -4.91 -4.18 -8.66
C ARG A 275 -3.86 -5.27 -8.53
N VAL A 276 -4.11 -6.25 -7.67
CA VAL A 276 -3.34 -7.50 -7.65
C VAL A 276 -3.59 -8.30 -8.93
N TYR A 277 -4.80 -8.28 -9.50
CA TYR A 277 -5.15 -9.06 -10.71
C TYR A 277 -4.77 -8.43 -12.06
N LYS A 278 -4.77 -7.10 -12.21
CA LYS A 278 -4.66 -6.40 -13.51
C LYS A 278 -3.28 -6.57 -14.17
N PRO A 279 -2.15 -6.61 -13.43
CA PRO A 279 -0.87 -6.99 -14.00
C PRO A 279 -0.84 -8.43 -14.52
N LEU A 280 -1.75 -9.30 -14.06
CA LEU A 280 -1.75 -10.74 -14.34
C LEU A 280 -2.57 -11.14 -15.58
N THR A 281 -3.36 -10.23 -16.17
CA THR A 281 -4.23 -10.50 -17.33
C THR A 281 -3.71 -9.92 -18.66
N GLN A 282 -2.46 -9.46 -18.72
CA GLN A 282 -1.96 -8.66 -19.86
C GLN A 282 -1.55 -9.46 -21.11
N SER A 283 -1.43 -10.78 -21.04
CA SER A 283 -1.13 -11.60 -22.22
C SER A 283 -2.25 -12.58 -22.48
N ASN A 284 -2.99 -12.42 -23.58
CA ASN A 284 -4.03 -13.38 -23.99
C ASN A 284 -3.48 -14.43 -24.97
N HIS A 285 -2.23 -14.31 -25.39
CA HIS A 285 -1.66 -15.12 -26.48
C HIS A 285 -0.23 -15.55 -26.19
N THR A 286 0.15 -16.74 -26.64
CA THR A 286 1.48 -17.33 -26.48
C THR A 286 1.92 -17.98 -27.78
N ARG A 287 3.23 -18.04 -28.02
CA ARG A 287 3.82 -18.67 -29.21
C ARG A 287 4.22 -20.11 -28.89
N LEU A 288 3.76 -21.06 -29.71
CA LEU A 288 4.20 -22.46 -29.64
C LEU A 288 5.58 -22.64 -30.30
N HIS A 289 6.48 -23.36 -29.65
CA HIS A 289 7.76 -23.78 -30.20
C HIS A 289 7.64 -25.17 -30.86
N PRO A 290 8.28 -25.45 -32.02
CA PRO A 290 9.07 -24.54 -32.88
C PRO A 290 8.22 -23.79 -33.92
N SER A 291 6.91 -24.06 -33.99
CA SER A 291 6.03 -23.54 -35.06
C SER A 291 5.90 -22.01 -35.11
N GLY A 292 6.21 -21.31 -34.02
CA GLY A 292 6.02 -19.87 -33.84
C GLY A 292 4.55 -19.43 -33.81
N LYS A 293 3.60 -20.38 -33.89
CA LYS A 293 2.17 -20.09 -34.01
C LYS A 293 1.65 -19.44 -32.74
N VAL A 294 1.01 -18.29 -32.89
CA VAL A 294 0.34 -17.57 -31.81
C VAL A 294 -0.99 -18.25 -31.52
N VAL A 295 -1.17 -18.74 -30.30
CA VAL A 295 -2.41 -19.37 -29.82
C VAL A 295 -2.93 -18.65 -28.58
N PRO A 296 -4.25 -18.55 -28.36
CA PRO A 296 -4.77 -18.03 -27.11
C PRO A 296 -4.39 -18.94 -25.95
N GLN A 297 -4.09 -18.36 -24.77
CA GLN A 297 -3.62 -19.14 -23.62
C GLN A 297 -4.60 -20.23 -23.15
N SER A 298 -5.90 -20.05 -23.39
CA SER A 298 -6.94 -21.04 -23.06
C SER A 298 -6.88 -22.32 -23.89
N TYR A 299 -6.07 -22.35 -24.93
CA TYR A 299 -5.84 -23.50 -25.81
C TYR A 299 -4.55 -24.25 -25.49
N LEU A 300 -3.79 -23.82 -24.47
CA LEU A 300 -2.57 -24.50 -24.04
C LEU A 300 -2.90 -25.80 -23.31
N ALA A 301 -2.35 -26.91 -23.81
CA ALA A 301 -2.45 -28.22 -23.21
C ALA A 301 -1.15 -28.60 -22.49
N ALA A 302 -1.25 -29.50 -21.51
CA ALA A 302 -0.07 -30.09 -20.88
C ALA A 302 0.83 -30.76 -21.94
N GLY A 303 2.14 -30.49 -21.87
CA GLY A 303 3.14 -30.96 -22.83
C GLY A 303 3.43 -30.00 -24.00
N ASP A 304 2.67 -28.91 -24.15
CA ASP A 304 2.98 -27.89 -25.17
C ASP A 304 4.30 -27.19 -24.87
N HIS A 305 5.12 -26.98 -25.91
CA HIS A 305 6.33 -26.17 -25.79
C HIS A 305 6.00 -24.74 -26.17
N ILE A 306 6.29 -23.81 -25.26
CA ILE A 306 5.94 -22.39 -25.40
C ILE A 306 7.20 -21.52 -25.29
N ILE A 307 7.21 -20.44 -26.07
CA ILE A 307 8.26 -19.42 -26.01
C ILE A 307 7.83 -18.32 -25.02
N ILE A 308 8.68 -18.03 -24.04
CA ILE A 308 8.49 -17.03 -22.99
C ILE A 308 9.51 -15.90 -23.21
N PRO A 309 9.13 -14.77 -23.84
CA PRO A 309 10.03 -13.67 -24.12
C PRO A 309 10.60 -12.99 -22.86
N PRO A 310 11.73 -12.26 -22.97
CA PRO A 310 12.19 -11.31 -21.95
C PRO A 310 11.08 -10.35 -21.52
N TYR A 311 11.00 -10.02 -20.24
CA TYR A 311 10.04 -9.06 -19.67
C TYR A 311 8.56 -9.44 -19.82
N SER A 312 8.26 -10.67 -20.24
CA SER A 312 6.91 -11.18 -20.43
C SER A 312 6.36 -11.94 -19.21
N ILE A 313 5.04 -12.09 -19.16
CA ILE A 313 4.36 -12.88 -18.13
C ILE A 313 4.34 -14.34 -18.57
N ILE A 314 4.65 -15.23 -17.63
CA ILE A 314 4.58 -16.67 -17.81
C ILE A 314 3.09 -17.09 -17.89
N PRO A 315 2.65 -17.72 -18.98
CA PRO A 315 1.22 -17.87 -19.30
C PRO A 315 0.49 -18.92 -18.44
N CYS A 316 1.18 -19.97 -18.01
CA CYS A 316 0.67 -21.06 -17.18
C CYS A 316 1.84 -21.75 -16.49
N ASP A 317 1.53 -22.67 -15.58
CA ASP A 317 2.53 -23.45 -14.85
C ASP A 317 3.32 -24.33 -15.83
N CYS A 318 4.64 -24.18 -15.85
CA CYS A 318 5.50 -24.83 -16.83
C CYS A 318 6.92 -25.07 -16.29
N TYR A 319 7.72 -25.88 -16.99
CA TYR A 319 9.13 -26.13 -16.67
C TYR A 319 10.04 -25.55 -17.74
N VAL A 320 11.18 -24.96 -17.34
CA VAL A 320 12.17 -24.46 -18.30
C VAL A 320 12.75 -25.64 -19.09
N ALA A 321 12.50 -25.66 -20.40
CA ALA A 321 13.07 -26.61 -21.35
C ALA A 321 14.43 -26.12 -21.87
N GLU A 322 14.53 -24.83 -22.17
CA GLU A 322 15.74 -24.20 -22.70
C GLU A 322 15.91 -22.78 -22.16
N GLY A 323 17.17 -22.38 -21.92
CA GLY A 323 17.53 -21.04 -21.46
C GLY A 323 17.71 -20.90 -19.94
N THR A 324 18.18 -19.73 -19.52
CA THR A 324 18.27 -19.34 -18.11
C THR A 324 17.88 -17.88 -17.95
N SER A 325 17.11 -17.58 -16.91
CA SER A 325 16.60 -16.23 -16.68
C SER A 325 16.27 -15.97 -15.22
N SER A 326 16.18 -14.70 -14.83
CA SER A 326 15.66 -14.30 -13.52
C SER A 326 14.17 -14.08 -13.61
N ILE A 327 13.40 -14.67 -12.72
CA ILE A 327 11.94 -14.56 -12.66
C ILE A 327 11.58 -13.69 -11.46
N ASN A 328 10.82 -12.62 -11.72
CA ASN A 328 10.18 -11.86 -10.67
C ASN A 328 8.90 -12.57 -10.24
N GLN A 329 8.95 -13.12 -9.03
CA GLN A 329 7.83 -13.78 -8.40
C GLN A 329 7.22 -12.92 -7.27
N ALA A 330 7.68 -11.68 -7.06
CA ALA A 330 7.29 -10.81 -5.94
C ALA A 330 5.78 -10.59 -5.83
N LEU A 331 5.10 -10.48 -6.98
CA LEU A 331 3.64 -10.31 -7.06
C LEU A 331 2.85 -11.49 -6.50
N ILE A 332 3.42 -12.70 -6.50
CA ILE A 332 2.74 -13.92 -6.06
C ILE A 332 3.35 -14.44 -4.77
N THR A 333 4.67 -14.53 -4.69
CA THR A 333 5.42 -15.08 -3.55
C THR A 333 5.71 -14.03 -2.46
N GLY A 334 5.64 -12.73 -2.76
CA GLY A 334 6.04 -11.68 -1.83
C GLY A 334 7.56 -11.55 -1.62
N GLU A 335 8.38 -12.34 -2.34
CA GLU A 335 9.83 -12.22 -2.30
C GLU A 335 10.29 -11.01 -3.13
N ALA A 336 10.95 -10.05 -2.48
CA ALA A 336 11.36 -8.80 -3.10
C ALA A 336 12.48 -8.95 -4.15
N LEU A 337 13.23 -10.07 -4.12
CA LEU A 337 14.36 -10.31 -5.00
C LEU A 337 13.99 -11.33 -6.10
N PRO A 338 14.31 -11.05 -7.37
CA PRO A 338 14.09 -12.00 -8.46
C PRO A 338 14.86 -13.31 -8.26
N VAL A 339 14.19 -14.44 -8.49
CA VAL A 339 14.77 -15.78 -8.35
C VAL A 339 15.33 -16.22 -9.70
N ARG A 340 16.58 -16.70 -9.72
CA ARG A 340 17.20 -17.23 -10.93
C ARG A 340 16.68 -18.63 -11.23
N LYS A 341 16.24 -18.86 -12.47
CA LYS A 341 15.70 -20.14 -12.96
C LYS A 341 16.50 -20.60 -14.19
N SER A 342 16.66 -21.91 -14.29
CA SER A 342 17.49 -22.64 -15.26
C SER A 342 16.76 -23.88 -15.77
N VAL A 343 17.32 -24.57 -16.77
CA VAL A 343 16.69 -25.75 -17.38
C VAL A 343 16.31 -26.79 -16.31
N GLY A 344 15.04 -27.21 -16.33
CA GLY A 344 14.44 -28.11 -15.34
C GLY A 344 13.73 -27.40 -14.18
N ASP A 345 13.95 -26.10 -13.98
CA ASP A 345 13.28 -25.37 -12.90
C ASP A 345 11.82 -25.05 -13.26
N PHE A 346 10.96 -25.08 -12.25
CA PHE A 346 9.55 -24.75 -12.39
C PHE A 346 9.32 -23.23 -12.50
N LEU A 347 8.39 -22.86 -13.37
CA LEU A 347 7.92 -21.52 -13.64
C LEU A 347 6.44 -21.41 -13.29
N LEU A 348 6.12 -20.47 -12.41
CA LEU A 348 4.76 -20.26 -11.94
C LEU A 348 3.99 -19.33 -12.91
N GLY A 349 2.80 -19.76 -13.33
CA GLY A 349 1.90 -18.94 -14.14
C GLY A 349 1.59 -17.60 -13.47
N GLY A 350 1.66 -16.50 -14.23
CA GLY A 350 1.46 -15.13 -13.73
C GLY A 350 2.72 -14.44 -13.21
N THR A 351 3.84 -15.15 -13.04
CA THR A 351 5.14 -14.52 -12.70
C THR A 351 5.80 -13.92 -13.94
N ARG A 352 6.76 -13.00 -13.74
CA ARG A 352 7.36 -12.24 -14.85
C ARG A 352 8.79 -12.68 -15.12
N ASN A 353 9.08 -13.05 -16.36
CA ASN A 353 10.44 -13.24 -16.84
C ASN A 353 11.16 -11.88 -16.89
N LEU A 354 12.33 -11.70 -16.26
CA LEU A 354 13.09 -10.44 -16.27
C LEU A 354 14.39 -10.50 -17.08
N GLY A 355 14.83 -11.69 -17.48
CA GLY A 355 16.09 -11.90 -18.19
C GLY A 355 15.87 -12.38 -19.62
N ASN A 356 16.55 -13.45 -20.01
CA ASN A 356 16.55 -13.95 -21.38
C ASN A 356 15.26 -14.67 -21.75
N GLU A 357 15.06 -14.89 -23.05
CA GLU A 357 14.00 -15.75 -23.57
C GLU A 357 14.15 -17.18 -23.03
N LEU A 358 13.03 -17.81 -22.69
CA LEU A 358 12.97 -19.20 -22.25
C LEU A 358 12.07 -19.99 -23.19
N VAL A 359 12.41 -21.25 -23.43
CA VAL A 359 11.46 -22.24 -23.93
C VAL A 359 10.99 -23.05 -22.73
N ALA A 360 9.69 -23.24 -22.56
CA ALA A 360 9.14 -23.97 -21.43
C ALA A 360 8.11 -25.01 -21.88
N VAL A 361 8.00 -26.11 -21.13
CA VAL A 361 6.98 -27.16 -21.34
C VAL A 361 5.85 -26.95 -20.35
N VAL A 362 4.63 -26.83 -20.85
CA VAL A 362 3.41 -26.65 -20.03
C VAL A 362 3.19 -27.89 -19.15
N ASP A 363 3.05 -27.70 -17.85
CA ASP A 363 2.73 -28.76 -16.88
C ASP A 363 1.23 -29.09 -16.87
N LYS A 364 0.38 -28.05 -16.85
CA LYS A 364 -1.08 -28.19 -16.76
C LYS A 364 -1.81 -27.22 -17.68
N GLU A 365 -2.99 -27.64 -18.14
CA GLU A 365 -3.92 -26.77 -18.86
C GLU A 365 -4.32 -25.53 -18.03
N GLN A 366 -4.59 -24.41 -18.71
CA GLN A 366 -4.76 -23.10 -18.06
C GLN A 366 -5.81 -23.11 -16.93
N GLY A 367 -6.95 -23.77 -17.12
CA GLY A 367 -8.04 -23.86 -16.13
C GLY A 367 -7.66 -24.62 -14.85
N ASN A 368 -6.58 -25.39 -14.87
CA ASN A 368 -6.08 -26.17 -13.74
C ASN A 368 -4.72 -25.65 -13.22
N SER A 369 -4.21 -24.54 -13.76
CA SER A 369 -3.03 -23.85 -13.26
C SER A 369 -3.29 -23.24 -11.88
N PHE A 370 -2.23 -23.08 -11.09
CA PHE A 370 -2.25 -22.37 -9.80
C PHE A 370 -2.87 -20.98 -9.95
N TYR A 371 -2.51 -20.26 -11.02
CA TYR A 371 -3.08 -18.97 -11.40
C TYR A 371 -4.61 -19.00 -11.57
N SER A 372 -5.16 -19.99 -12.28
CA SER A 372 -6.61 -20.08 -12.47
C SER A 372 -7.34 -20.44 -11.18
N GLN A 373 -6.76 -21.29 -10.34
CA GLN A 373 -7.30 -21.60 -9.01
C GLN A 373 -7.26 -20.38 -8.07
N LEU A 374 -6.22 -19.56 -8.15
CA LEU A 374 -6.10 -18.25 -7.49
C LEU A 374 -7.26 -17.32 -7.88
N VAL A 375 -7.49 -17.16 -9.19
CA VAL A 375 -8.56 -16.31 -9.73
C VAL A 375 -9.93 -16.85 -9.29
N HIS A 376 -10.18 -18.14 -9.44
CA HIS A 376 -11.44 -18.74 -9.02
C HIS A 376 -11.66 -18.64 -7.51
N GLY A 377 -10.65 -18.92 -6.69
CA GLY A 377 -10.75 -18.86 -5.23
C GLY A 377 -11.00 -17.45 -4.68
N ALA A 378 -10.35 -16.43 -5.23
CA ALA A 378 -10.58 -15.06 -4.79
C ALA A 378 -11.93 -14.49 -5.26
N VAL A 379 -12.34 -14.86 -6.47
CA VAL A 379 -13.65 -14.53 -7.03
C VAL A 379 -14.76 -15.26 -6.25
N GLU A 380 -14.52 -16.49 -5.79
CA GLU A 380 -15.38 -17.20 -4.84
C GLU A 380 -15.41 -16.54 -3.46
N ALA A 381 -14.26 -16.08 -2.91
CA ALA A 381 -14.21 -15.38 -1.63
C ALA A 381 -15.06 -14.10 -1.65
N ALA A 382 -14.99 -13.33 -2.74
CA ALA A 382 -15.82 -12.13 -2.95
C ALA A 382 -17.32 -12.45 -3.18
N GLY A 383 -17.63 -13.66 -3.66
CA GLY A 383 -18.99 -14.11 -3.98
C GLY A 383 -19.66 -15.01 -2.93
N SER A 384 -18.91 -15.51 -1.93
CA SER A 384 -19.39 -16.54 -1.00
C SER A 384 -20.42 -15.99 0.01
N LYS A 385 -21.69 -16.33 -0.22
CA LYS A 385 -22.72 -16.33 0.83
C LYS A 385 -22.55 -17.62 1.65
N ASP A 386 -21.64 -17.62 2.60
CA ASP A 386 -21.57 -18.74 3.55
C ASP A 386 -22.70 -18.67 4.59
N GLN A 387 -23.05 -19.85 5.12
CA GLN A 387 -24.24 -20.21 5.90
C GLN A 387 -24.66 -19.23 7.03
N GLU A 388 -23.76 -18.40 7.56
CA GLU A 388 -24.02 -17.47 8.67
C GLU A 388 -24.66 -16.13 8.26
N ASN A 389 -24.60 -15.72 6.98
CA ASN A 389 -25.37 -14.57 6.50
C ASN A 389 -26.89 -14.80 6.65
N ARG A 390 -27.33 -16.06 6.78
CA ARG A 390 -28.73 -16.38 7.13
C ARG A 390 -29.11 -15.86 8.51
N THR A 391 -28.19 -15.82 9.47
CA THR A 391 -28.47 -15.32 10.82
C THR A 391 -28.70 -13.81 10.80
N VAL A 392 -27.89 -13.07 10.05
CA VAL A 392 -28.06 -11.60 9.88
C VAL A 392 -29.33 -11.29 9.09
N ASP A 393 -29.62 -12.02 8.01
CA ASP A 393 -30.86 -11.88 7.24
C ASP A 393 -32.10 -12.22 8.08
N MET A 394 -32.00 -13.24 8.93
CA MET A 394 -33.06 -13.64 9.87
C MET A 394 -33.30 -12.57 10.93
N VAL A 395 -32.23 -12.07 11.57
CA VAL A 395 -32.31 -10.98 12.55
C VAL A 395 -32.89 -9.71 11.90
N THR A 396 -32.50 -9.40 10.67
CA THR A 396 -33.05 -8.26 9.92
C THR A 396 -34.55 -8.43 9.68
N LYS A 397 -34.99 -9.63 9.29
CA LYS A 397 -36.42 -9.94 9.09
C LYS A 397 -37.23 -9.76 10.38
N TYR A 398 -36.75 -10.31 11.50
CA TYR A 398 -37.44 -10.18 12.80
C TYR A 398 -37.42 -8.74 13.31
N LEU A 399 -36.31 -8.02 13.16
CA LEU A 399 -36.19 -6.62 13.55
C LEU A 399 -37.15 -5.73 12.75
N VAL A 400 -37.21 -5.89 11.43
CA VAL A 400 -38.14 -5.11 10.58
C VAL A 400 -39.59 -5.41 10.95
N GLY A 401 -39.96 -6.68 11.12
CA GLY A 401 -41.30 -7.07 11.58
C GLY A 401 -41.67 -6.49 12.95
N PHE A 402 -40.73 -6.53 13.90
CA PHE A 402 -40.89 -5.95 15.23
C PHE A 402 -41.11 -4.43 15.17
N VAL A 403 -40.28 -3.71 14.41
CA VAL A 403 -40.39 -2.25 14.26
C VAL A 403 -41.71 -1.84 13.60
N MET A 404 -42.13 -2.55 12.56
CA MET A 404 -43.43 -2.31 11.91
C MET A 404 -44.59 -2.52 12.89
N SER A 405 -44.52 -3.56 13.72
CA SER A 405 -45.52 -3.83 14.76
C SER A 405 -45.54 -2.72 15.82
N LEU A 406 -44.36 -2.24 16.23
CA LEU A 406 -44.20 -1.16 17.20
C LEU A 406 -44.72 0.18 16.67
N ALA A 407 -44.45 0.48 15.39
CA ALA A 407 -44.93 1.67 14.68
C ALA A 407 -46.46 1.71 14.51
N ILE A 408 -47.16 0.59 14.76
CA ILE A 408 -48.61 0.53 14.83
C ILE A 408 -49.05 0.58 16.30
N ALA A 409 -48.55 -0.34 17.14
CA ALA A 409 -49.01 -0.51 18.51
C ALA A 409 -48.84 0.74 19.41
N VAL A 410 -47.71 1.45 19.28
CA VAL A 410 -47.41 2.63 20.11
C VAL A 410 -48.35 3.80 19.80
N PRO A 411 -48.54 4.22 18.53
CA PRO A 411 -49.56 5.21 18.17
C PRO A 411 -50.98 4.85 18.63
N PHE A 412 -51.39 3.59 18.49
CA PHE A 412 -52.71 3.13 18.96
C PHE A 412 -52.86 3.28 20.48
N LYS A 413 -51.83 2.93 21.25
CA LYS A 413 -51.77 3.15 22.70
C LYS A 413 -51.90 4.63 23.05
N ASP A 414 -51.20 5.52 22.34
CA ASP A 414 -51.24 6.96 22.62
C ASP A 414 -52.61 7.57 22.36
N ILE A 415 -53.28 7.14 21.30
CA ILE A 415 -54.67 7.53 21.00
C ILE A 415 -55.61 7.04 22.12
N TYR A 416 -55.40 5.82 22.62
CA TYR A 416 -56.21 5.23 23.70
C TYR A 416 -56.01 5.94 25.05
N ILE A 417 -54.78 6.28 25.43
CA ILE A 417 -54.45 6.95 26.70
C ILE A 417 -54.90 8.41 26.74
N SER A 418 -54.93 9.09 25.59
CA SER A 418 -55.28 10.52 25.48
C SER A 418 -56.74 10.85 25.85
N ALA A 419 -57.61 9.85 26.09
CA ALA A 419 -58.98 9.94 26.63
C ALA A 419 -59.97 10.94 25.98
N LYS A 420 -59.58 11.68 24.93
CA LYS A 420 -60.44 12.53 24.11
C LYS A 420 -60.59 11.92 22.73
N LEU A 421 -61.83 11.52 22.42
CA LEU A 421 -62.34 11.06 21.13
C LEU A 421 -61.55 11.64 19.94
N LEU A 422 -60.95 10.77 19.11
CA LEU A 422 -60.51 10.97 17.70
C LEU A 422 -60.20 12.43 17.27
N SER A 423 -59.51 13.20 18.11
CA SER A 423 -59.19 14.58 17.77
C SER A 423 -58.06 14.58 16.76
N TYR A 424 -58.13 15.48 15.78
CA TYR A 424 -57.13 15.61 14.72
C TYR A 424 -55.70 15.69 15.29
N GLU A 425 -55.52 16.43 16.39
CA GLU A 425 -54.23 16.61 17.06
C GLU A 425 -53.67 15.33 17.69
N ALA A 426 -54.53 14.48 18.24
CA ALA A 426 -54.11 13.18 18.80
C ALA A 426 -53.67 12.22 17.68
N ILE A 427 -54.39 12.20 16.56
CA ILE A 427 -54.04 11.38 15.38
C ILE A 427 -52.73 11.86 14.77
N ARG A 428 -52.56 13.18 14.64
CA ARG A 428 -51.34 13.83 14.14
C ARG A 428 -50.11 13.45 14.96
N LEU A 429 -50.20 13.54 16.29
CA LEU A 429 -49.10 13.17 17.19
C LEU A 429 -48.78 11.67 17.13
N ALA A 430 -49.81 10.83 17.03
CA ALA A 430 -49.67 9.39 16.89
C ALA A 430 -48.99 9.00 15.57
N MET A 431 -49.38 9.62 14.45
CA MET A 431 -48.76 9.41 13.13
C MET A 431 -47.32 9.94 13.08
N ALA A 432 -47.03 11.08 13.70
CA ALA A 432 -45.66 11.59 13.83
C ALA A 432 -44.77 10.63 14.66
N ARG A 433 -45.31 10.00 15.70
CA ARG A 433 -44.58 8.99 16.47
C ARG A 433 -44.34 7.71 15.67
N ALA A 434 -45.33 7.25 14.90
CA ALA A 434 -45.16 6.15 13.96
C ALA A 434 -44.02 6.42 12.96
N MET A 435 -44.02 7.61 12.34
CA MET A 435 -42.96 8.06 11.43
C MET A 435 -41.58 8.08 12.12
N THR A 436 -41.52 8.52 13.38
CA THR A 436 -40.27 8.55 14.16
C THR A 436 -39.73 7.15 14.42
N ILE A 437 -40.58 6.20 14.83
CA ILE A 437 -40.20 4.79 15.05
C ILE A 437 -39.68 4.17 13.75
N LEU A 438 -40.39 4.37 12.64
CA LEU A 438 -39.99 3.85 11.33
C LEU A 438 -38.66 4.44 10.85
N THR A 439 -38.39 5.71 11.15
CA THR A 439 -37.17 6.42 10.75
C THR A 439 -35.94 5.99 11.57
N CYS A 440 -36.11 5.72 12.86
CA CYS A 440 -35.01 5.37 13.77
C CYS A 440 -34.42 3.97 13.54
N ALA A 441 -35.09 3.13 12.77
CA ALA A 441 -34.81 1.70 12.73
C ALA A 441 -33.86 1.22 11.62
N CYS A 442 -33.19 2.07 10.83
CA CYS A 442 -32.35 1.61 9.70
C CYS A 442 -31.19 0.67 10.15
N PRO A 443 -31.21 -0.64 9.82
CA PRO A 443 -30.09 -1.55 10.05
C PRO A 443 -28.99 -1.44 8.98
N CYS A 444 -28.81 -0.28 8.32
CA CYS A 444 -27.93 -0.16 7.16
C CYS A 444 -26.45 -0.47 7.52
N ALA A 445 -26.07 -0.21 8.78
CA ALA A 445 -24.76 -0.58 9.32
C ALA A 445 -24.60 -2.10 9.58
N LEU A 446 -25.70 -2.83 9.79
CA LEU A 446 -25.67 -4.29 10.04
C LEU A 446 -25.20 -5.06 8.81
N GLY A 447 -25.67 -4.67 7.61
CA GLY A 447 -25.31 -5.31 6.34
C GLY A 447 -23.85 -5.10 5.91
N LEU A 448 -23.14 -4.12 6.52
CA LEU A 448 -21.75 -3.78 6.22
C LEU A 448 -20.76 -4.22 7.32
N ALA A 449 -21.25 -4.56 8.51
CA ALA A 449 -20.42 -4.85 9.68
C ALA A 449 -19.44 -6.02 9.48
N ILE A 450 -19.89 -7.08 8.79
CA ILE A 450 -19.11 -8.31 8.55
C ILE A 450 -18.30 -8.21 7.25
N PRO A 451 -18.89 -7.85 6.09
CA PRO A 451 -18.14 -7.86 4.83
C PRO A 451 -16.95 -6.90 4.82
N SER A 452 -17.06 -5.73 5.46
CA SER A 452 -15.97 -4.75 5.53
C SER A 452 -14.74 -5.28 6.29
N ALA A 453 -14.96 -5.97 7.42
CA ALA A 453 -13.87 -6.51 8.23
C ALA A 453 -13.17 -7.69 7.53
N VAL A 454 -13.93 -8.60 6.92
CA VAL A 454 -13.42 -9.79 6.21
C VAL A 454 -12.55 -9.39 5.03
N VAL A 455 -13.05 -8.44 4.24
CA VAL A 455 -12.31 -7.89 3.11
C VAL A 455 -11.01 -7.25 3.57
N ALA A 456 -11.07 -6.46 4.65
CA ALA A 456 -9.90 -5.79 5.16
C ALA A 456 -8.81 -6.79 5.56
N ALA A 457 -9.23 -7.86 6.24
CA ALA A 457 -8.38 -8.96 6.63
C ALA A 457 -7.74 -9.70 5.44
N VAL A 458 -8.52 -10.00 4.39
CA VAL A 458 -8.02 -10.65 3.18
C VAL A 458 -7.01 -9.75 2.45
N GLY A 459 -7.26 -8.44 2.38
CA GLY A 459 -6.33 -7.47 1.80
C GLY A 459 -4.99 -7.44 2.55
N ILE A 460 -5.03 -7.32 3.89
CA ILE A 460 -3.84 -7.33 4.75
C ILE A 460 -3.09 -8.67 4.64
N ALA A 461 -3.80 -9.80 4.64
CA ALA A 461 -3.21 -11.12 4.47
C ALA A 461 -2.49 -11.24 3.12
N SER A 462 -3.13 -10.81 2.03
CA SER A 462 -2.56 -10.87 0.69
C SER A 462 -1.28 -10.05 0.56
N GLN A 463 -1.22 -8.86 1.17
CA GLN A 463 -0.01 -8.02 1.20
C GLN A 463 1.18 -8.69 1.91
N ASN A 464 0.92 -9.67 2.77
CA ASN A 464 1.94 -10.42 3.51
C ASN A 464 2.22 -11.80 2.91
N GLY A 465 1.75 -12.09 1.69
CA GLY A 465 1.95 -13.39 1.02
C GLY A 465 1.07 -14.51 1.58
N LEU A 466 -0.06 -14.17 2.21
CA LEU A 466 -1.06 -15.09 2.73
C LEU A 466 -2.35 -15.01 1.92
N LEU A 467 -2.74 -16.10 1.26
CA LEU A 467 -3.97 -16.17 0.47
C LEU A 467 -5.07 -16.92 1.23
N ILE A 468 -6.25 -16.32 1.34
CA ILE A 468 -7.43 -16.90 2.01
C ILE A 468 -8.55 -17.08 0.97
N THR A 469 -8.93 -18.33 0.67
CA THR A 469 -9.89 -18.63 -0.42
C THR A 469 -11.35 -18.68 0.01
N ARG A 470 -11.65 -18.88 1.30
CA ARG A 470 -13.04 -18.91 1.84
C ARG A 470 -13.32 -17.81 2.87
N GLY A 471 -12.71 -16.63 2.64
CA GLY A 471 -12.99 -15.35 3.31
C GLY A 471 -13.40 -15.47 4.78
N TYR A 472 -14.66 -15.14 5.06
CA TYR A 472 -15.21 -15.12 6.42
C TYR A 472 -15.11 -16.45 7.16
N ASN A 473 -15.48 -17.56 6.52
CA ASN A 473 -15.53 -18.88 7.15
C ASN A 473 -14.14 -19.37 7.54
N THR A 474 -13.16 -19.18 6.66
CA THR A 474 -11.76 -19.47 6.98
C THR A 474 -11.27 -18.62 8.15
N ILE A 475 -11.53 -17.30 8.13
CA ILE A 475 -11.15 -16.36 9.21
C ILE A 475 -11.80 -16.76 10.54
N GLN A 476 -13.09 -17.09 10.51
CA GLN A 476 -13.83 -17.51 11.70
C GLN A 476 -13.23 -18.79 12.28
N LYS A 477 -13.02 -19.83 11.45
CA LYS A 477 -12.43 -21.09 11.88
C LYS A 477 -11.01 -20.91 12.38
N LEU A 478 -10.18 -20.12 11.68
CA LEU A 478 -8.84 -19.74 12.11
C LEU A 478 -8.86 -19.14 13.52
N SER A 479 -9.76 -18.18 13.77
CA SER A 479 -9.90 -17.54 15.09
C SER A 479 -10.34 -18.47 16.22
N SER A 480 -10.93 -19.61 15.88
CA SER A 480 -11.35 -20.63 16.84
C SER A 480 -10.37 -21.81 16.95
N THR A 481 -9.31 -21.83 16.16
CA THR A 481 -8.31 -22.91 16.14
C THR A 481 -7.66 -23.06 17.51
N GLN A 482 -7.53 -24.30 17.97
CA GLN A 482 -6.86 -24.62 19.24
C GLN A 482 -5.65 -25.52 19.03
N SER A 483 -5.75 -26.45 18.06
CA SER A 483 -4.68 -27.40 17.75
C SER A 483 -4.17 -27.22 16.33
N ILE A 484 -2.85 -27.15 16.18
CA ILE A 484 -2.17 -27.02 14.90
C ILE A 484 -1.34 -28.28 14.67
N VAL A 485 -1.66 -29.00 13.59
CA VAL A 485 -0.96 -30.22 13.19
C VAL A 485 -0.02 -29.86 12.05
N PHE A 486 1.27 -30.14 12.22
CA PHE A 486 2.29 -29.93 11.21
C PHE A 486 2.68 -31.25 10.57
N ASP A 487 2.75 -31.28 9.25
CA ASP A 487 3.56 -32.28 8.56
C ASP A 487 5.06 -31.99 8.76
N LYS A 488 5.90 -33.03 8.60
CA LYS A 488 7.35 -32.89 8.73
C LYS A 488 7.98 -32.41 7.43
N THR A 489 7.81 -33.18 6.36
CA THR A 489 8.64 -33.11 5.16
C THR A 489 8.12 -31.98 4.28
N GLY A 490 9.01 -31.06 3.88
CA GLY A 490 8.63 -29.84 3.17
C GLY A 490 8.00 -28.78 4.08
N THR A 491 7.31 -29.17 5.15
CA THR A 491 6.67 -28.21 6.06
C THR A 491 7.61 -27.68 7.14
N LEU A 492 8.07 -28.52 8.07
CA LEU A 492 9.01 -28.13 9.14
C LEU A 492 10.47 -28.26 8.69
N THR A 493 10.72 -29.05 7.66
CA THR A 493 12.02 -29.20 7.00
C THR A 493 12.02 -28.57 5.62
N ARG A 494 13.19 -28.26 5.06
CA ARG A 494 13.31 -27.62 3.73
C ARG A 494 13.05 -28.60 2.59
N ALA A 495 12.89 -29.90 2.87
CA ALA A 495 12.90 -30.97 1.87
C ALA A 495 14.17 -30.94 0.97
N VAL A 496 15.27 -30.42 1.53
CA VAL A 496 16.60 -30.35 0.89
C VAL A 496 17.57 -31.05 1.81
N LEU A 497 18.33 -31.99 1.24
CA LEU A 497 19.38 -32.70 1.94
C LEU A 497 20.58 -31.78 2.17
N ASP A 498 21.16 -31.82 3.37
CA ASP A 498 22.31 -31.02 3.79
C ASP A 498 23.33 -31.89 4.55
N ILE A 499 24.60 -31.46 4.57
CA ILE A 499 25.66 -32.10 5.35
C ILE A 499 25.68 -31.50 6.74
N THR A 500 25.48 -32.36 7.74
CA THR A 500 25.29 -31.91 9.12
C THR A 500 26.48 -32.23 9.99
N GLU A 501 27.10 -33.38 9.76
CA GLU A 501 28.32 -33.81 10.42
C GLU A 501 29.26 -34.40 9.37
N PHE A 502 30.57 -34.23 9.57
CA PHE A 502 31.58 -34.90 8.76
C PHE A 502 32.77 -35.28 9.64
N GLU A 503 33.39 -36.41 9.31
CA GLU A 503 34.55 -36.96 10.02
C GLU A 503 35.65 -37.30 9.03
N THR A 504 36.88 -36.87 9.33
CA THR A 504 38.08 -37.27 8.57
C THR A 504 38.90 -38.29 9.36
N THR A 505 39.56 -39.21 8.66
CA THR A 505 40.41 -40.24 9.30
C THR A 505 41.70 -39.68 9.88
N GLU A 506 42.30 -40.40 10.84
CA GLU A 506 43.67 -40.13 11.33
C GLU A 506 44.74 -40.20 10.22
N GLY A 507 44.43 -40.87 9.10
CA GLY A 507 45.28 -40.94 7.92
C GLY A 507 45.33 -39.67 7.08
N TRP A 508 44.35 -38.76 7.22
CA TRP A 508 44.30 -37.48 6.52
C TRP A 508 44.99 -36.38 7.32
N LYS A 509 46.26 -36.11 7.04
CA LYS A 509 47.08 -35.09 7.73
C LYS A 509 47.08 -33.70 7.05
N LYS A 510 46.34 -33.54 5.96
CA LYS A 510 46.26 -32.31 5.16
C LYS A 510 45.15 -31.38 5.70
N PRO A 511 45.19 -30.07 5.39
CA PRO A 511 44.14 -29.13 5.80
C PRO A 511 42.74 -29.54 5.34
N ILE A 512 41.72 -29.20 6.13
CA ILE A 512 40.32 -29.53 5.83
C ILE A 512 39.82 -28.87 4.55
N THR A 513 40.37 -27.69 4.22
CA THR A 513 40.09 -26.97 2.99
C THR A 513 40.49 -27.80 1.77
N GLU A 514 41.61 -28.51 1.84
CA GLU A 514 42.10 -29.36 0.75
C GLU A 514 41.21 -30.59 0.56
N PHE A 515 40.70 -31.17 1.65
CA PHE A 515 39.72 -32.27 1.62
C PHE A 515 38.45 -31.86 0.88
N TRP A 516 37.88 -30.71 1.22
CA TRP A 516 36.68 -30.18 0.56
C TRP A 516 36.92 -29.78 -0.89
N THR A 517 38.11 -29.27 -1.25
CA THR A 517 38.44 -28.99 -2.66
C THR A 517 38.39 -30.24 -3.53
N TYR A 518 38.94 -31.37 -3.06
CA TYR A 518 38.91 -32.64 -3.80
C TYR A 518 37.47 -33.16 -4.00
N ILE A 519 36.64 -33.02 -2.98
CA ILE A 519 35.24 -33.45 -3.00
C ILE A 519 34.41 -32.59 -3.94
N CYS A 520 34.51 -31.26 -3.82
CA CYS A 520 33.80 -30.32 -4.70
C CYS A 520 34.19 -30.50 -6.16
N ALA A 521 35.46 -30.81 -6.45
CA ALA A 521 35.94 -31.03 -7.82
C ALA A 521 35.27 -32.22 -8.52
N VAL A 522 34.96 -33.29 -7.76
CA VAL A 522 34.29 -34.47 -8.31
C VAL A 522 32.77 -34.33 -8.32
N GLU A 523 32.19 -33.66 -7.32
CA GLU A 523 30.73 -33.52 -7.18
C GLU A 523 30.12 -32.35 -7.96
N GLU A 524 30.94 -31.51 -8.61
CA GLU A 524 30.45 -30.36 -9.40
C GLU A 524 29.44 -30.78 -10.49
N GLY A 525 29.68 -31.91 -11.16
CA GLY A 525 28.77 -32.46 -12.17
C GLY A 525 27.48 -33.08 -11.60
N SER A 526 27.48 -33.37 -10.30
CA SER A 526 26.34 -33.99 -9.59
C SER A 526 25.35 -32.98 -9.02
N VAL A 527 25.71 -31.68 -8.99
CA VAL A 527 24.90 -30.60 -8.40
C VAL A 527 23.49 -30.53 -9.00
N THR A 528 23.37 -30.82 -10.30
CA THR A 528 22.12 -30.76 -11.05
C THR A 528 21.42 -32.12 -11.18
N SER A 529 22.11 -33.22 -10.90
CA SER A 529 21.65 -34.58 -11.22
C SER A 529 21.39 -35.47 -10.00
N HIS A 530 22.00 -35.18 -8.83
CA HIS A 530 21.86 -36.01 -7.63
C HIS A 530 21.70 -35.18 -6.34
N PRO A 531 20.59 -35.35 -5.58
CA PRO A 531 20.32 -34.57 -4.35
C PRO A 531 21.43 -34.64 -3.29
N ILE A 532 22.04 -35.81 -3.10
CA ILE A 532 23.18 -35.99 -2.19
C ILE A 532 24.45 -35.28 -2.71
N GLY A 533 24.72 -35.33 -4.02
CA GLY A 533 25.89 -34.65 -4.61
C GLY A 533 25.76 -33.12 -4.50
N ARG A 534 24.55 -32.59 -4.68
CA ARG A 534 24.22 -31.18 -4.44
C ARG A 534 24.47 -30.76 -2.99
N ALA A 535 24.06 -31.59 -2.03
CA ALA A 535 24.29 -31.34 -0.60
C ALA A 535 25.79 -31.29 -0.28
N ILE A 536 26.54 -32.30 -0.74
CA ILE A 536 27.98 -32.42 -0.55
C ILE A 536 28.73 -31.23 -1.17
N PHE A 537 28.41 -30.87 -2.41
CA PHE A 537 29.05 -29.75 -3.10
C PHE A 537 28.77 -28.42 -2.40
N THR A 538 27.51 -28.17 -2.02
CA THR A 538 27.09 -26.92 -1.37
C THR A 538 27.76 -26.76 -0.01
N ALA A 539 27.82 -27.83 0.79
CA ALA A 539 28.53 -27.86 2.06
C ALA A 539 30.05 -27.71 1.88
N GLY A 540 30.63 -28.28 0.83
CA GLY A 540 32.05 -28.15 0.57
C GLY A 540 32.46 -26.73 0.22
N VAL A 541 31.67 -26.01 -0.58
CA VAL A 541 31.97 -24.62 -0.95
C VAL A 541 31.99 -23.68 0.27
N SER A 542 31.18 -23.94 1.31
CA SER A 542 31.20 -23.11 2.54
C SER A 542 32.44 -23.33 3.41
N HIS A 543 33.17 -24.43 3.20
CA HIS A 543 34.40 -24.77 3.93
C HIS A 543 35.68 -24.36 3.19
N LEU A 544 35.57 -23.67 2.05
CA LEU A 544 36.70 -23.15 1.28
C LEU A 544 37.06 -21.72 1.68
N ASN A 545 38.34 -21.34 1.54
CA ASN A 545 38.84 -19.98 1.78
C ASN A 545 38.57 -19.04 0.59
N GLY A 546 37.35 -19.03 0.05
CA GLY A 546 36.96 -18.21 -1.11
C GLY A 546 35.86 -18.83 -1.97
N PRO A 547 35.30 -18.08 -2.93
CA PRO A 547 34.24 -18.58 -3.82
C PRO A 547 34.76 -19.65 -4.79
N TRP A 548 33.97 -20.71 -5.00
CA TRP A 548 34.34 -21.88 -5.84
C TRP A 548 34.96 -21.55 -7.21
N PRO A 549 34.49 -20.55 -8.00
CA PRO A 549 35.08 -20.24 -9.29
C PRO A 549 36.58 -19.87 -9.24
N GLU A 550 37.03 -19.23 -8.15
CA GLU A 550 38.43 -18.88 -7.95
C GLU A 550 39.25 -20.10 -7.58
N THR A 551 38.76 -20.93 -6.66
CA THR A 551 39.41 -22.19 -6.28
C THR A 551 39.48 -23.16 -7.46
N LYS A 552 38.40 -23.28 -8.23
CA LYS A 552 38.31 -24.13 -9.43
C LYS A 552 39.36 -23.79 -10.48
N SER A 553 39.75 -22.52 -10.61
CA SER A 553 40.79 -22.11 -11.58
C SER A 553 42.17 -22.74 -11.31
N LEU A 554 42.37 -23.29 -10.11
CA LEU A 554 43.59 -23.95 -9.67
C LEU A 554 43.46 -25.49 -9.64
N VAL A 555 42.31 -26.03 -10.08
CA VAL A 555 41.94 -27.45 -10.00
C VAL A 555 41.71 -28.01 -11.40
N ASP A 556 42.44 -29.06 -11.75
CA ASP A 556 42.21 -29.84 -12.96
C ASP A 556 41.51 -31.16 -12.63
N THR A 557 40.52 -31.54 -13.43
CA THR A 557 39.75 -32.78 -13.25
C THR A 557 39.72 -33.61 -14.53
N ARG A 558 39.79 -34.94 -14.43
CA ARG A 558 39.60 -35.87 -15.56
C ARG A 558 38.96 -37.17 -15.12
N ASN A 559 38.46 -37.94 -16.09
CA ASN A 559 37.87 -39.27 -15.86
C ASN A 559 36.74 -39.28 -14.82
N ILE A 560 35.91 -38.23 -14.76
CA ILE A 560 34.75 -38.19 -13.87
C ILE A 560 33.70 -39.19 -14.37
N ALA A 561 33.31 -40.12 -13.51
CA ALA A 561 32.29 -41.12 -13.77
C ALA A 561 31.31 -41.18 -12.59
N SER A 562 30.02 -41.09 -12.91
CA SER A 562 28.93 -41.22 -11.94
C SER A 562 28.16 -42.52 -12.20
N GLU A 563 28.03 -43.37 -11.18
CA GLU A 563 27.22 -44.57 -11.22
C GLU A 563 25.96 -44.37 -10.37
N SER A 564 24.81 -44.27 -11.04
CA SER A 564 23.52 -44.07 -10.40
C SER A 564 23.27 -45.12 -9.30
N GLY A 565 22.93 -44.65 -8.10
CA GLY A 565 22.67 -45.48 -6.93
C GLY A 565 23.92 -46.06 -6.23
N LYS A 566 25.14 -45.70 -6.65
CA LYS A 566 26.38 -46.17 -6.03
C LYS A 566 27.28 -45.05 -5.53
N GLY A 567 27.69 -44.13 -6.42
CA GLY A 567 28.64 -43.08 -6.13
C GLY A 567 29.27 -42.43 -7.36
N VAL A 568 30.21 -41.51 -7.13
CA VAL A 568 30.95 -40.75 -8.13
C VAL A 568 32.44 -40.97 -7.92
N SER A 569 33.19 -41.06 -9.01
CA SER A 569 34.66 -41.15 -8.99
C SER A 569 35.27 -40.21 -10.01
N GLY A 570 36.49 -39.74 -9.76
CA GLY A 570 37.24 -38.89 -10.67
C GLY A 570 38.71 -38.79 -10.29
N GLU A 571 39.53 -38.27 -11.19
CA GLU A 571 40.91 -37.90 -10.90
C GLU A 571 41.04 -36.38 -10.84
N VAL A 572 41.66 -35.88 -9.78
CA VAL A 572 41.78 -34.45 -9.47
C VAL A 572 43.24 -34.08 -9.22
N SER A 573 43.67 -32.95 -9.78
CA SER A 573 44.99 -32.36 -9.57
C SER A 573 44.85 -30.92 -9.05
N LEU A 574 45.66 -30.55 -8.06
CA LEU A 574 45.71 -29.19 -7.51
C LEU A 574 47.02 -28.53 -7.99
N GLY A 575 46.96 -27.69 -9.02
CA GLY A 575 48.16 -27.09 -9.63
C GLY A 575 49.17 -28.12 -10.17
N GLN A 576 50.41 -28.09 -9.65
CA GLN A 576 51.50 -29.02 -10.06
C GLN A 576 51.55 -30.33 -9.23
N GLU A 577 50.56 -30.61 -8.37
CA GLU A 577 50.49 -31.87 -7.63
C GLU A 577 50.24 -33.08 -8.56
N PRO A 578 50.60 -34.31 -8.13
CA PRO A 578 50.22 -35.52 -8.86
C PRO A 578 48.70 -35.72 -8.85
N TRP A 579 48.18 -36.30 -9.94
CA TRP A 579 46.77 -36.70 -10.05
C TRP A 579 46.39 -37.68 -8.96
N ARG A 580 45.35 -37.34 -8.18
CA ARG A 580 44.79 -38.19 -7.14
C ARG A 580 43.43 -38.69 -7.54
N ARG A 581 43.15 -39.96 -7.24
CA ARG A 581 41.83 -40.55 -7.50
C ARG A 581 40.92 -40.30 -6.29
N VAL A 582 39.73 -39.78 -6.52
CA VAL A 582 38.72 -39.52 -5.49
C VAL A 582 37.49 -40.36 -5.80
N ASP A 583 37.02 -41.15 -4.84
CA ASP A 583 35.81 -41.99 -4.92
C ASP A 583 34.86 -41.61 -3.77
N ILE A 584 33.63 -41.23 -4.08
CA ILE A 584 32.60 -40.77 -3.13
C ILE A 584 31.35 -41.63 -3.31
N GLY A 585 30.82 -42.23 -2.24
CA GLY A 585 29.58 -42.98 -2.33
C GLY A 585 29.30 -43.92 -1.17
N SER A 586 28.48 -44.94 -1.42
CA SER A 586 28.15 -45.95 -0.42
C SER A 586 29.36 -46.82 -0.05
N MET A 587 29.35 -47.42 1.15
CA MET A 587 30.39 -48.35 1.58
C MET A 587 30.63 -49.49 0.58
N ARG A 588 29.55 -50.02 -0.01
CA ARG A 588 29.61 -51.09 -1.02
C ARG A 588 30.30 -50.63 -2.29
N TYR A 589 30.11 -49.37 -2.68
CA TYR A 589 30.77 -48.77 -3.83
C TYR A 589 32.28 -48.65 -3.61
N LEU A 590 32.70 -48.10 -2.46
CA LEU A 590 34.13 -47.96 -2.13
C LEU A 590 34.85 -49.32 -2.06
N LEU A 591 34.21 -50.35 -1.50
CA LEU A 591 34.75 -51.72 -1.51
C LEU A 591 34.95 -52.25 -2.94
N SER A 592 33.99 -52.00 -3.85
CA SER A 592 34.10 -52.42 -5.25
C SER A 592 35.14 -51.62 -6.05
N SER A 593 35.47 -50.40 -5.62
CA SER A 593 36.52 -49.56 -6.19
C SER A 593 37.94 -49.90 -5.67
N GLY A 594 38.05 -50.88 -4.77
CA GLY A 594 39.33 -51.40 -4.27
C GLY A 594 39.86 -50.72 -3.00
N VAL A 595 39.00 -50.09 -2.20
CA VAL A 595 39.33 -49.53 -0.88
C VAL A 595 39.15 -50.63 0.19
N SER A 596 40.22 -50.99 0.91
CA SER A 596 40.18 -52.08 1.90
C SER A 596 40.15 -51.64 3.37
N ASP A 597 40.36 -50.35 3.64
CA ASP A 597 40.57 -49.78 5.00
C ASP A 597 39.36 -48.96 5.49
N LEU A 598 38.16 -49.54 5.42
CA LEU A 598 36.91 -48.88 5.81
C LEU A 598 36.56 -49.14 7.28
N PRO A 599 36.00 -48.16 8.01
CA PRO A 599 35.59 -48.33 9.41
C PRO A 599 34.47 -49.38 9.52
N GLY A 600 34.45 -50.12 10.64
CA GLY A 600 33.37 -51.07 10.95
C GLY A 600 32.00 -50.39 11.02
N VAL A 601 30.92 -51.10 10.71
CA VAL A 601 29.53 -50.62 10.52
C VAL A 601 28.88 -50.01 11.80
N SER A 602 29.60 -49.88 12.90
CA SER A 602 29.08 -49.39 14.17
C SER A 602 29.26 -47.88 14.31
N GLU A 603 28.27 -47.09 13.89
CA GLU A 603 27.80 -45.86 14.57
C GLU A 603 26.74 -45.06 13.78
N GLY A 604 26.58 -45.27 12.47
CA GLY A 604 25.62 -44.48 11.65
C GLY A 604 24.17 -44.99 11.59
N LYS A 605 23.87 -46.22 12.03
CA LYS A 605 22.50 -46.78 11.94
C LYS A 605 21.56 -46.29 13.03
N ASP A 606 22.08 -45.80 14.15
CA ASP A 606 21.27 -45.37 15.30
C ASP A 606 20.86 -43.88 15.24
N SER A 607 21.40 -43.08 14.31
CA SER A 607 21.19 -41.62 14.26
C SER A 607 20.19 -41.12 13.20
N GLY A 608 19.69 -41.99 12.30
CA GLY A 608 18.76 -41.61 11.23
C GLY A 608 19.36 -40.78 10.09
N MET A 609 20.68 -40.72 9.99
CA MET A 609 21.43 -39.99 8.96
C MET A 609 21.87 -40.91 7.81
N ILE A 610 22.03 -40.37 6.61
CA ILE A 610 22.61 -41.09 5.47
C ILE A 610 24.12 -40.87 5.48
N ALA A 611 24.90 -41.91 5.73
CA ALA A 611 26.37 -41.86 5.68
C ALA A 611 26.90 -42.05 4.25
N VAL A 612 27.70 -41.11 3.78
CA VAL A 612 28.41 -41.13 2.50
C VAL A 612 29.91 -41.18 2.75
N TYR A 613 30.60 -42.14 2.16
CA TYR A 613 32.01 -42.38 2.42
C TYR A 613 32.86 -41.78 1.31
N VAL A 614 34.01 -41.21 1.69
CA VAL A 614 34.98 -40.58 0.79
C VAL A 614 36.31 -41.34 0.87
N ALA A 615 36.87 -41.67 -0.28
CA ALA A 615 38.21 -42.23 -0.41
C ALA A 615 39.07 -41.41 -1.38
N ILE A 616 40.35 -41.25 -1.04
CA ILE A 616 41.34 -40.56 -1.87
C ILE A 616 42.56 -41.49 -2.01
N ASP A 617 43.03 -41.69 -3.24
CA ASP A 617 44.09 -42.64 -3.61
C ASP A 617 43.82 -44.07 -3.10
N ARG A 618 42.57 -44.50 -3.20
CA ARG A 618 42.05 -45.79 -2.69
C ARG A 618 42.23 -46.02 -1.18
N LYS A 619 42.46 -44.96 -0.41
CA LYS A 619 42.46 -44.98 1.04
C LYS A 619 41.23 -44.23 1.56
N TYR A 620 40.62 -44.76 2.61
CA TYR A 620 39.49 -44.09 3.26
C TYR A 620 39.95 -42.75 3.83
N ALA A 621 39.24 -41.68 3.49
CA ALA A 621 39.60 -40.30 3.82
C ALA A 621 38.63 -39.70 4.85
N GLY A 622 37.34 -40.01 4.77
CA GLY A 622 36.33 -39.55 5.73
C GLY A 622 34.90 -39.99 5.42
N THR A 623 33.97 -39.68 6.31
CA THR A 623 32.51 -39.91 6.18
C THR A 623 31.76 -38.59 6.29
N LEU A 624 30.74 -38.42 5.45
CA LEU A 624 29.83 -37.28 5.44
C LEU A 624 28.42 -37.76 5.83
N TYR A 625 27.76 -37.07 6.75
CA TYR A 625 26.41 -37.40 7.20
C TYR A 625 25.38 -36.43 6.63
N VAL A 626 24.48 -36.98 5.80
CA VAL A 626 23.48 -36.24 5.04
C VAL A 626 22.10 -36.40 5.69
N MET A 627 21.35 -35.31 5.85
CA MET A 627 19.96 -35.35 6.33
C MET A 627 19.10 -34.19 5.80
N ASP A 628 17.78 -34.30 5.95
CA ASP A 628 16.84 -33.22 5.64
C ASP A 628 16.90 -32.11 6.72
N ALA A 629 17.22 -30.89 6.30
CA ALA A 629 17.48 -29.78 7.21
C ALA A 629 16.19 -29.16 7.76
N VAL A 630 16.16 -28.95 9.09
CA VAL A 630 15.10 -28.16 9.74
C VAL A 630 15.14 -26.72 9.25
N ARG A 631 13.99 -26.11 9.07
CA ARG A 631 13.92 -24.71 8.67
C ARG A 631 14.36 -23.79 9.80
N GLU A 632 15.11 -22.74 9.47
CA GLU A 632 15.59 -21.73 10.42
C GLU A 632 14.45 -21.01 11.17
N ASP A 633 13.29 -20.87 10.53
CA ASP A 633 12.11 -20.19 11.06
C ASP A 633 11.17 -21.11 11.88
N ALA A 634 11.38 -22.42 11.86
CA ALA A 634 10.50 -23.39 12.51
C ALA A 634 10.51 -23.22 14.04
N GLU A 635 11.69 -23.16 14.67
CA GLU A 635 11.79 -23.09 16.13
C GLU A 635 11.12 -21.83 16.69
N LYS A 636 11.41 -20.66 16.11
CA LYS A 636 10.80 -19.37 16.50
C LYS A 636 9.29 -19.37 16.33
N THR A 637 8.79 -19.98 15.24
CA THR A 637 7.36 -20.08 14.95
C THR A 637 6.65 -20.89 16.02
N ILE A 638 7.18 -22.07 16.37
CA ILE A 638 6.60 -22.96 17.38
C ILE A 638 6.61 -22.31 18.76
N GLN A 639 7.70 -21.63 19.14
CA GLN A 639 7.76 -20.88 20.39
C GLN A 639 6.68 -19.78 20.47
N ARG A 640 6.45 -19.04 19.37
CA ARG A 640 5.38 -18.04 19.31
C ARG A 640 3.98 -18.65 19.40
N LEU A 641 3.75 -19.81 18.79
CA LEU A 641 2.48 -20.51 18.89
C LEU A 641 2.20 -20.99 20.32
N TYR A 642 3.21 -21.53 21.02
CA TYR A 642 3.08 -21.88 22.43
C TYR A 642 2.84 -20.67 23.33
N ALA A 643 3.52 -19.54 23.08
CA ALA A 643 3.31 -18.30 23.83
C ALA A 643 1.88 -17.76 23.70
N LYS A 644 1.21 -18.04 22.56
CA LYS A 644 -0.21 -17.72 22.33
C LYS A 644 -1.18 -18.80 22.84
N GLY A 645 -0.67 -19.91 23.38
CA GLY A 645 -1.48 -20.98 23.99
C GLY A 645 -2.02 -22.02 23.01
N TYR A 646 -1.50 -22.12 21.79
CA TYR A 646 -1.89 -23.17 20.85
C TYR A 646 -1.21 -24.49 21.17
N GLU A 647 -1.94 -25.59 20.99
CA GLU A 647 -1.36 -26.94 21.00
C GLU A 647 -0.78 -27.25 19.63
N THR A 648 0.47 -27.72 19.58
CA THR A 648 1.11 -28.13 18.31
C THR A 648 1.38 -29.63 18.31
N HIS A 649 1.25 -30.27 17.15
CA HIS A 649 1.44 -31.71 16.97
C HIS A 649 2.24 -32.00 15.70
N LEU A 650 3.16 -32.96 15.75
CA LEU A 650 3.90 -33.46 14.59
C LEU A 650 3.25 -34.73 14.06
N LEU A 651 2.93 -34.76 12.77
CA LEU A 651 2.36 -35.92 12.09
C LEU A 651 3.19 -36.23 10.85
N THR A 652 3.77 -37.42 10.74
CA THR A 652 4.69 -37.73 9.63
C THR A 652 4.62 -39.18 9.17
N GLY A 653 4.94 -39.39 7.89
CA GLY A 653 5.14 -40.71 7.29
C GLY A 653 6.53 -41.30 7.51
N ASP A 654 7.45 -40.54 8.10
CA ASP A 654 8.83 -40.95 8.30
C ASP A 654 9.01 -41.89 9.49
N MET A 655 10.14 -42.60 9.53
CA MET A 655 10.50 -43.52 10.60
C MET A 655 10.50 -42.82 11.98
N PRO A 656 10.15 -43.54 13.07
CA PRO A 656 10.00 -42.97 14.41
C PRO A 656 11.24 -42.23 14.90
N GLN A 657 12.43 -42.69 14.54
CA GLN A 657 13.70 -42.06 14.92
C GLN A 657 13.81 -40.63 14.34
N SER A 658 13.42 -40.44 13.07
CA SER A 658 13.42 -39.12 12.42
C SER A 658 12.39 -38.18 13.07
N ALA A 659 11.19 -38.69 13.32
CA ALA A 659 10.11 -37.94 13.96
C ALA A 659 10.48 -37.49 15.39
N ASN A 660 11.03 -38.39 16.20
CA ASN A 660 11.43 -38.12 17.58
C ASN A 660 12.56 -37.09 17.67
N ARG A 661 13.49 -37.08 16.70
CA ARG A 661 14.55 -36.07 16.65
C ARG A 661 13.98 -34.67 16.41
N ILE A 662 13.12 -34.50 15.40
CA ILE A 662 12.45 -33.22 15.11
C ILE A 662 11.61 -32.79 16.32
N SER A 663 10.92 -33.75 16.95
CA SER A 663 10.16 -33.53 18.18
C SER A 663 11.03 -33.01 19.32
N GLN A 664 12.22 -33.58 19.54
CA GLN A 664 13.16 -33.12 20.57
C GLN A 664 13.74 -31.74 20.25
N GLN A 665 14.10 -31.50 19.00
CA GLN A 665 14.71 -30.24 18.55
C GLN A 665 13.71 -29.06 18.62
N LEU A 666 12.48 -29.26 18.12
CA LEU A 666 11.45 -28.22 18.08
C LEU A 666 10.50 -28.23 19.29
N LYS A 667 10.65 -29.21 20.19
CA LYS A 667 9.76 -29.44 21.35
C LYS A 667 8.28 -29.60 20.94
N ILE A 668 8.01 -30.29 19.83
CA ILE A 668 6.66 -30.60 19.34
C ILE A 668 6.34 -32.06 19.63
N PRO A 669 5.22 -32.42 20.30
CA PRO A 669 4.86 -33.81 20.53
C PRO A 669 4.52 -34.55 19.22
N VAL A 670 5.08 -35.75 19.03
CA VAL A 670 4.75 -36.63 17.90
C VAL A 670 3.36 -37.23 18.11
N LEU A 671 2.45 -36.96 17.19
CA LEU A 671 1.11 -37.53 17.14
C LEU A 671 1.13 -38.93 16.51
N ALA A 672 1.85 -39.08 15.40
CA ALA A 672 2.17 -40.37 14.78
C ALA A 672 3.38 -40.24 13.83
N SER A 673 4.14 -41.32 13.72
CA SER A 673 5.21 -41.57 12.74
C SER A 673 4.83 -42.78 11.89
N GLU A 674 5.43 -42.95 10.70
CA GLU A 674 5.05 -44.00 9.72
C GLU A 674 3.55 -43.96 9.35
N ALA A 675 2.90 -42.80 9.46
CA ALA A 675 1.48 -42.64 9.20
C ALA A 675 1.19 -42.63 7.69
N THR A 676 0.27 -43.49 7.24
CA THR A 676 -0.23 -43.44 5.86
C THR A 676 -1.14 -42.22 5.65
N PRO A 677 -1.41 -41.78 4.40
CA PRO A 677 -2.34 -40.66 4.15
C PRO A 677 -3.73 -40.85 4.78
N GLN A 678 -4.20 -42.10 4.89
CA GLN A 678 -5.47 -42.43 5.53
C GLN A 678 -5.38 -42.32 7.07
N ASP A 679 -4.27 -42.76 7.67
CA ASP A 679 -4.02 -42.61 9.11
C ASP A 679 -3.93 -41.13 9.50
N LYS A 680 -3.31 -40.30 8.65
CA LYS A 680 -3.24 -38.85 8.86
C LYS A 680 -4.65 -38.22 8.91
N LEU A 681 -5.52 -38.59 7.98
CA LEU A 681 -6.93 -38.16 7.95
C LEU A 681 -7.69 -38.58 9.21
N ASP A 682 -7.54 -39.83 9.65
CA ASP A 682 -8.27 -40.36 10.80
C ASP A 682 -7.81 -39.74 12.13
N LEU A 683 -6.52 -39.38 12.23
CA LEU A 683 -5.98 -38.65 13.37
C LEU A 683 -6.46 -37.19 13.44
N VAL A 684 -6.53 -36.49 12.31
CA VAL A 684 -7.15 -35.14 12.25
C VAL A 684 -8.62 -35.21 12.69
N LYS A 685 -9.39 -36.18 12.18
CA LYS A 685 -10.79 -36.41 12.61
C LYS A 685 -10.92 -36.78 14.07
N LYS A 686 -9.94 -37.51 14.63
CA LYS A 686 -9.92 -37.88 16.05
C LYS A 686 -9.77 -36.64 16.94
N LEU A 687 -8.90 -35.70 16.57
CA LEU A 687 -8.76 -34.41 17.27
C LEU A 687 -10.03 -33.56 17.16
N GLN A 688 -10.67 -33.52 15.98
CA GLN A 688 -11.95 -32.85 15.79
C GLN A 688 -13.08 -33.45 16.66
N LYS A 689 -13.14 -34.79 16.76
CA LYS A 689 -14.11 -35.49 17.64
C LYS A 689 -13.90 -35.20 19.13
N GLN A 690 -12.72 -34.76 19.55
CA GLN A 690 -12.45 -34.30 20.92
C GLN A 690 -12.95 -32.87 21.17
N GLY A 691 -13.61 -32.25 20.19
CA GLY A 691 -14.15 -30.90 20.28
C GLY A 691 -13.13 -29.79 19.99
N LYS A 692 -11.93 -30.13 19.51
CA LYS A 692 -10.90 -29.17 19.15
C LYS A 692 -11.08 -28.70 17.71
N ALA A 693 -10.92 -27.41 17.46
CA ALA A 693 -10.81 -26.88 16.10
C ALA A 693 -9.37 -27.06 15.60
N VAL A 694 -9.22 -27.76 14.48
CA VAL A 694 -7.92 -28.26 14.00
C VAL A 694 -7.49 -27.54 12.72
N ALA A 695 -6.30 -26.92 12.77
CA ALA A 695 -5.61 -26.48 11.56
C ALA A 695 -4.54 -27.50 11.17
N MET A 696 -4.52 -27.91 9.90
CA MET A 696 -3.48 -28.78 9.34
C MET A 696 -2.56 -27.94 8.46
N VAL A 697 -1.24 -28.06 8.66
CA VAL A 697 -0.19 -27.37 7.89
C VAL A 697 0.61 -28.42 7.14
N GLY A 698 0.71 -28.29 5.82
CA GLY A 698 1.37 -29.26 4.95
C GLY A 698 1.89 -28.64 3.66
N ASP A 699 2.73 -29.38 2.92
CA ASP A 699 3.19 -29.02 1.57
C ASP A 699 2.15 -29.38 0.49
N GLY A 700 1.21 -30.25 0.85
CA GLY A 700 0.12 -30.65 -0.02
C GLY A 700 0.43 -31.74 -1.04
N LEU A 701 1.61 -32.38 -0.98
CA LEU A 701 1.94 -33.55 -1.79
C LEU A 701 1.34 -34.82 -1.19
N ASN A 702 1.67 -35.11 0.06
CA ASN A 702 1.25 -36.33 0.76
C ASN A 702 0.07 -36.12 1.72
N ASP A 703 -0.28 -34.85 1.99
CA ASP A 703 -1.22 -34.47 3.05
C ASP A 703 -2.54 -33.89 2.57
N GLY A 704 -2.82 -33.98 1.26
CA GLY A 704 -4.00 -33.35 0.68
C GLY A 704 -5.33 -33.78 1.29
N LEU A 705 -5.48 -35.06 1.62
CA LEU A 705 -6.69 -35.58 2.28
C LEU A 705 -6.86 -35.02 3.69
N SER A 706 -5.78 -34.92 4.46
CA SER A 706 -5.79 -34.33 5.81
C SER A 706 -6.00 -32.81 5.78
N LEU A 707 -5.40 -32.10 4.81
CA LEU A 707 -5.60 -30.66 4.61
C LEU A 707 -7.05 -30.34 4.26
N ALA A 708 -7.69 -31.14 3.42
CA ALA A 708 -9.09 -30.97 3.03
C ALA A 708 -10.08 -31.27 4.17
N ALA A 709 -9.71 -32.16 5.09
CA ALA A 709 -10.58 -32.59 6.19
C ALA A 709 -10.45 -31.73 7.46
N ALA A 710 -9.31 -31.03 7.62
CA ALA A 710 -9.12 -30.10 8.72
C ALA A 710 -10.15 -28.96 8.69
N ASP A 711 -10.39 -28.33 9.84
CA ASP A 711 -11.25 -27.14 9.90
C ASP A 711 -10.67 -26.01 9.05
N VAL A 712 -9.34 -25.90 9.06
CA VAL A 712 -8.55 -25.05 8.19
C VAL A 712 -7.36 -25.84 7.64
N GLY A 713 -7.28 -26.00 6.33
CA GLY A 713 -6.09 -26.51 5.65
C GLY A 713 -5.18 -25.36 5.23
N ILE A 714 -3.93 -25.36 5.69
CA ILE A 714 -2.89 -24.38 5.39
C ILE A 714 -1.81 -25.06 4.54
N ALA A 715 -1.69 -24.67 3.29
CA ALA A 715 -0.68 -25.19 2.37
C ALA A 715 0.52 -24.25 2.28
N LEU A 716 1.73 -24.78 2.44
CA LEU A 716 2.98 -24.10 2.14
C LEU A 716 3.35 -24.32 0.68
N TYR A 717 3.74 -23.25 0.00
CA TYR A 717 4.22 -23.34 -1.36
C TYR A 717 5.70 -23.78 -1.39
N HIS A 718 6.05 -24.72 -2.27
CA HIS A 718 7.42 -25.17 -2.53
C HIS A 718 7.69 -25.21 -4.03
N ASP A 719 8.95 -25.02 -4.43
CA ASP A 719 9.41 -25.00 -5.84
C ASP A 719 9.07 -26.28 -6.65
N VAL A 720 8.64 -27.36 -5.99
CA VAL A 720 8.33 -28.65 -6.61
C VAL A 720 7.06 -29.26 -5.97
N ALA A 721 5.85 -28.80 -6.33
CA ALA A 721 4.62 -29.58 -6.07
C ALA A 721 3.36 -29.04 -6.74
N THR A 722 2.60 -29.98 -7.33
CA THR A 722 1.22 -29.87 -7.83
C THR A 722 0.22 -29.26 -6.82
N PRO A 723 -0.68 -28.33 -7.23
CA PRO A 723 -1.75 -27.81 -6.37
C PRO A 723 -2.65 -28.88 -5.77
N THR A 724 -2.86 -28.78 -4.46
CA THR A 724 -3.65 -29.72 -3.66
C THR A 724 -5.12 -29.31 -3.60
N VAL A 725 -5.98 -30.27 -3.93
CA VAL A 725 -7.43 -30.15 -3.73
C VAL A 725 -7.73 -30.11 -2.22
N GLY A 726 -8.05 -28.94 -1.68
CA GLY A 726 -8.71 -28.83 -0.36
C GLY A 726 -8.18 -27.81 0.64
N ALA A 727 -7.00 -27.20 0.43
CA ALA A 727 -6.49 -26.15 1.31
C ALA A 727 -7.34 -24.86 1.21
N THR A 728 -7.53 -24.19 2.35
CA THR A 728 -8.30 -22.95 2.47
C THR A 728 -7.43 -21.72 2.66
N VAL A 729 -6.16 -21.93 2.98
CA VAL A 729 -5.13 -20.90 3.11
C VAL A 729 -3.86 -21.36 2.39
N PHE A 730 -3.21 -20.45 1.67
CA PHE A 730 -1.92 -20.70 1.03
C PHE A 730 -0.88 -19.69 1.53
N ILE A 731 0.29 -20.19 1.92
CA ILE A 731 1.45 -19.38 2.32
C ILE A 731 2.40 -19.33 1.13
N LEU A 732 2.46 -18.16 0.47
CA LEU A 732 3.17 -17.96 -0.79
C LEU A 732 4.61 -17.51 -0.61
N ASN A 733 4.91 -16.87 0.52
CA ASN A 733 6.26 -16.45 0.91
C ASN A 733 7.12 -17.58 1.47
N SER A 734 6.56 -18.80 1.46
CA SER A 734 7.16 -20.02 1.97
C SER A 734 7.68 -19.94 3.41
N LYS A 735 7.36 -18.92 4.22
CA LYS A 735 7.82 -18.71 5.62
C LYS A 735 6.80 -19.21 6.63
N LEU A 736 7.25 -20.03 7.58
CA LEU A 736 6.41 -20.54 8.68
C LEU A 736 5.98 -19.45 9.66
N GLU A 737 6.77 -18.36 9.79
CA GLU A 737 6.43 -17.20 10.62
C GLU A 737 5.10 -16.52 10.23
N SER A 738 4.60 -16.79 9.02
CA SER A 738 3.34 -16.27 8.53
C SER A 738 2.12 -16.90 9.23
N ILE A 739 2.27 -18.07 9.88
CA ILE A 739 1.17 -18.76 10.58
C ILE A 739 0.72 -17.99 11.83
N PRO A 740 1.61 -17.57 12.76
CA PRO A 740 1.24 -16.69 13.87
C PRO A 740 0.56 -15.38 13.43
N LEU A 741 1.01 -14.78 12.33
CA LEU A 741 0.43 -13.56 11.76
C LEU A 741 -0.99 -13.82 11.22
N LEU A 742 -1.18 -14.93 10.48
CA LEU A 742 -2.47 -15.35 9.97
C LEU A 742 -3.52 -15.51 11.09
N LEU A 743 -3.14 -16.17 12.18
CA LEU A 743 -4.00 -16.38 13.35
C LEU A 743 -4.35 -15.04 14.02
N GLU A 744 -3.40 -14.12 14.13
CA GLU A 744 -3.61 -12.79 14.69
C GLU A 744 -4.57 -11.94 13.84
N ILE A 745 -4.40 -11.96 12.51
CA ILE A 745 -5.32 -11.31 11.57
C ILE A 745 -6.73 -11.86 11.79
N ALA A 746 -6.87 -13.19 11.94
CA ALA A 746 -8.17 -13.82 12.14
C ALA A 746 -8.84 -13.39 13.46
N GLU A 747 -8.10 -13.38 14.58
CA GLU A 747 -8.59 -12.98 15.89
C GLU A 747 -9.02 -11.51 15.94
N LEU A 748 -8.17 -10.60 15.43
CA LEU A 748 -8.48 -9.17 15.37
C LEU A 748 -9.71 -8.89 14.52
N THR A 749 -9.85 -9.60 13.39
CA THR A 749 -11.00 -9.47 12.50
C THR A 749 -12.29 -9.89 13.19
N MET A 750 -12.29 -11.01 13.89
CA MET A 750 -13.48 -11.47 14.62
C MET A 750 -13.83 -10.57 15.81
N LYS A 751 -12.82 -9.99 16.48
CA LYS A 751 -13.03 -8.97 17.52
C LYS A 751 -13.68 -7.72 16.95
N GLN A 752 -13.22 -7.26 15.79
CA GLN A 752 -13.81 -6.11 15.09
C GLN A 752 -15.24 -6.38 14.65
N ILE A 753 -15.53 -7.57 14.12
CA ILE A 753 -16.89 -7.97 13.73
C ILE A 753 -17.84 -7.93 14.93
N ARG A 754 -17.42 -8.51 16.07
CA ARG A 754 -18.23 -8.48 17.31
C ARG A 754 -18.46 -7.05 17.78
N TYR A 755 -17.42 -6.21 17.77
CA TYR A 755 -17.51 -4.80 18.14
C TYR A 755 -18.52 -4.05 17.25
N ASN A 756 -18.42 -4.21 15.93
CA ASN A 756 -19.33 -3.60 14.97
C ASN A 756 -20.78 -4.02 15.23
N LEU A 757 -21.04 -5.31 15.47
CA LEU A 757 -22.38 -5.82 15.75
C LEU A 757 -22.96 -5.27 17.08
N VAL A 758 -22.16 -5.25 18.15
CA VAL A 758 -22.59 -4.73 19.47
C VAL A 758 -23.03 -3.27 19.38
N TRP A 759 -22.26 -2.44 18.68
CA TRP A 759 -22.61 -1.02 18.48
C TRP A 759 -23.89 -0.84 17.68
N VAL A 760 -24.08 -1.63 16.61
CA VAL A 760 -25.27 -1.56 15.78
C VAL A 760 -26.53 -1.93 16.55
N PHE A 761 -26.49 -3.01 17.35
CA PHE A 761 -27.64 -3.41 18.17
C PHE A 761 -27.89 -2.46 19.35
N GLY A 762 -26.84 -2.03 20.05
CA GLY A 762 -26.96 -1.13 21.21
C GLY A 762 -27.57 0.21 20.83
N TYR A 763 -27.10 0.81 19.74
CA TYR A 763 -27.63 2.09 19.25
C TYR A 763 -29.09 1.98 18.80
N ASN A 764 -29.43 0.98 17.97
CA ASN A 764 -30.80 0.82 17.46
C ASN A 764 -31.81 0.57 18.58
N THR A 765 -31.43 -0.19 19.61
CA THR A 765 -32.26 -0.44 20.78
C THR A 765 -32.55 0.84 21.56
N LEU A 766 -31.52 1.67 21.79
CA LEU A 766 -31.68 2.96 22.48
C LEU A 766 -32.54 3.94 21.67
N ALA A 767 -32.29 4.05 20.37
CA ALA A 767 -33.03 4.94 19.47
C ALA A 767 -34.52 4.55 19.38
N LEU A 768 -34.83 3.25 19.27
CA LEU A 768 -36.21 2.76 19.26
C LEU A 768 -36.93 2.99 20.59
N SER A 769 -36.22 2.84 21.71
CA SER A 769 -36.77 3.09 23.05
C SER A 769 -37.14 4.57 23.24
N MET A 770 -36.29 5.49 22.76
CA MET A 770 -36.57 6.92 22.74
C MET A 770 -37.71 7.28 21.78
N ALA A 771 -37.72 6.72 20.57
CA ALA A 771 -38.76 6.95 19.57
C ALA A 771 -40.15 6.45 20.00
N SER A 772 -40.19 5.39 20.81
CA SER A 772 -41.43 4.82 21.36
C SER A 772 -42.02 5.64 22.51
N GLY A 773 -41.37 6.72 22.93
CA GLY A 773 -41.83 7.59 24.02
C GLY A 773 -41.57 7.04 25.43
N LEU A 774 -40.71 6.01 25.57
CA LEU A 774 -40.43 5.36 26.86
C LEU A 774 -39.76 6.31 27.86
N PHE A 775 -39.04 7.33 27.36
CA PHE A 775 -38.39 8.36 28.16
C PHE A 775 -39.21 9.67 28.29
N SER A 776 -40.45 9.67 27.79
CA SER A 776 -41.34 10.84 27.87
C SER A 776 -41.60 11.32 29.32
N PRO A 777 -41.71 10.46 30.36
CA PRO A 777 -41.84 10.91 31.75
C PRO A 777 -40.64 11.71 32.27
N PHE A 778 -39.47 11.54 31.66
CA PHE A 778 -38.24 12.26 31.99
C PHE A 778 -38.05 13.53 31.15
N GLY A 779 -39.07 13.95 30.40
CA GLY A 779 -39.02 15.12 29.52
C GLY A 779 -38.25 14.90 28.21
N ILE A 780 -37.81 13.68 27.92
CA ILE A 780 -37.05 13.34 26.72
C ILE A 780 -38.02 12.80 25.66
N VAL A 781 -38.34 13.65 24.67
CA VAL A 781 -39.23 13.30 23.55
C VAL A 781 -38.47 13.43 22.24
N LEU A 782 -38.36 12.31 21.51
CA LEU A 782 -37.77 12.28 20.19
C LEU A 782 -38.82 12.71 19.15
N THR A 783 -38.71 13.92 18.59
CA THR A 783 -39.59 14.37 17.50
C THR A 783 -39.07 13.86 16.14
N PRO A 784 -39.88 13.75 15.06
CA PRO A 784 -39.37 13.31 13.75
C PRO A 784 -38.19 14.15 13.22
N PRO A 785 -38.18 15.49 13.37
CA PRO A 785 -36.99 16.30 13.07
C PRO A 785 -35.81 15.97 13.99
N LEU A 786 -36.03 15.77 15.30
CA LEU A 786 -35.01 15.23 16.21
C LEU A 786 -34.75 13.73 16.02
N ALA A 787 -35.46 12.96 15.21
CA ALA A 787 -35.13 11.56 14.94
C ALA A 787 -34.24 11.48 13.69
N ALA A 788 -34.54 12.35 12.73
CA ALA A 788 -33.62 12.71 11.66
C ALA A 788 -32.35 13.40 12.19
N ALA A 789 -32.45 14.22 13.25
CA ALA A 789 -31.36 15.03 13.83
C ALA A 789 -30.75 14.56 15.17
N SER A 790 -31.36 13.73 16.02
CA SER A 790 -30.74 13.18 17.28
C SER A 790 -29.59 12.24 16.98
N ASN A 791 -29.60 11.77 15.75
CA ASN A 791 -28.48 11.41 14.95
C ASN A 791 -27.48 12.60 14.70
N GLN A 792 -27.24 13.52 15.64
CA GLN A 792 -26.25 14.62 15.51
C GLN A 792 -25.59 14.98 16.85
N ASN A 793 -26.04 14.44 17.99
CA ASN A 793 -25.42 14.70 19.30
C ASN A 793 -24.57 13.52 19.77
N THR A 794 -23.32 13.49 19.30
CA THR A 794 -22.20 12.86 20.03
C THR A 794 -21.65 13.85 21.07
N PRO A 795 -20.94 13.37 22.11
CA PRO A 795 -20.06 14.21 22.91
C PRO A 795 -19.10 14.95 21.97
N ARG A 796 -18.86 16.23 22.23
CA ARG A 796 -17.91 17.07 21.49
C ARG A 796 -16.54 16.37 21.38
N ILE A 797 -16.26 15.79 20.23
CA ILE A 797 -14.91 15.68 19.69
C ILE A 797 -14.93 16.47 18.39
N ALA A 798 -14.08 17.48 18.33
CA ALA A 798 -14.11 18.58 17.38
C ALA A 798 -14.05 18.09 15.93
N LYS A 799 -15.16 18.25 15.18
CA LYS A 799 -15.06 18.54 13.75
C LYS A 799 -14.41 19.91 13.65
N MET A 800 -13.18 19.97 13.15
CA MET A 800 -12.59 21.25 12.74
C MET A 800 -13.45 21.82 11.62
N THR A 801 -14.30 22.78 11.97
CA THR A 801 -14.68 23.87 11.07
C THR A 801 -13.41 24.34 10.35
N LYS A 802 -13.47 24.55 9.02
CA LYS A 802 -12.38 25.24 8.27
C LYS A 802 -11.92 26.37 9.20
N PRO A 803 -10.66 26.36 9.67
CA PRO A 803 -10.21 27.41 10.55
C PRO A 803 -10.49 28.76 9.89
N SER A 804 -10.62 29.84 10.65
CA SER A 804 -10.78 31.17 10.06
C SER A 804 -9.43 31.88 10.09
N ILE A 805 -8.51 31.51 9.21
CA ILE A 805 -7.26 32.26 8.98
C ILE A 805 -7.44 33.17 7.78
N ASN A 806 -7.06 34.43 7.97
CA ASN A 806 -7.07 35.43 6.91
C ASN A 806 -5.72 35.43 6.19
N PHE A 807 -5.71 35.23 4.87
CA PHE A 807 -4.50 35.27 4.04
C PHE A 807 -4.23 36.66 3.43
N LYS A 808 -5.01 37.69 3.77
CA LYS A 808 -4.88 39.07 3.27
C LYS A 808 -4.72 40.07 4.42
N GLY A 809 -3.73 40.96 4.34
CA GLY A 809 -3.61 42.14 5.22
C GLY A 809 -3.07 41.92 6.64
N ASP A 810 -3.13 40.70 7.19
CA ASP A 810 -2.75 40.41 8.59
C ASP A 810 -1.62 39.37 8.69
N PHE A 811 -0.36 39.76 8.48
CA PHE A 811 0.79 38.87 8.70
C PHE A 811 1.49 39.19 10.02
N VAL A 812 1.53 38.19 10.91
CA VAL A 812 2.09 38.31 12.26
C VAL A 812 3.09 37.20 12.54
N GLN A 813 4.04 37.47 13.42
CA GLN A 813 4.90 36.45 14.02
C GLN A 813 4.20 35.88 15.27
N ILE A 814 4.48 34.64 15.62
CA ILE A 814 3.83 33.94 16.73
C ILE A 814 4.82 33.63 17.84
N ILE A 815 4.51 34.09 19.05
CA ILE A 815 5.28 33.83 20.28
C ILE A 815 4.33 33.31 21.35
N ASP A 816 4.67 32.18 21.97
CA ASP A 816 3.87 31.53 23.02
C ASP A 816 2.38 31.36 22.65
N GLY A 817 2.11 30.94 21.41
CA GLY A 817 0.74 30.71 20.92
C GLY A 817 -0.07 31.96 20.57
N GLN A 818 0.53 33.15 20.64
CA GLN A 818 -0.15 34.42 20.42
C GLN A 818 0.52 35.23 19.30
N SER A 819 -0.31 36.00 18.58
CA SER A 819 0.15 37.00 17.62
C SER A 819 0.97 38.08 18.31
N ALA A 820 2.20 38.30 17.85
CA ALA A 820 3.15 39.23 18.44
C ALA A 820 3.60 40.28 17.41
N PRO A 821 2.76 41.29 17.08
CA PRO A 821 3.12 42.33 16.13
C PRO A 821 4.29 43.17 16.63
N THR A 822 5.06 43.74 15.70
CA THR A 822 6.24 44.57 15.98
C THR A 822 6.02 46.01 15.53
N LYS A 823 6.74 46.95 16.14
CA LYS A 823 6.69 48.38 15.75
C LYS A 823 7.29 48.60 14.36
N GLU A 824 8.39 47.91 14.07
CA GLU A 824 9.03 47.93 12.76
C GLU A 824 8.43 46.82 11.88
N THR A 825 8.09 47.17 10.64
CA THR A 825 7.54 46.27 9.63
C THR A 825 8.27 46.47 8.32
N ARG A 826 8.23 45.47 7.44
CA ARG A 826 8.80 45.52 6.09
C ARG A 826 7.86 44.89 5.08
N HIS A 827 8.19 45.04 3.80
CA HIS A 827 7.45 44.45 2.68
C HIS A 827 8.35 43.51 1.90
N GLY A 828 7.80 42.38 1.47
CA GLY A 828 8.33 41.62 0.33
C GLY A 828 7.88 42.26 -0.99
N LEU A 829 8.61 41.99 -2.07
CA LEU A 829 8.25 42.42 -3.43
C LEU A 829 7.79 41.21 -4.23
N ASN A 830 6.75 41.39 -5.03
CA ASN A 830 6.42 40.40 -6.06
C ASN A 830 7.49 40.51 -7.19
N PRO A 831 8.27 39.45 -7.48
CA PRO A 831 9.38 39.54 -8.42
C PRO A 831 8.98 39.69 -9.89
N ALA A 832 7.71 39.44 -10.24
CA ALA A 832 7.22 39.56 -11.60
C ALA A 832 6.91 41.01 -11.99
N ASN A 833 6.55 41.87 -11.02
CA ASN A 833 6.10 43.24 -11.26
C ASN A 833 6.66 44.28 -10.29
N LEU A 834 7.48 43.86 -9.33
CA LEU A 834 8.15 44.67 -8.30
C LEU A 834 7.21 45.45 -7.38
N GLN A 835 5.94 45.07 -7.30
CA GLN A 835 4.97 45.68 -6.40
C GLN A 835 5.17 45.20 -4.96
N GLU A 836 4.99 46.11 -4.00
CA GLU A 836 5.02 45.78 -2.57
C GLU A 836 3.83 44.88 -2.19
N MET A 837 4.12 43.81 -1.47
CA MET A 837 3.13 42.93 -0.85
C MET A 837 2.73 43.46 0.55
N ASP A 838 1.91 42.73 1.30
CA ASP A 838 1.47 43.14 2.65
C ASP A 838 2.63 43.32 3.64
N LYS A 839 2.40 44.08 4.73
CA LYS A 839 3.42 44.29 5.77
C LYS A 839 3.67 43.02 6.57
N VAL A 840 4.93 42.72 6.85
CA VAL A 840 5.36 41.67 7.78
C VAL A 840 6.21 42.24 8.93
N PRO A 841 6.17 41.64 10.13
CA PRO A 841 6.92 42.13 11.27
C PRO A 841 8.43 41.95 11.11
N VAL A 842 9.19 42.77 11.84
CA VAL A 842 10.65 42.68 12.02
C VAL A 842 10.93 42.44 13.50
N ALA A 843 11.31 41.21 13.83
CA ALA A 843 11.58 40.75 15.19
C ALA A 843 12.75 41.51 15.82
N THR A 844 12.58 41.85 17.10
CA THR A 844 13.63 42.40 17.94
C THR A 844 14.39 41.31 18.68
N GLN A 845 15.54 41.64 19.27
CA GLN A 845 16.27 40.71 20.15
C GLN A 845 15.39 40.25 21.34
N GLN A 846 14.56 41.15 21.89
CA GLN A 846 13.65 40.82 22.99
C GLN A 846 12.57 39.81 22.56
N ASP A 847 12.12 39.87 21.31
CA ASP A 847 11.17 38.90 20.77
C ASP A 847 11.80 37.50 20.67
N LEU A 848 13.06 37.43 20.25
CA LEU A 848 13.83 36.17 20.23
C LEU A 848 13.96 35.59 21.64
N ASP A 849 14.37 36.40 22.61
CA ASP A 849 14.56 35.94 23.99
C ASP A 849 13.24 35.42 24.59
N ARG A 850 12.11 36.11 24.30
CA ARG A 850 10.76 35.65 24.69
C ARG A 850 10.36 34.35 24.02
N ALA A 851 10.59 34.20 22.72
CA ALA A 851 10.26 32.98 21.98
C ALA A 851 11.06 31.78 22.49
N VAL A 852 12.36 31.95 22.78
CA VAL A 852 13.20 30.90 23.33
C VAL A 852 12.78 30.53 24.76
N ALA A 853 12.44 31.52 25.59
CA ALA A 853 11.92 31.26 26.93
C ALA A 853 10.61 30.44 26.91
N ALA A 854 9.68 30.80 26.01
CA ALA A 854 8.43 30.06 25.79
C ALA A 854 8.70 28.63 25.28
N ALA A 855 9.61 28.47 24.32
CA ALA A 855 10.01 27.17 23.79
C ALA A 855 10.57 26.26 24.90
N LYS A 856 11.50 26.77 25.72
CA LYS A 856 12.08 26.02 26.86
C LYS A 856 11.02 25.60 27.87
N LYS A 857 9.99 26.42 28.10
CA LYS A 857 8.87 26.08 28.97
C LYS A 857 8.03 24.95 28.36
N ALA A 858 7.66 25.06 27.08
CA ALA A 858 6.86 24.07 26.36
C ALA A 858 7.57 22.72 26.18
N PHE A 859 8.90 22.74 26.01
CA PHE A 859 9.71 21.53 25.85
C PHE A 859 9.58 20.56 27.03
N LYS A 860 9.44 21.06 28.26
CA LYS A 860 9.32 20.22 29.48
C LYS A 860 8.11 19.29 29.46
N THR A 861 7.05 19.67 28.75
CA THR A 861 5.82 18.89 28.60
C THR A 861 5.80 18.17 27.26
N TRP A 862 6.12 18.85 26.15
CA TRP A 862 6.06 18.27 24.81
C TRP A 862 7.02 17.08 24.61
N SER A 863 8.22 17.15 25.19
CA SER A 863 9.20 16.04 25.16
C SER A 863 8.74 14.77 25.89
N LYS A 864 7.66 14.85 26.68
CA LYS A 864 7.06 13.71 27.40
C LYS A 864 5.78 13.18 26.75
N THR A 865 5.17 13.95 25.85
CA THR A 865 4.03 13.52 25.02
C THR A 865 4.42 12.25 24.26
N LEU A 866 3.51 11.28 24.12
CA LEU A 866 3.84 10.02 23.44
C LEU A 866 4.08 10.25 21.94
N TYR A 867 4.94 9.43 21.31
CA TYR A 867 5.23 9.55 19.88
C TYR A 867 3.95 9.55 19.03
N GLU A 868 3.00 8.65 19.34
CA GLU A 868 1.72 8.56 18.64
C GLU A 868 0.85 9.82 18.78
N GLU A 869 0.79 10.43 19.96
CA GLU A 869 0.04 11.68 20.16
C GLU A 869 0.68 12.83 19.35
N ARG A 870 2.02 12.89 19.29
CA ARG A 870 2.72 13.88 18.43
C ARG A 870 2.44 13.63 16.95
N ARG A 871 2.43 12.35 16.54
CA ARG A 871 2.12 11.92 15.17
C ARG A 871 0.72 12.38 14.76
N GLU A 872 -0.28 12.16 15.61
CA GLU A 872 -1.65 12.62 15.39
C GLU A 872 -1.73 14.14 15.22
N SER A 873 -1.04 14.92 16.06
CA SER A 873 -1.00 16.39 15.93
C SER A 873 -0.37 16.85 14.60
N VAL A 874 0.71 16.19 14.15
CA VAL A 874 1.37 16.51 12.86
C VAL A 874 0.47 16.15 11.68
N LEU A 875 -0.23 15.02 11.72
CA LEU A 875 -1.19 14.64 10.68
C LEU A 875 -2.38 15.60 10.62
N ALA A 876 -2.92 15.99 11.77
CA ALA A 876 -4.00 16.97 11.84
C ALA A 876 -3.56 18.34 11.29
N PHE A 877 -2.31 18.74 11.56
CA PHE A 877 -1.74 19.95 10.99
C PHE A 877 -1.59 19.85 9.46
N ALA A 878 -1.18 18.70 8.93
CA ALA A 878 -1.11 18.46 7.49
C ALA A 878 -2.48 18.57 6.80
N ASP A 879 -3.53 18.01 7.42
CA ASP A 879 -4.91 18.13 6.93
C ASP A 879 -5.40 19.60 6.94
N ALA A 880 -4.92 20.39 7.88
CA ALA A 880 -5.25 21.81 7.95
C ALA A 880 -4.59 22.60 6.81
N VAL A 881 -3.32 22.33 6.52
CA VAL A 881 -2.60 22.94 5.39
C VAL A 881 -3.29 22.57 4.06
N ASP A 882 -3.70 21.31 3.93
CA ASP A 882 -4.48 20.81 2.78
C ASP A 882 -5.79 21.59 2.58
N SER A 883 -6.48 21.95 3.66
CA SER A 883 -7.72 22.75 3.59
C SER A 883 -7.54 24.20 3.09
N TYR A 884 -6.30 24.69 3.03
CA TYR A 884 -5.91 26.02 2.53
C TYR A 884 -4.94 25.94 1.33
N ARG A 885 -4.95 24.80 0.62
CA ARG A 885 -4.03 24.53 -0.47
C ARG A 885 -3.99 25.66 -1.51
N ASP A 886 -5.16 26.11 -1.98
CA ASP A 886 -5.26 27.15 -3.01
C ASP A 886 -4.72 28.51 -2.50
N GLU A 887 -4.99 28.85 -1.24
CA GLU A 887 -4.51 30.08 -0.63
C GLU A 887 -2.97 30.09 -0.48
N PHE A 888 -2.37 28.95 -0.11
CA PHE A 888 -0.91 28.79 -0.08
C PHE A 888 -0.28 28.82 -1.47
N GLN A 889 -0.90 28.19 -2.47
CA GLN A 889 -0.44 28.22 -3.86
C GLN A 889 -0.43 29.65 -4.41
N ALA A 890 -1.51 30.40 -4.21
CA ALA A 890 -1.60 31.80 -4.63
C ALA A 890 -0.53 32.66 -3.95
N LEU A 891 -0.26 32.40 -2.66
CA LEU A 891 0.77 33.12 -1.91
C LEU A 891 2.18 32.82 -2.44
N LEU A 892 2.49 31.56 -2.74
CA LEU A 892 3.76 31.14 -3.35
C LEU A 892 4.00 31.81 -4.71
N THR A 893 2.98 31.85 -5.58
CA THR A 893 3.08 32.55 -6.86
C THR A 893 3.30 34.05 -6.66
N ALA A 894 2.64 34.69 -5.68
CA ALA A 894 2.81 36.10 -5.41
C ALA A 894 4.16 36.46 -4.78
N GLU A 895 4.62 35.71 -3.77
CA GLU A 895 5.85 36.02 -3.03
C GLU A 895 7.12 35.54 -3.72
N GLN A 896 7.04 34.45 -4.48
CA GLN A 896 8.18 33.86 -5.17
C GLN A 896 8.19 34.10 -6.69
N GLY A 897 7.03 34.30 -7.31
CA GLY A 897 6.89 34.42 -8.77
C GLY A 897 6.79 33.09 -9.51
N LYS A 898 6.76 31.95 -8.80
CA LYS A 898 6.72 30.64 -9.46
C LYS A 898 5.39 30.41 -10.20
N PRO A 899 5.41 29.73 -11.37
CA PRO A 899 4.20 29.36 -12.09
C PRO A 899 3.25 28.50 -11.25
N ILE A 900 1.94 28.65 -11.47
CA ILE A 900 0.88 27.93 -10.73
C ILE A 900 1.15 26.40 -10.62
N PRO A 901 1.53 25.67 -11.69
CA PRO A 901 1.80 24.23 -11.56
C PRO A 901 2.95 23.91 -10.60
N GLN A 902 3.98 24.77 -10.56
CA GLN A 902 5.11 24.61 -9.65
C GLN A 902 4.76 25.03 -8.21
N ALA A 903 3.86 25.99 -8.02
CA ALA A 903 3.30 26.34 -6.72
C ALA A 903 2.42 25.24 -6.15
N ALA A 904 1.61 24.61 -7.01
CA ALA A 904 0.83 23.44 -6.67
C ALA A 904 1.75 22.31 -6.21
N TYR A 905 2.74 21.96 -7.03
CA TYR A 905 3.70 20.91 -6.67
C TYR A 905 4.38 21.13 -5.31
N GLU A 906 4.83 22.35 -4.99
CA GLU A 906 5.44 22.61 -3.68
C GLU A 906 4.45 22.44 -2.53
N THR A 907 3.23 22.98 -2.65
CA THR A 907 2.21 22.85 -1.61
C THR A 907 1.84 21.39 -1.38
N ASP A 908 1.70 20.62 -2.45
CA ASP A 908 1.40 19.20 -2.44
C ASP A 908 2.53 18.43 -1.75
N ALA A 909 3.79 18.70 -2.13
CA ALA A 909 4.98 18.13 -1.51
C ALA A 909 5.08 18.48 -0.02
N ALA A 910 4.75 19.71 0.38
CA ALA A 910 4.77 20.11 1.79
C ALA A 910 3.79 19.28 2.65
N ILE A 911 2.60 18.99 2.12
CA ILE A 911 1.60 18.13 2.77
C ILE A 911 2.07 16.67 2.81
N GLU A 912 2.57 16.17 1.68
CA GLU A 912 3.10 14.82 1.56
C GLU A 912 4.27 14.58 2.52
N TRP A 913 5.20 15.54 2.66
CA TRP A 913 6.35 15.40 3.54
C TRP A 913 5.94 15.29 5.01
N MET A 914 4.96 16.10 5.47
CA MET A 914 4.46 15.95 6.84
C MET A 914 3.83 14.58 7.07
N ARG A 915 3.00 14.10 6.13
CA ARG A 915 2.34 12.79 6.21
C ARG A 915 3.31 11.62 6.10
N GLY A 916 4.33 11.73 5.24
CA GLY A 916 5.36 10.72 5.05
C GLY A 916 6.29 10.60 6.25
N MET A 917 6.78 11.71 6.79
CA MET A 917 7.62 11.70 8.00
C MET A 917 6.87 11.11 9.21
N ALA A 918 5.57 11.39 9.32
CA ALA A 918 4.73 10.83 10.37
C ALA A 918 4.61 9.30 10.31
N GLN A 919 4.92 8.67 9.17
CA GLN A 919 4.91 7.21 9.03
C GLN A 919 6.22 6.53 9.45
N ILE A 920 7.30 7.30 9.67
CA ILE A 920 8.62 6.75 9.95
C ILE A 920 8.72 6.40 11.44
N PRO A 921 8.78 5.10 11.82
CA PRO A 921 8.89 4.73 13.21
C PRO A 921 10.27 5.12 13.78
N LEU A 922 10.31 5.39 15.08
CA LEU A 922 11.55 5.66 15.81
C LEU A 922 11.70 4.66 16.97
N PRO A 923 11.95 3.37 16.69
CA PRO A 923 12.05 2.35 17.72
C PRO A 923 13.33 2.50 18.56
N GLU A 924 13.33 1.87 19.73
CA GLU A 924 14.54 1.64 20.52
C GLU A 924 15.25 0.38 20.00
N ASP A 925 16.57 0.44 19.88
CA ASP A 925 17.39 -0.68 19.42
C ASP A 925 17.87 -1.49 20.63
N VAL A 926 17.36 -2.72 20.80
CA VAL A 926 17.86 -3.65 21.82
C VAL A 926 19.14 -4.30 21.29
N LEU A 927 20.28 -3.89 21.85
CA LEU A 927 21.60 -4.35 21.41
C LEU A 927 22.00 -5.67 22.08
N GLU A 928 21.56 -5.86 23.33
CA GLU A 928 21.82 -7.06 24.11
C GLU A 928 20.64 -7.28 25.08
N ASP A 929 20.17 -8.52 25.17
CA ASP A 929 19.22 -8.92 26.21
C ASP A 929 19.60 -10.31 26.74
N THR A 930 20.29 -10.33 27.88
CA THR A 930 20.71 -11.54 28.58
C THR A 930 19.98 -11.67 29.92
N GLU A 931 20.14 -12.80 30.60
CA GLU A 931 19.62 -12.99 31.96
C GLU A 931 20.21 -11.98 32.96
N GLN A 932 21.43 -11.50 32.71
CA GLN A 932 22.16 -10.60 33.62
C GLN A 932 21.90 -9.12 33.32
N ARG A 933 21.69 -8.74 32.06
CA ARG A 933 21.50 -7.33 31.68
C ARG A 933 20.73 -7.15 30.38
N THR A 934 20.14 -5.97 30.21
CA THR A 934 19.63 -5.48 28.94
C THR A 934 20.34 -4.19 28.56
N ILE A 935 20.80 -4.09 27.31
CA ILE A 935 21.39 -2.88 26.73
C ILE A 935 20.48 -2.37 25.64
N ILE A 936 19.99 -1.15 25.80
CA ILE A 936 19.04 -0.51 24.86
C ILE A 936 19.65 0.80 24.38
N SER A 937 19.69 1.02 23.08
CA SER A 937 19.98 2.32 22.48
C SER A 937 18.67 3.00 22.07
N ARG A 938 18.45 4.22 22.56
CA ARG A 938 17.23 4.98 22.28
C ARG A 938 17.53 6.40 21.82
N TYR A 939 16.53 7.03 21.20
CA TYR A 939 16.62 8.37 20.63
C TYR A 939 15.77 9.35 21.45
N THR A 940 16.42 10.32 22.10
CA THR A 940 15.77 11.33 22.96
C THR A 940 15.78 12.70 22.30
N PRO A 941 14.77 13.57 22.47
CA PRO A 941 14.77 14.89 21.84
C PRO A 941 15.95 15.76 22.30
N ILE A 942 16.41 16.65 21.42
CA ILE A 942 17.51 17.58 21.68
C ILE A 942 17.08 18.78 22.54
N GLY A 943 15.93 19.41 22.26
CA GLY A 943 15.50 20.64 22.93
C GLY A 943 14.82 21.65 22.01
N VAL A 944 15.31 22.89 22.06
CA VAL A 944 14.83 24.01 21.24
C VAL A 944 15.55 24.04 19.89
N VAL A 945 14.79 23.91 18.81
CA VAL A 945 15.27 23.94 17.42
C VAL A 945 15.00 25.31 16.81
N ALA A 946 16.02 25.92 16.21
CA ALA A 946 15.82 27.03 15.28
C ALA A 946 15.88 26.51 13.85
N ALA A 947 14.79 26.69 13.10
CA ALA A 947 14.70 26.35 11.69
C ALA A 947 14.82 27.63 10.84
N LEU A 948 15.90 27.73 10.07
CA LEU A 948 16.16 28.85 9.17
C LEU A 948 15.82 28.39 7.75
N VAL A 949 14.73 28.92 7.21
CA VAL A 949 14.11 28.47 5.96
C VAL A 949 14.44 29.44 4.82
N PRO A 950 14.91 28.95 3.66
CA PRO A 950 15.26 29.78 2.51
C PRO A 950 14.01 30.21 1.73
N TRP A 951 14.22 31.01 0.68
CA TRP A 951 13.13 31.61 -0.09
C TRP A 951 12.62 30.81 -1.29
N ASN A 952 13.37 29.81 -1.75
CA ASN A 952 13.13 29.14 -3.02
C ASN A 952 12.08 28.01 -2.94
N PHE A 953 11.93 27.38 -1.78
CA PHE A 953 10.86 26.41 -1.48
C PHE A 953 10.40 26.63 -0.02
N PRO A 954 9.76 27.78 0.28
CA PRO A 954 9.51 28.20 1.67
C PRO A 954 8.49 27.32 2.42
N LEU A 955 7.55 26.65 1.76
CA LEU A 955 6.59 25.77 2.43
C LEU A 955 7.16 24.36 2.63
N LEU A 956 7.71 23.76 1.58
CA LEU A 956 8.28 22.41 1.65
C LEU A 956 9.45 22.35 2.65
N LEU A 957 10.35 23.33 2.61
CA LEU A 957 11.52 23.34 3.49
C LEU A 957 11.17 23.76 4.93
N ALA A 958 10.08 24.49 5.15
CA ALA A 958 9.57 24.73 6.50
C ALA A 958 8.94 23.47 7.09
N THR A 959 8.00 22.85 6.37
CA THR A 959 7.30 21.63 6.82
C THR A 959 8.25 20.45 7.01
N GLY A 960 9.24 20.30 6.12
CA GLY A 960 10.31 19.31 6.22
C GLY A 960 11.23 19.48 7.45
N LYS A 961 11.18 20.62 8.15
CA LYS A 961 11.89 20.85 9.43
C LYS A 961 10.94 20.78 10.62
N ILE A 962 9.71 21.29 10.46
CA ILE A 962 8.67 21.28 11.50
C ILE A 962 8.28 19.84 11.85
N ALA A 963 7.92 19.01 10.87
CA ALA A 963 7.45 17.65 11.12
C ALA A 963 8.46 16.79 11.90
N PRO A 964 9.73 16.62 11.47
CA PRO A 964 10.67 15.77 12.19
C PRO A 964 11.04 16.33 13.57
N ALA A 965 11.12 17.66 13.75
CA ALA A 965 11.35 18.26 15.06
C ALA A 965 10.20 17.91 16.04
N LEU A 966 8.95 18.02 15.58
CA LEU A 966 7.79 17.75 16.43
C LEU A 966 7.61 16.27 16.74
N LEU A 967 7.76 15.37 15.75
CA LEU A 967 7.66 13.92 15.95
C LEU A 967 8.67 13.41 16.99
N THR A 968 9.90 13.92 16.93
CA THR A 968 10.97 13.55 17.86
C THR A 968 10.82 14.16 19.26
N GLY A 969 9.87 15.09 19.44
CA GLY A 969 9.56 15.71 20.74
C GLY A 969 10.29 17.02 21.02
N ASN A 970 10.90 17.62 19.99
CA ASN A 970 11.50 18.94 20.08
C ASN A 970 10.45 20.04 19.93
N VAL A 971 10.81 21.25 20.34
CA VAL A 971 10.05 22.47 20.06
C VAL A 971 10.81 23.30 19.03
N ILE A 972 10.11 24.04 18.19
CA ILE A 972 10.70 24.68 17.01
C ILE A 972 10.33 26.16 16.87
N ILE A 973 11.32 26.98 16.53
CA ILE A 973 11.18 28.38 16.16
C ILE A 973 11.59 28.54 14.70
N VAL A 974 10.64 28.89 13.85
CA VAL A 974 10.81 29.04 12.40
C VAL A 974 11.16 30.50 12.07
N LYS A 975 12.32 30.71 11.44
CA LYS A 975 12.67 31.96 10.77
C LYS A 975 12.49 31.76 9.27
N PRO A 976 11.39 32.28 8.68
CA PRO A 976 11.29 32.31 7.23
C PRO A 976 12.25 33.35 6.63
N SER A 977 12.58 33.18 5.35
CA SER A 977 13.41 34.12 4.61
C SER A 977 12.79 35.52 4.59
N PRO A 978 13.60 36.60 4.61
CA PRO A 978 13.06 37.93 4.40
C PRO A 978 12.39 38.09 3.03
N PHE A 979 12.79 37.32 2.02
CA PHE A 979 12.22 37.51 0.68
C PHE A 979 10.87 36.82 0.47
N THR A 980 10.60 35.72 1.18
CA THR A 980 9.32 34.96 1.13
C THR A 980 8.83 34.61 2.55
N PRO A 981 8.47 35.63 3.36
CA PRO A 981 8.08 35.41 4.74
C PRO A 981 6.65 34.90 4.89
N TYR A 982 5.79 35.08 3.89
CA TYR A 982 4.35 35.05 4.07
C TYR A 982 3.82 33.63 4.31
N GLY A 983 4.23 32.68 3.47
CA GLY A 983 3.84 31.28 3.62
C GLY A 983 4.27 30.69 4.97
N GLY A 984 5.52 30.94 5.38
CA GLY A 984 6.06 30.45 6.65
C GLY A 984 5.36 31.03 7.88
N LEU A 985 4.99 32.32 7.85
CA LEU A 985 4.22 32.95 8.94
C LEU A 985 2.82 32.34 9.06
N LYS A 986 2.11 32.19 7.95
CA LYS A 986 0.75 31.61 7.93
C LYS A 986 0.74 30.13 8.30
N LEU A 987 1.77 29.39 7.90
CA LEU A 987 1.96 28.00 8.31
C LEU A 987 2.03 27.87 9.84
N VAL A 988 2.79 28.74 10.51
CA VAL A 988 2.92 28.72 11.97
C VAL A 988 1.69 29.29 12.69
N GLU A 989 1.02 30.28 12.12
CA GLU A 989 -0.28 30.76 12.63
C GLU A 989 -1.31 29.63 12.62
N LEU A 990 -1.36 28.84 11.55
CA LEU A 990 -2.21 27.66 11.45
C LEU A 990 -1.83 26.56 12.46
N ALA A 991 -0.53 26.37 12.70
CA ALA A 991 -0.02 25.38 13.65
C ALA A 991 -0.54 25.58 15.08
N GLN A 992 -0.91 26.82 15.48
CA GLN A 992 -1.37 27.11 16.85
C GLN A 992 -2.66 26.40 17.26
N GLN A 993 -3.39 25.83 16.31
CA GLN A 993 -4.61 25.07 16.57
C GLN A 993 -4.34 23.61 16.96
N PHE A 994 -3.14 23.12 16.70
CA PHE A 994 -2.77 21.70 16.83
C PHE A 994 -1.72 21.47 17.91
N PHE A 995 -0.91 22.48 18.20
CA PHE A 995 0.21 22.37 19.13
C PHE A 995 0.05 23.31 20.32
N PRO A 996 0.49 22.90 21.52
CA PRO A 996 0.48 23.78 22.68
C PRO A 996 1.30 25.07 22.47
N PRO A 997 0.95 26.16 23.17
CA PRO A 997 1.74 27.39 23.17
C PRO A 997 3.23 27.14 23.38
N GLY A 998 4.05 27.74 22.52
CA GLY A 998 5.52 27.65 22.57
C GLY A 998 6.13 26.43 21.86
N VAL A 999 5.34 25.45 21.42
CA VAL A 999 5.85 24.25 20.70
C VAL A 999 6.25 24.57 19.26
N VAL A 1000 5.43 25.32 18.53
CA VAL A 1000 5.74 25.84 17.20
C VAL A 1000 5.62 27.36 17.22
N GLN A 1001 6.68 28.06 16.88
CA GLN A 1001 6.75 29.53 16.89
C GLN A 1001 7.38 30.06 15.61
N SER A 1002 7.15 31.33 15.30
CA SER A 1002 7.75 31.98 14.14
C SER A 1002 8.29 33.35 14.51
N LEU A 1003 9.42 33.72 13.93
CA LEU A 1003 9.99 35.06 14.02
C LEU A 1003 10.38 35.52 12.61
N SER A 1004 9.71 36.57 12.12
CA SER A 1004 10.12 37.23 10.87
C SER A 1004 11.11 38.32 11.22
N GLY A 1005 12.27 38.33 10.58
CA GLY A 1005 13.29 39.35 10.85
C GLY A 1005 14.24 39.51 9.68
N ASP A 1006 15.02 40.59 9.74
CA ASP A 1006 16.04 40.95 8.77
C ASP A 1006 17.31 40.07 8.90
N ASP A 1007 18.41 40.55 8.34
CA ASP A 1007 19.71 39.89 8.37
C ASP A 1007 20.31 39.76 9.78
N LYS A 1008 19.79 40.47 10.78
CA LYS A 1008 20.28 40.41 12.17
C LYS A 1008 19.73 39.20 12.93
N LEU A 1009 18.49 38.80 12.63
CA LEU A 1009 17.81 37.73 13.37
C LEU A 1009 18.51 36.37 13.22
N GLY A 1010 19.05 36.04 12.05
CA GLY A 1010 19.77 34.78 11.83
C GLY A 1010 21.01 34.61 12.74
N PRO A 1011 21.95 35.57 12.72
CA PRO A 1011 23.08 35.62 13.66
C PRO A 1011 22.65 35.57 15.13
N TRP A 1012 21.61 36.31 15.52
CA TRP A 1012 21.08 36.27 16.89
C TRP A 1012 20.60 34.86 17.27
N MET A 1013 19.77 34.22 16.44
CA MET A 1013 19.26 32.86 16.71
C MET A 1013 20.37 31.82 16.79
N THR A 1014 21.35 31.89 15.88
CA THR A 1014 22.43 30.90 15.78
C THR A 1014 23.45 31.02 16.90
N SER A 1015 23.64 32.21 17.46
CA SER A 1015 24.52 32.44 18.63
C SER A 1015 23.79 32.32 19.96
N HIS A 1016 22.45 32.36 19.98
CA HIS A 1016 21.67 32.36 21.21
C HIS A 1016 21.94 31.10 22.07
N PRO A 1017 22.24 31.26 23.38
CA PRO A 1017 22.60 30.13 24.26
C PRO A 1017 21.43 29.22 24.63
N GLY A 1018 20.20 29.66 24.36
CA GLY A 1018 19.00 28.87 24.61
C GLY A 1018 18.47 28.05 23.44
N VAL A 1019 19.19 28.01 22.31
CA VAL A 1019 18.86 27.17 21.15
C VAL A 1019 19.80 25.98 21.11
N ASP A 1020 19.26 24.76 21.07
CA ASP A 1020 20.01 23.51 21.21
C ASP A 1020 20.34 22.87 19.86
N LYS A 1021 19.55 23.16 18.82
CA LYS A 1021 19.80 22.72 17.44
C LYS A 1021 19.47 23.81 16.42
N ILE A 1022 20.31 23.92 15.39
CA ILE A 1022 20.06 24.67 14.18
C ILE A 1022 19.76 23.70 13.03
N SER A 1023 18.68 23.94 12.30
CA SER A 1023 18.45 23.33 10.99
C SER A 1023 18.38 24.48 9.97
N PHE A 1024 19.35 24.50 9.05
CA PHE A 1024 19.53 25.58 8.09
C PHE A 1024 19.55 25.00 6.67
N THR A 1025 18.82 25.65 5.77
CA THR A 1025 18.95 25.42 4.34
C THR A 1025 19.32 26.74 3.64
N GLY A 1026 20.34 26.73 2.78
CA GLY A 1026 20.79 27.94 2.07
C GLY A 1026 22.16 27.79 1.42
N SER A 1027 22.83 28.89 1.08
CA SER A 1027 24.13 28.82 0.39
C SER A 1027 25.26 28.31 1.30
N THR A 1028 26.28 27.68 0.71
CA THR A 1028 27.45 27.18 1.44
C THR A 1028 28.17 28.28 2.23
N ALA A 1029 28.30 29.47 1.66
CA ALA A 1029 28.92 30.62 2.34
C ALA A 1029 28.18 30.99 3.63
N THR A 1030 26.84 31.05 3.58
CA THR A 1030 26.00 31.32 4.75
C THR A 1030 26.00 30.14 5.72
N GLY A 1031 25.98 28.90 5.24
CA GLY A 1031 26.11 27.70 6.08
C GLY A 1031 27.39 27.69 6.92
N LYS A 1032 28.53 28.06 6.32
CA LYS A 1032 29.80 28.24 7.03
C LYS A 1032 29.72 29.36 8.08
N ALA A 1033 28.97 30.43 7.84
CA ALA A 1033 28.76 31.49 8.81
C ALA A 1033 27.85 31.04 9.97
N VAL A 1034 26.80 30.29 9.68
CA VAL A 1034 25.91 29.67 10.67
C VAL A 1034 26.69 28.72 11.58
N LEU A 1035 27.52 27.85 11.00
CA LEU A 1035 28.35 26.91 11.78
C LEU A 1035 29.35 27.65 12.69
N ARG A 1036 30.01 28.71 12.17
CA ARG A 1036 30.88 29.58 12.97
C ARG A 1036 30.14 30.19 14.15
N SER A 1037 28.94 30.73 13.93
CA SER A 1037 28.09 31.32 14.97
C SER A 1037 27.65 30.28 16.03
N ALA A 1038 27.31 29.07 15.59
CA ALA A 1038 26.86 27.98 16.44
C ALA A 1038 27.97 27.36 17.32
N SER A 1039 29.24 27.49 16.91
CA SER A 1039 30.38 26.86 17.56
C SER A 1039 30.58 27.25 19.03
N SER A 1040 30.18 28.47 19.43
CA SER A 1040 30.33 29.00 20.79
C SER A 1040 29.53 28.24 21.85
N THR A 1041 28.50 27.49 21.46
CA THR A 1041 27.66 26.71 22.40
C THR A 1041 27.67 25.21 22.08
N LEU A 1042 28.45 24.77 21.09
CA LEU A 1042 28.46 23.38 20.60
C LEU A 1042 27.07 22.81 20.27
N LYS A 1043 26.13 23.67 19.87
CA LYS A 1043 24.77 23.25 19.49
C LYS A 1043 24.81 22.39 18.21
N ARG A 1044 23.86 21.46 18.08
CA ARG A 1044 23.81 20.58 16.89
C ARG A 1044 23.41 21.40 15.67
N VAL A 1045 23.99 21.11 14.51
CA VAL A 1045 23.68 21.82 13.27
C VAL A 1045 23.42 20.81 12.15
N THR A 1046 22.28 20.94 11.48
CA THR A 1046 22.04 20.36 10.15
C THR A 1046 22.14 21.48 9.12
N LEU A 1047 23.00 21.28 8.12
CA LEU A 1047 23.22 22.21 7.02
C LEU A 1047 22.87 21.51 5.71
N GLU A 1048 21.78 21.93 5.07
CA GLU A 1048 21.47 21.55 3.68
C GLU A 1048 21.88 22.70 2.75
N LEU A 1049 22.96 22.52 1.99
CA LEU A 1049 23.61 23.60 1.27
C LEU A 1049 23.48 23.45 -0.25
N GLY A 1050 24.08 24.38 -0.99
CA GLY A 1050 23.98 24.44 -2.46
C GLY A 1050 24.54 23.20 -3.16
N GLY A 1051 24.11 23.02 -4.41
CA GLY A 1051 24.59 21.96 -5.29
C GLY A 1051 25.30 22.52 -6.53
N ASN A 1052 26.00 21.66 -7.25
CA ASN A 1052 26.50 21.95 -8.60
C ASN A 1052 26.40 20.68 -9.44
N ASP A 1053 25.17 20.17 -9.46
CA ASP A 1053 24.86 18.78 -9.76
C ASP A 1053 25.21 18.43 -11.21
N PRO A 1054 26.04 17.39 -11.43
CA PRO A 1054 26.36 16.91 -12.77
C PRO A 1054 25.27 15.96 -13.31
N ALA A 1055 24.94 16.12 -14.59
CA ALA A 1055 24.25 15.09 -15.39
C ALA A 1055 25.24 14.47 -16.37
N ILE A 1056 25.41 13.14 -16.32
CA ILE A 1056 26.28 12.39 -17.21
C ILE A 1056 25.41 11.64 -18.24
N ILE A 1057 25.52 12.01 -19.51
CA ILE A 1057 24.71 11.46 -20.61
C ILE A 1057 25.54 10.53 -21.48
N PHE A 1058 25.13 9.26 -21.54
CA PHE A 1058 25.74 8.22 -22.36
C PHE A 1058 25.20 8.18 -23.79
N PRO A 1059 25.96 7.63 -24.75
CA PRO A 1059 25.57 7.62 -26.16
C PRO A 1059 24.44 6.65 -26.50
N ASP A 1060 24.09 5.74 -25.59
CA ASP A 1060 23.09 4.69 -25.79
C ASP A 1060 21.66 5.15 -25.46
N VAL A 1061 21.46 6.41 -25.03
CA VAL A 1061 20.15 6.94 -24.62
C VAL A 1061 19.27 7.37 -25.79
N ASP A 1062 17.96 7.46 -25.52
CA ASP A 1062 17.02 8.17 -26.40
C ASP A 1062 17.24 9.69 -26.26
N ILE A 1063 17.94 10.27 -27.24
CA ILE A 1063 18.44 11.64 -27.20
C ILE A 1063 17.33 12.67 -26.96
N ASP A 1064 16.21 12.60 -27.69
CA ASP A 1064 15.15 13.62 -27.60
C ASP A 1064 14.43 13.55 -26.25
N LYS A 1065 14.15 12.34 -25.74
CA LYS A 1065 13.51 12.14 -24.43
C LYS A 1065 14.39 12.52 -23.25
N VAL A 1066 15.68 12.18 -23.31
CA VAL A 1066 16.61 12.55 -22.25
C VAL A 1066 16.89 14.05 -22.28
N ALA A 1067 17.03 14.65 -23.46
CA ALA A 1067 17.18 16.10 -23.59
C ALA A 1067 15.97 16.87 -23.04
N GLU A 1068 14.74 16.38 -23.23
CA GLU A 1068 13.52 16.98 -22.65
C GLU A 1068 13.60 17.04 -21.12
N LYS A 1069 13.92 15.90 -20.49
CA LYS A 1069 14.03 15.80 -19.02
C LYS A 1069 15.18 16.63 -18.48
N VAL A 1070 16.35 16.57 -19.13
CA VAL A 1070 17.53 17.34 -18.73
C VAL A 1070 17.25 18.84 -18.83
N ALA A 1071 16.58 19.32 -19.89
CA ALA A 1071 16.14 20.71 -19.99
C ALA A 1071 15.20 21.09 -18.83
N PHE A 1072 14.20 20.24 -18.54
CA PHE A 1072 13.24 20.50 -17.48
C PHE A 1072 13.93 20.62 -16.12
N PHE A 1073 14.78 19.66 -15.74
CA PHE A 1073 15.47 19.67 -14.46
C PHE A 1073 16.62 20.68 -14.35
N ALA A 1074 17.15 21.19 -15.47
CA ALA A 1074 18.11 22.30 -15.46
C ALA A 1074 17.45 23.64 -15.12
N PHE A 1075 16.23 23.87 -15.64
CA PHE A 1075 15.57 25.18 -15.58
C PHE A 1075 14.33 25.26 -14.69
N LEU A 1076 13.88 24.15 -14.08
CA LEU A 1076 12.77 24.14 -13.11
C LEU A 1076 12.92 25.25 -12.05
N ASN A 1077 11.84 25.98 -11.76
CA ASN A 1077 11.81 27.19 -10.94
C ASN A 1077 12.85 28.27 -11.36
N SER A 1078 13.04 28.42 -12.67
CA SER A 1078 14.03 29.32 -13.26
C SER A 1078 15.45 29.04 -12.76
N GLY A 1079 15.77 27.76 -12.51
CA GLY A 1079 17.07 27.30 -12.05
C GLY A 1079 17.39 27.63 -10.58
N GLN A 1080 16.38 27.97 -9.76
CA GLN A 1080 16.53 28.36 -8.35
C GLN A 1080 16.31 27.20 -7.37
N ILE A 1081 16.79 26.00 -7.73
CA ILE A 1081 16.75 24.80 -6.89
C ILE A 1081 18.18 24.29 -6.73
N CYS A 1082 18.57 23.97 -5.49
CA CYS A 1082 19.91 23.46 -5.18
C CYS A 1082 20.22 22.13 -5.87
N LEU A 1083 19.18 21.37 -6.21
CA LEU A 1083 19.24 20.11 -6.95
C LEU A 1083 19.04 20.27 -8.47
N ASN A 1084 18.89 21.48 -9.02
CA ASN A 1084 18.81 21.60 -10.47
C ASN A 1084 20.12 21.11 -11.11
N LEU A 1085 20.03 20.57 -12.32
CA LEU A 1085 21.23 20.26 -13.11
C LEU A 1085 22.01 21.53 -13.42
N LYS A 1086 23.28 21.58 -12.99
CA LYS A 1086 24.16 22.73 -13.16
C LYS A 1086 25.36 22.45 -14.05
N ARG A 1087 25.71 21.19 -14.30
CA ARG A 1087 26.75 20.80 -15.26
C ARG A 1087 26.25 19.63 -16.10
N ILE A 1088 26.16 19.79 -17.42
CA ILE A 1088 25.64 18.74 -18.30
C ILE A 1088 26.80 18.17 -19.12
N PHE A 1089 27.19 16.93 -18.84
CA PHE A 1089 28.26 16.20 -19.53
C PHE A 1089 27.66 15.25 -20.55
N VAL A 1090 27.94 15.46 -21.83
CA VAL A 1090 27.41 14.65 -22.93
C VAL A 1090 28.55 13.94 -23.66
N HIS A 1091 28.38 12.65 -23.93
CA HIS A 1091 29.39 11.88 -24.63
C HIS A 1091 29.63 12.45 -26.04
N GLN A 1092 30.90 12.59 -26.44
CA GLN A 1092 31.30 13.25 -27.68
C GLN A 1092 30.62 12.70 -28.95
N SER A 1093 30.28 11.40 -28.97
CA SER A 1093 29.67 10.75 -30.14
C SER A 1093 28.22 11.17 -30.42
N ILE A 1094 27.50 11.70 -29.42
CA ILE A 1094 26.11 12.17 -29.54
C ILE A 1094 25.97 13.67 -29.28
N TYR A 1095 27.08 14.37 -29.02
CA TYR A 1095 27.07 15.77 -28.60
C TYR A 1095 26.31 16.70 -29.54
N PRO A 1096 26.53 16.69 -30.88
CA PRO A 1096 25.82 17.59 -31.78
C PRO A 1096 24.31 17.37 -31.76
N GLN A 1097 23.87 16.10 -31.81
CA GLN A 1097 22.44 15.74 -31.83
C GLN A 1097 21.77 16.09 -30.49
N PHE A 1098 22.45 15.82 -29.37
CA PHE A 1098 21.92 16.13 -28.05
C PHE A 1098 21.82 17.63 -27.80
N LYS A 1099 22.82 18.41 -28.22
CA LYS A 1099 22.78 19.87 -28.14
C LYS A 1099 21.58 20.43 -28.91
N GLU A 1100 21.35 19.95 -30.13
CA GLU A 1100 20.21 20.38 -30.95
C GLU A 1100 18.86 20.05 -30.28
N ALA A 1101 18.70 18.82 -29.78
CA ALA A 1101 17.50 18.39 -29.05
C ALA A 1101 17.27 19.21 -27.78
N LEU A 1102 18.33 19.47 -27.01
CA LEU A 1102 18.26 20.28 -25.79
C LEU A 1102 17.84 21.73 -26.10
N VAL A 1103 18.43 22.35 -27.14
CA VAL A 1103 18.05 23.69 -27.61
C VAL A 1103 16.59 23.74 -28.07
N LYS A 1104 16.13 22.72 -28.79
CA LYS A 1104 14.73 22.60 -29.23
C LYS A 1104 13.76 22.65 -28.04
N HIS A 1105 14.01 21.87 -27.00
CA HIS A 1105 13.16 21.84 -25.80
C HIS A 1105 13.19 23.15 -25.02
N VAL A 1106 14.37 23.75 -24.83
CA VAL A 1106 14.49 25.03 -24.13
C VAL A 1106 13.73 26.17 -24.85
N LYS A 1107 13.72 26.17 -26.18
CA LYS A 1107 12.95 27.15 -26.98
C LYS A 1107 11.43 27.03 -26.83
N SER A 1108 10.93 25.89 -26.34
CA SER A 1108 9.49 25.70 -26.09
C SER A 1108 9.01 26.38 -24.80
N TYR A 1109 9.92 26.82 -23.93
CA TYR A 1109 9.57 27.40 -22.64
C TYR A 1109 9.02 28.82 -22.78
N THR A 1110 7.95 29.08 -22.02
CA THR A 1110 7.29 30.39 -21.98
C THR A 1110 7.64 31.07 -20.67
N LEU A 1111 8.42 32.16 -20.76
CA LEU A 1111 8.81 33.01 -19.64
C LEU A 1111 7.73 34.07 -19.39
N GLY A 1112 7.31 34.26 -18.14
CA GLY A 1112 6.33 35.29 -17.82
C GLY A 1112 5.90 35.30 -16.36
N ASP A 1113 4.92 36.13 -16.05
CA ASP A 1113 4.28 36.17 -14.73
C ASP A 1113 3.66 34.81 -14.40
N GLY A 1114 4.08 34.19 -13.30
CA GLY A 1114 3.65 32.85 -12.89
C GLY A 1114 2.16 32.72 -12.61
N SER A 1115 1.42 33.84 -12.46
CA SER A 1115 -0.04 33.85 -12.32
C SER A 1115 -0.79 33.66 -13.64
N LYS A 1116 -0.13 33.78 -14.79
CA LYS A 1116 -0.75 33.65 -16.12
C LYS A 1116 -0.76 32.19 -16.59
N GLU A 1117 -1.85 31.80 -17.24
CA GLU A 1117 -1.98 30.48 -17.85
C GLU A 1117 -0.96 30.28 -18.99
N GLY A 1118 -0.39 29.07 -19.09
CA GLY A 1118 0.59 28.71 -20.12
C GLY A 1118 2.04 29.14 -19.84
N VAL A 1119 2.30 29.93 -18.80
CA VAL A 1119 3.66 30.27 -18.37
C VAL A 1119 4.33 29.05 -17.74
N THR A 1120 5.51 28.69 -18.24
CA THR A 1120 6.28 27.54 -17.72
C THR A 1120 7.43 27.96 -16.81
N HIS A 1121 7.93 29.19 -16.94
CA HIS A 1121 9.05 29.72 -16.14
C HIS A 1121 8.75 31.14 -15.63
N GLY A 1122 9.02 31.38 -14.36
CA GLY A 1122 8.80 32.66 -13.67
C GLY A 1122 10.06 33.54 -13.59
N PRO A 1123 10.01 34.68 -12.87
CA PRO A 1123 11.17 35.52 -12.62
C PRO A 1123 12.14 34.89 -11.61
N LEU A 1124 13.35 35.43 -11.53
CA LEU A 1124 14.22 35.26 -10.37
C LEU A 1124 13.62 35.98 -9.16
N GLN A 1125 13.78 35.42 -7.96
CA GLN A 1125 12.95 35.85 -6.83
C GLN A 1125 13.31 37.22 -6.25
N ASN A 1126 14.58 37.64 -6.31
CA ASN A 1126 15.00 38.90 -5.68
C ASN A 1126 16.15 39.60 -6.41
N ALA A 1127 16.31 40.91 -6.15
CA ALA A 1127 17.34 41.75 -6.76
C ALA A 1127 18.78 41.24 -6.54
N PRO A 1128 19.20 40.81 -5.33
CA PRO A 1128 20.53 40.23 -5.14
C PRO A 1128 20.79 39.01 -6.03
N GLN A 1129 19.82 38.09 -6.14
CA GLN A 1129 19.94 36.91 -6.99
C GLN A 1129 19.96 37.29 -8.48
N PHE A 1130 19.10 38.21 -8.92
CA PHE A 1130 19.11 38.73 -10.28
C PHE A 1130 20.46 39.36 -10.64
N LYS A 1131 21.04 40.17 -9.74
CA LYS A 1131 22.38 40.75 -9.92
C LYS A 1131 23.48 39.69 -9.99
N ARG A 1132 23.42 38.64 -9.15
CA ARG A 1132 24.37 37.52 -9.21
C ARG A 1132 24.32 36.82 -10.56
N VAL A 1133 23.12 36.47 -11.04
CA VAL A 1133 22.92 35.80 -12.33
C VAL A 1133 23.40 36.69 -13.48
N LYS A 1134 23.07 37.98 -13.46
CA LYS A 1134 23.55 38.95 -14.46
C LYS A 1134 25.07 38.96 -14.60
N GLY A 1135 25.81 38.82 -13.50
CA GLY A 1135 27.27 38.71 -13.52
C GLY A 1135 27.81 37.51 -14.32
N PHE A 1136 27.07 36.40 -14.42
CA PHE A 1136 27.46 35.28 -15.30
C PHE A 1136 27.21 35.58 -16.78
N PHE A 1137 26.21 36.40 -17.11
CA PHE A 1137 25.96 36.85 -18.49
C PHE A 1137 26.99 37.88 -18.95
N GLU A 1138 27.47 38.74 -18.04
CA GLU A 1138 28.58 39.67 -18.32
C GLU A 1138 29.88 38.91 -18.67
N ASP A 1139 30.13 37.75 -18.05
CA ASP A 1139 31.27 36.89 -18.38
C ASP A 1139 31.17 36.33 -19.82
N ILE A 1140 29.97 36.04 -20.33
CA ILE A 1140 29.76 35.58 -21.72
C ILE A 1140 30.25 36.63 -22.72
N GLU A 1141 29.84 37.89 -22.53
CA GLU A 1141 30.21 38.99 -23.42
C GLU A 1141 31.71 39.32 -23.32
N LYS A 1142 32.25 39.29 -22.10
CA LYS A 1142 33.65 39.62 -21.82
C LYS A 1142 34.63 38.58 -22.36
N GLU A 1143 34.32 37.30 -22.17
CA GLU A 1143 35.22 36.18 -22.52
C GLU A 1143 34.91 35.59 -23.90
N GLY A 1144 33.82 36.02 -24.55
CA GLY A 1144 33.45 35.62 -25.92
C GLY A 1144 33.00 34.17 -26.04
N TRP A 1145 32.30 33.63 -25.04
CA TRP A 1145 31.85 32.23 -25.04
C TRP A 1145 30.72 31.98 -26.03
N ASN A 1146 30.67 30.76 -26.58
CA ASN A 1146 29.62 30.34 -27.50
C ASN A 1146 28.32 30.07 -26.73
N VAL A 1147 27.21 30.62 -27.22
CA VAL A 1147 25.87 30.43 -26.66
C VAL A 1147 25.04 29.55 -27.59
N ALA A 1148 24.51 28.44 -27.08
CA ALA A 1148 23.66 27.53 -27.85
C ALA A 1148 22.21 28.05 -27.98
N VAL A 1149 21.69 28.67 -26.91
CA VAL A 1149 20.36 29.31 -26.86
C VAL A 1149 20.32 30.35 -25.74
N GLY A 1150 19.50 31.40 -25.91
CA GLY A 1150 19.36 32.48 -24.95
C GLY A 1150 20.48 33.52 -25.08
N GLY A 1151 21.14 33.87 -23.97
CA GLY A 1151 22.36 34.68 -23.97
C GLY A 1151 22.17 36.19 -23.81
N LYS A 1152 20.93 36.69 -23.73
CA LYS A 1152 20.65 38.11 -23.43
C LYS A 1152 19.55 38.25 -22.39
N ILE A 1153 19.77 39.18 -21.46
CA ILE A 1153 18.76 39.62 -20.50
C ILE A 1153 18.07 40.84 -21.10
N GLU A 1154 16.78 40.70 -21.43
CA GLU A 1154 15.98 41.79 -21.95
C GLU A 1154 15.48 42.68 -20.80
N SER A 1155 15.28 43.97 -21.08
CA SER A 1155 14.66 44.89 -20.13
C SER A 1155 13.20 44.49 -19.94
N SER A 1156 12.78 44.27 -18.69
CA SER A 1156 11.41 43.90 -18.33
C SER A 1156 10.99 44.55 -17.01
N GLU A 1157 9.70 44.51 -16.69
CA GLU A 1157 9.15 45.09 -15.45
C GLU A 1157 9.54 44.30 -14.19
N GLY A 1158 10.00 43.05 -14.33
CA GLY A 1158 10.38 42.16 -13.24
C GLY A 1158 11.77 41.54 -13.43
N TYR A 1159 12.13 40.56 -12.59
CA TYR A 1159 13.45 39.91 -12.63
C TYR A 1159 13.51 38.72 -13.61
N PHE A 1160 13.16 38.94 -14.87
CA PHE A 1160 13.09 37.88 -15.87
C PHE A 1160 14.45 37.60 -16.54
N VAL A 1161 14.81 36.32 -16.66
CA VAL A 1161 16.02 35.86 -17.35
C VAL A 1161 15.65 34.65 -18.21
N ASN A 1162 15.99 34.69 -19.50
CA ASN A 1162 15.75 33.57 -20.41
C ASN A 1162 16.68 32.38 -20.07
N PRO A 1163 16.14 31.15 -20.05
CA PRO A 1163 16.94 29.92 -20.03
C PRO A 1163 18.06 29.96 -21.07
N THR A 1164 19.30 29.83 -20.60
CA THR A 1164 20.50 30.00 -21.42
C THR A 1164 21.43 28.80 -21.29
N ILE A 1165 21.95 28.31 -22.42
CA ILE A 1165 22.93 27.21 -22.47
C ILE A 1165 24.22 27.73 -23.09
N ILE A 1166 25.33 27.54 -22.39
CA ILE A 1166 26.68 27.87 -22.85
C ILE A 1166 27.33 26.62 -23.45
N ASP A 1167 27.78 26.72 -24.70
CA ASP A 1167 28.32 25.61 -25.49
C ASP A 1167 29.83 25.48 -25.25
N VAL A 1168 30.23 24.42 -24.52
CA VAL A 1168 31.63 24.08 -24.19
C VAL A 1168 32.43 25.26 -23.62
N PRO A 1169 32.02 25.89 -22.51
CA PRO A 1169 32.86 26.89 -21.85
C PRO A 1169 34.13 26.24 -21.24
N PRO A 1170 35.19 27.02 -20.98
CA PRO A 1170 36.39 26.51 -20.29
C PRO A 1170 36.03 25.87 -18.93
N GLU A 1171 36.68 24.79 -18.54
CA GLU A 1171 36.36 24.08 -17.29
C GLU A 1171 36.64 24.90 -16.03
N THR A 1172 37.61 25.81 -16.10
CA THR A 1172 37.93 26.76 -15.03
C THR A 1172 37.00 27.97 -15.01
N SER A 1173 36.02 28.03 -15.90
CA SER A 1173 35.06 29.14 -15.94
C SER A 1173 34.16 29.15 -14.72
N ARG A 1174 33.72 30.34 -14.31
CA ARG A 1174 32.85 30.51 -13.15
C ARG A 1174 31.53 29.74 -13.29
N ILE A 1175 30.97 29.63 -14.50
CA ILE A 1175 29.72 28.92 -14.76
C ILE A 1175 29.84 27.40 -14.57
N VAL A 1176 31.04 26.83 -14.70
CA VAL A 1176 31.33 25.41 -14.44
C VAL A 1176 31.67 25.20 -12.96
N VAL A 1177 32.51 26.07 -12.37
CA VAL A 1177 33.04 25.89 -11.01
C VAL A 1177 32.04 26.30 -9.92
N GLU A 1178 31.35 27.42 -10.09
CA GLU A 1178 30.39 27.95 -9.11
C GLU A 1178 28.95 27.51 -9.43
N GLU A 1179 28.10 27.44 -8.40
CA GLU A 1179 26.65 27.34 -8.57
C GLU A 1179 26.07 28.69 -9.04
N PRO A 1180 25.44 28.77 -10.24
CA PRO A 1180 24.84 30.01 -10.72
C PRO A 1180 23.54 30.35 -9.98
N PHE A 1181 22.79 29.31 -9.57
CA PHE A 1181 21.47 29.40 -8.95
C PHE A 1181 20.48 30.27 -9.76
N GLY A 1182 20.48 30.09 -11.07
CA GLY A 1182 19.60 30.77 -12.03
C GLY A 1182 19.51 29.99 -13.34
N PRO A 1183 18.81 30.53 -14.35
CA PRO A 1183 18.48 29.79 -15.57
C PRO A 1183 19.60 29.89 -16.60
N ILE A 1184 20.82 29.49 -16.21
CA ILE A 1184 22.00 29.42 -17.06
C ILE A 1184 22.83 28.18 -16.71
N VAL A 1185 23.19 27.37 -17.71
CA VAL A 1185 23.96 26.13 -17.53
C VAL A 1185 25.03 25.94 -18.61
N PRO A 1186 26.18 25.33 -18.29
CA PRO A 1186 27.17 24.87 -19.26
C PRO A 1186 26.83 23.48 -19.80
N LEU A 1187 27.04 23.30 -21.11
CA LEU A 1187 27.02 22.02 -21.80
C LEU A 1187 28.45 21.61 -22.15
N LEU A 1188 28.88 20.45 -21.64
CA LEU A 1188 30.26 19.95 -21.70
C LEU A 1188 30.32 18.62 -22.44
N THR A 1189 31.46 18.34 -23.07
CA THR A 1189 31.75 17.05 -23.74
C THR A 1189 32.59 16.16 -22.84
N TRP A 1190 32.51 14.83 -23.02
CA TRP A 1190 33.43 13.85 -22.43
C TRP A 1190 33.67 12.66 -23.36
N SER A 1191 34.77 11.91 -23.14
CA SER A 1191 35.23 10.84 -24.03
C SER A 1191 35.46 9.48 -23.36
N SER A 1192 35.91 9.45 -22.11
CA SER A 1192 36.11 8.23 -21.33
C SER A 1192 35.37 8.26 -20.00
N GLU A 1193 34.99 7.09 -19.49
CA GLU A 1193 34.18 6.99 -18.28
C GLU A 1193 34.98 7.44 -17.04
N GLU A 1194 36.27 7.11 -16.99
CA GLU A 1194 37.17 7.52 -15.92
C GLU A 1194 37.30 9.05 -15.85
N GLU A 1195 37.48 9.70 -17.01
CA GLU A 1195 37.59 11.16 -17.14
C GLU A 1195 36.30 11.86 -16.68
N VAL A 1196 35.13 11.38 -17.09
CA VAL A 1196 33.86 12.04 -16.71
C VAL A 1196 33.54 11.85 -15.23
N ILE A 1197 33.92 10.71 -14.62
CA ILE A 1197 33.78 10.49 -13.17
C ILE A 1197 34.67 11.47 -12.40
N GLU A 1198 35.93 11.61 -12.81
CA GLU A 1198 36.86 12.56 -12.20
C GLU A 1198 36.32 14.00 -12.29
N ARG A 1199 35.90 14.43 -13.48
CA ARG A 1199 35.36 15.78 -13.73
C ARG A 1199 34.03 16.04 -13.04
N ALA A 1200 33.15 15.04 -12.96
CA ALA A 1200 31.90 15.15 -12.21
C ALA A 1200 32.18 15.35 -10.71
N ASN A 1201 33.20 14.66 -10.19
CA ASN A 1201 33.65 14.77 -8.80
C ASN A 1201 34.56 15.98 -8.52
N ASP A 1202 35.15 16.62 -9.53
CA ASP A 1202 35.98 17.82 -9.37
C ASP A 1202 35.15 19.07 -9.07
N THR A 1203 34.65 19.12 -7.85
CA THR A 1203 33.88 20.22 -7.29
C THR A 1203 33.90 20.13 -5.76
N THR A 1204 33.81 21.28 -5.09
CA THR A 1204 33.64 21.34 -3.64
C THR A 1204 32.20 21.02 -3.19
N MET A 1205 31.26 20.93 -4.13
CA MET A 1205 29.85 20.62 -3.89
C MET A 1205 29.57 19.14 -4.20
N GLY A 1206 28.56 18.57 -3.55
CA GLY A 1206 28.20 17.16 -3.67
C GLY A 1206 26.79 16.89 -3.17
N LEU A 1207 25.81 17.68 -3.59
CA LEU A 1207 24.41 17.53 -3.16
C LEU A 1207 23.71 16.43 -3.97
N GLY A 1208 23.67 16.56 -5.30
CA GLY A 1208 23.04 15.59 -6.19
C GLY A 1208 23.86 15.31 -7.45
N ALA A 1209 23.50 14.24 -8.16
CA ALA A 1209 24.03 13.89 -9.48
C ALA A 1209 23.06 12.96 -10.23
N SER A 1210 23.06 12.98 -11.56
CA SER A 1210 22.33 11.98 -12.35
C SER A 1210 23.16 11.36 -13.48
N ILE A 1211 22.87 10.09 -13.75
CA ILE A 1211 23.49 9.31 -14.82
C ILE A 1211 22.38 8.81 -15.74
N TRP A 1212 22.52 9.10 -17.03
CA TRP A 1212 21.55 8.78 -18.07
C TRP A 1212 22.18 7.79 -19.03
N CYS A 1213 21.79 6.52 -18.93
CA CYS A 1213 22.38 5.40 -19.66
C CYS A 1213 21.40 4.21 -19.71
N ASN A 1214 21.29 3.56 -20.86
CA ASN A 1214 20.42 2.38 -21.02
C ASN A 1214 21.07 1.11 -20.45
N ASP A 1215 22.41 1.04 -20.38
CA ASP A 1215 23.15 0.01 -19.64
C ASP A 1215 23.11 0.28 -18.13
N ILE A 1216 22.10 -0.29 -17.46
CA ILE A 1216 21.88 -0.12 -16.01
C ILE A 1216 23.07 -0.63 -15.17
N ARG A 1217 23.79 -1.68 -15.61
CA ARG A 1217 24.94 -2.19 -14.84
C ARG A 1217 26.06 -1.18 -14.82
N ARG A 1218 26.36 -0.59 -15.98
CA ARG A 1218 27.33 0.50 -16.12
C ARG A 1218 26.90 1.72 -15.32
N ALA A 1219 25.65 2.16 -15.48
CA ALA A 1219 25.11 3.31 -14.76
C ALA A 1219 25.22 3.13 -13.23
N HIS A 1220 24.89 1.93 -12.72
CA HIS A 1220 25.00 1.61 -11.29
C HIS A 1220 26.45 1.56 -10.80
N ARG A 1221 27.40 1.05 -11.61
CA ARG A 1221 28.83 1.10 -11.24
C ARG A 1221 29.29 2.54 -11.08
N ILE A 1222 29.03 3.37 -12.08
CA ILE A 1222 29.41 4.80 -12.08
C ILE A 1222 28.73 5.54 -10.93
N ALA A 1223 27.45 5.26 -10.64
CA ALA A 1223 26.71 5.88 -9.55
C ALA A 1223 27.39 5.71 -8.19
N ARG A 1224 28.07 4.57 -7.96
CA ARG A 1224 28.80 4.29 -6.70
C ARG A 1224 30.13 5.03 -6.61
N GLU A 1225 30.65 5.53 -7.72
CA GLU A 1225 31.90 6.29 -7.80
C GLU A 1225 31.66 7.81 -7.71
N ILE A 1226 30.41 8.26 -7.85
CA ILE A 1226 30.03 9.67 -7.71
C ILE A 1226 29.96 10.07 -6.22
N GLN A 1227 30.63 11.17 -5.89
CA GLN A 1227 30.71 11.73 -4.54
C GLN A 1227 29.62 12.77 -4.29
N ALA A 1228 28.36 12.35 -4.27
CA ALA A 1228 27.21 13.18 -3.94
C ALA A 1228 26.26 12.49 -2.96
N GLY A 1229 25.49 13.27 -2.21
CA GLY A 1229 24.53 12.73 -1.24
C GLY A 1229 23.30 12.07 -1.88
N ASN A 1230 22.94 12.48 -3.09
CA ASN A 1230 21.85 11.91 -3.89
C ASN A 1230 22.36 11.57 -5.29
N VAL A 1231 22.22 10.32 -5.73
CA VAL A 1231 22.63 9.91 -7.08
C VAL A 1231 21.47 9.19 -7.75
N TRP A 1232 21.02 9.74 -8.88
CA TRP A 1232 19.92 9.19 -9.66
C TRP A 1232 20.42 8.51 -10.94
N VAL A 1233 19.72 7.44 -11.35
CA VAL A 1233 19.95 6.76 -12.64
C VAL A 1233 18.68 6.87 -13.47
N ASN A 1234 18.79 7.44 -14.68
CA ASN A 1234 17.69 7.67 -15.63
C ASN A 1234 16.51 8.50 -15.09
N THR A 1235 16.74 9.22 -14.00
CA THR A 1235 15.83 10.19 -13.40
C THR A 1235 16.67 11.30 -12.75
N HIS A 1236 16.03 12.36 -12.26
CA HIS A 1236 16.65 13.42 -11.47
C HIS A 1236 15.57 14.07 -10.61
N PHE A 1237 15.93 14.59 -9.44
CA PHE A 1237 14.97 15.23 -8.53
C PHE A 1237 13.79 14.31 -8.10
N ASP A 1238 14.01 12.99 -8.14
CA ASP A 1238 13.04 12.00 -7.67
C ASP A 1238 13.26 11.78 -6.18
N LEU A 1239 12.41 12.41 -5.37
CA LEU A 1239 12.57 12.55 -3.92
C LEU A 1239 11.41 11.88 -3.19
N THR A 1240 11.68 11.37 -1.99
CA THR A 1240 10.66 10.80 -1.10
C THR A 1240 10.93 11.23 0.34
N PRO A 1241 9.91 11.51 1.16
CA PRO A 1241 10.08 11.80 2.58
C PRO A 1241 10.71 10.61 3.35
N MET A 1242 10.66 9.40 2.80
CA MET A 1242 11.17 8.20 3.45
C MET A 1242 12.70 8.06 3.35
N ALA A 1243 13.33 8.74 2.39
CA ALA A 1243 14.76 8.69 2.16
C ALA A 1243 15.49 9.81 2.91
N ALA A 1244 16.71 9.53 3.35
CA ALA A 1244 17.59 10.55 3.91
C ALA A 1244 18.02 11.51 2.79
N PHE A 1245 17.99 12.80 3.08
CA PHE A 1245 18.42 13.85 2.17
C PHE A 1245 19.55 14.63 2.81
N GLY A 1246 20.69 14.71 2.14
CA GLY A 1246 21.86 15.45 2.60
C GLY A 1246 22.87 15.63 1.50
N GLY A 1247 23.95 16.37 1.78
CA GLY A 1247 25.05 16.60 0.85
C GLY A 1247 26.39 16.07 1.35
N HIS A 1248 27.27 15.73 0.41
CA HIS A 1248 28.68 15.47 0.67
C HIS A 1248 29.51 16.76 0.55
N LYS A 1249 30.79 16.71 0.97
CA LYS A 1249 31.75 17.83 0.84
C LYS A 1249 31.22 19.12 1.47
N GLU A 1250 31.19 20.24 0.75
CA GLU A 1250 30.66 21.52 1.23
C GLU A 1250 29.14 21.71 0.97
N SER A 1251 28.45 20.68 0.46
CA SER A 1251 27.00 20.72 0.25
C SER A 1251 26.17 20.39 1.49
N GLY A 1252 26.80 20.02 2.61
CA GLY A 1252 26.05 19.92 3.85
C GLY A 1252 26.76 19.24 5.01
N ILE A 1253 26.11 19.27 6.17
CA ILE A 1253 26.47 18.53 7.38
C ILE A 1253 25.19 17.97 7.98
N GLY A 1254 25.18 16.66 8.22
CA GLY A 1254 23.99 15.95 8.65
C GLY A 1254 23.06 15.64 7.47
N THR A 1255 21.86 15.18 7.79
CA THR A 1255 20.81 14.88 6.81
C THR A 1255 19.49 15.41 7.33
N GLU A 1256 18.66 15.92 6.45
CA GLU A 1256 17.21 16.06 6.65
C GLU A 1256 16.51 14.78 6.19
N TRP A 1257 15.23 14.65 6.54
CA TRP A 1257 14.31 13.62 6.01
C TRP A 1257 14.68 12.15 6.27
N GLY A 1258 13.73 11.24 6.04
CA GLY A 1258 13.91 9.83 6.33
C GLY A 1258 14.20 9.53 7.81
N ALA A 1259 14.53 8.27 8.11
CA ALA A 1259 14.88 7.86 9.47
C ALA A 1259 16.12 8.59 10.01
N ASN A 1260 17.12 8.85 9.16
CA ASN A 1260 18.35 9.55 9.58
C ASN A 1260 18.09 11.02 9.90
N GLY A 1261 17.21 11.69 9.14
CA GLY A 1261 16.78 13.05 9.44
C GLY A 1261 16.07 13.14 10.78
N LEU A 1262 15.14 12.23 11.08
CA LEU A 1262 14.50 12.13 12.40
C LEU A 1262 15.55 11.94 13.50
N LYS A 1263 16.48 10.99 13.33
CA LYS A 1263 17.57 10.75 14.29
C LYS A 1263 18.46 11.99 14.46
N GLY A 1264 18.61 12.83 13.43
CA GLY A 1264 19.33 14.11 13.48
C GLY A 1264 18.69 15.15 14.41
N PHE A 1265 17.43 14.98 14.80
CA PHE A 1265 16.75 15.77 15.84
C PHE A 1265 16.80 15.13 17.24
N CYS A 1266 17.57 14.05 17.41
CA CYS A 1266 17.69 13.32 18.66
C CYS A 1266 19.12 13.25 19.19
N ASN A 1267 19.25 13.06 20.50
CA ASN A 1267 20.45 12.53 21.15
C ASN A 1267 20.32 11.02 21.33
N VAL A 1268 21.37 10.29 20.96
CA VAL A 1268 21.47 8.86 21.25
C VAL A 1268 21.75 8.69 22.74
N GLN A 1269 20.96 7.84 23.39
CA GLN A 1269 21.15 7.46 24.79
C GLN A 1269 21.16 5.94 24.89
N THR A 1270 22.22 5.38 25.49
CA THR A 1270 22.29 3.96 25.78
C THR A 1270 21.98 3.71 27.25
N LEU A 1271 21.04 2.79 27.52
CA LEU A 1271 20.67 2.34 28.85
C LEU A 1271 21.35 0.99 29.12
N PHE A 1272 22.08 0.91 30.23
CA PHE A 1272 22.67 -0.32 30.74
C PHE A 1272 21.88 -0.78 31.96
N LEU A 1273 20.93 -1.70 31.73
CA LEU A 1273 20.00 -2.17 32.75
C LEU A 1273 20.53 -3.49 33.31
N ASN A 1274 21.19 -3.42 34.46
CA ASN A 1274 21.62 -4.62 35.18
C ASN A 1274 20.41 -5.26 35.87
N LYS A 1275 20.12 -6.53 35.55
CA LYS A 1275 19.02 -7.30 36.14
C LYS A 1275 19.40 -7.90 37.50
N ASN A 1276 20.69 -7.96 37.82
CA ASN A 1276 21.17 -8.33 39.14
C ASN A 1276 20.98 -7.14 40.09
N VAL A 1277 19.93 -7.21 40.91
CA VAL A 1277 19.68 -6.23 41.98
C VAL A 1277 20.78 -6.39 43.03
N VAL A 1278 21.66 -5.40 43.13
CA VAL A 1278 22.57 -5.27 44.27
C VAL A 1278 21.73 -4.69 45.41
N SER A 1279 21.20 -5.57 46.26
CA SER A 1279 20.46 -5.18 47.47
C SER A 1279 21.36 -4.55 48.52
#